data_AF-A0A135SV22-F1
#
_entry.id   AF-A0A135SV22-F1
#
_cell.length_a   1.000
_cell.length_b   1.000
_cell.length_c   1.000
_cell.angle_alpha   90.00
_cell.angle_beta   90.00
_cell.angle_gamma   90.00
#
_symmetry.space_group_name_H-M   'P 1'
#
loop_
_entity.id
_entity.type
_entity.pdbx_description
1 polymer ?
#
loop_
_entity_poly.entity_id
_entity_poly.type
_entity_poly.pdbx_seq_one_letter_code
_entity_poly.pdbx_strand_id
1 'polypeptide(L)'
;MDRPEPGLIKWSQIPGFDSFIHINLQHRVVQLYEPTGLAQRNRFDYTRLSKHDDFPTLTTYDWSPTVPGLLAVGTQTGVVNLLRMDDNSNAYIELNLKMTRTCQAVAFNTEGLLAVGLDRVRMDQCLHIWDVNRLSTMNTAAKGFPKDLHAFSDPAYRLEHSVSVSSVKFFEDNPKTLVVGIKAQGLHIHDLREPGAVVTFQTKCNNNLAIDYADQNYFASSALDQPGIMIWDRRATSRPVASPSYLGAVDEDDLPWGGALRLDRVVEMDDDSSLSESKHSIVRSLRYCRDRRGLLAVLSRSGQLKVLETNKEITHRDMALEGSPELLEVHKSHDMDVQYGDSGRKNDRIVSFDWVTLDSSVLQPRLLVLRANGTFEILEQPSYTSDYLYKLTPWQPPHRGLEEGGPYHEIMEFEPSQSSDMLGPLFVEKALSDIPIFGPDKADVHTIVDQTLQSQFSAADLNSRLTGNDTSSSSPIDKSKSTAEKMRALRTELKEKARKADANGAESSIMEESVSSLAQLSLSTEGPVSCRHMHESLLSLPLKAQDLSTEAQCLLDHVMLLRAKEKYLFDCNVNRVVVADDPWLRYMWDWISDAEDAAADGGMKLSPLDLSYMGVCTIWCDDLGRKPSSRLPEASPIPEMTLWEKCIGSICKKRRLPKYEGIHTKKPFHRQLCLDICEWGDTAAHEARGAATHDPSQDYPTTAHTMAAARALFKGNTQEAIGILKTASVTHPELLFVSLALQLIGKSNHHLNKEQLDFDEAVASKTDPYLRAISSLIATGDWFAIANQKSLPLSDRAYVAVRNFSDEQLTKWLNEQVSMAVSTGDIEGIVLTGITDRLVDIFAKYVEKFNDFQTATLVMSICAPRYIDDYRCLAWRNAYRTYLQRHKAFLQRTKFEVESTKKSKRGGRPTIKPPSRQIALRCVYCDAETTLAGQGGVGSGPPPGAPDSLLSKRLHSDNGLGVFQFRSNWLVDPATGSYTASIPSPTGIPADPELTAHGVDQAKELGAHLLTVEPPIDAVYSSPYYRCLQTITPFVTLNQENLNRLREKDVGAKADAVTIRPEHGLCEWYGAAPFEHPTPASTDVLKPMFPHIDDTYQSRVYPARNGETIAQLHDRVAAGVQAIIEQCDAQGHHAVVLCSHAASIIALGRVLTGEMPESIDAEDFRAFTCGLSMYRRKSPSSSAKTPGTHGPIADTKSWRNGRGVAGGWICELNSDCSFLSGGEERGWRFSGDESFSTAENSSQADAGVALGVVVEGKVKPDKVSPHRAAGHHRL
;
A
#
# COMPACT_ATOMS: atom_id res chain seq x y z
N MET A 1 -17.67 38.59 24.52
CA MET A 1 -18.03 37.42 23.70
C MET A 1 -17.42 37.67 22.34
N ASP A 2 -16.13 37.36 22.21
CA ASP A 2 -15.37 37.67 20.99
C ASP A 2 -15.51 36.49 20.03
N ARG A 3 -16.29 36.67 18.96
CA ARG A 3 -16.31 35.73 17.82
C ARG A 3 -15.17 36.15 16.88
N PRO A 4 -14.09 35.37 16.73
CA PRO A 4 -12.99 35.69 15.81
C PRO A 4 -13.22 35.12 14.39
N GLU A 5 -14.48 34.92 13.97
CA GLU A 5 -14.80 34.28 12.69
C GLU A 5 -15.17 35.34 11.63
N PRO A 6 -14.61 35.29 10.41
CA PRO A 6 -14.69 36.37 9.43
C PRO A 6 -16.07 36.54 8.77
N GLY A 7 -16.97 35.54 8.84
CA GLY A 7 -18.33 35.66 8.32
C GLY A 7 -19.03 34.34 7.99
N LEU A 8 -20.21 34.45 7.38
CA LEU A 8 -21.02 33.35 6.85
C LEU A 8 -21.31 33.63 5.36
N ILE A 9 -21.42 32.59 4.55
CA ILE A 9 -21.79 32.71 3.13
C ILE A 9 -23.04 31.87 2.82
N LYS A 10 -23.80 32.32 1.82
CA LYS A 10 -24.94 31.58 1.28
C LYS A 10 -25.12 31.90 -0.21
N TRP A 11 -25.30 30.88 -1.03
CA TRP A 11 -25.63 31.03 -2.45
C TRP A 11 -27.13 31.25 -2.63
N SER A 12 -27.50 31.99 -3.67
CA SER A 12 -28.90 32.27 -4.01
C SER A 12 -29.67 30.99 -4.21
N GLN A 13 -30.89 30.96 -3.68
CA GLN A 13 -31.79 29.84 -3.85
C GLN A 13 -32.74 30.00 -5.03
N ILE A 14 -32.66 31.14 -5.72
CA ILE A 14 -33.60 31.56 -6.76
C ILE A 14 -33.06 31.07 -8.11
N PRO A 15 -33.82 30.24 -8.87
CA PRO A 15 -33.40 29.78 -10.18
C PRO A 15 -33.07 30.95 -11.13
N GLY A 16 -31.92 30.89 -11.80
CA GLY A 16 -31.46 31.92 -12.74
C GLY A 16 -30.99 33.23 -12.10
N PHE A 17 -30.94 33.33 -10.77
CA PHE A 17 -30.34 34.46 -10.06
C PHE A 17 -29.00 34.04 -9.45
N ASP A 18 -27.95 34.14 -10.26
CA ASP A 18 -26.58 33.77 -9.89
C ASP A 18 -26.00 34.87 -8.99
N SER A 19 -26.11 34.69 -7.67
CA SER A 19 -25.58 35.63 -6.69
C SER A 19 -25.34 34.94 -5.35
N PHE A 20 -24.45 35.50 -4.54
CA PHE A 20 -24.20 35.00 -3.19
C PHE A 20 -24.10 36.15 -2.20
N ILE A 21 -24.42 35.86 -0.95
CA ILE A 21 -24.29 36.81 0.15
C ILE A 21 -23.13 36.45 1.06
N HIS A 22 -22.47 37.47 1.58
CA HIS A 22 -21.48 37.36 2.65
C HIS A 22 -21.94 38.18 3.85
N ILE A 23 -22.13 37.51 4.98
CA ILE A 23 -22.52 38.12 6.25
C ILE A 23 -21.29 38.19 7.14
N ASN A 24 -20.67 39.36 7.21
CA ASN A 24 -19.54 39.60 8.09
C ASN A 24 -20.04 39.87 9.51
N LEU A 25 -19.77 38.92 10.42
CA LEU A 25 -20.26 38.97 11.80
C LEU A 25 -19.50 39.99 12.68
N GLN A 26 -18.24 40.29 12.34
CA GLN A 26 -17.40 41.21 13.10
C GLN A 26 -17.74 42.67 12.81
N HIS A 27 -17.93 42.99 11.52
CA HIS A 27 -18.29 44.33 11.07
C HIS A 27 -19.80 44.58 11.03
N ARG A 28 -20.62 43.53 11.20
CA ARG A 28 -22.09 43.59 11.13
C ARG A 28 -22.56 44.18 9.79
N VAL A 29 -22.02 43.61 8.71
CA VAL A 29 -22.32 43.99 7.32
C VAL A 29 -22.79 42.76 6.54
N VAL A 30 -23.85 42.91 5.75
CA VAL A 30 -24.24 41.94 4.72
C VAL A 30 -23.90 42.50 3.35
N GLN A 31 -23.22 41.72 2.52
CA GLN A 31 -22.79 42.12 1.19
C GLN A 31 -23.36 41.14 0.16
N LEU A 32 -23.93 41.66 -0.92
CA LEU A 32 -24.41 40.87 -2.05
C LEU A 32 -23.36 40.93 -3.17
N TYR A 33 -23.04 39.76 -3.72
CA TYR A 33 -22.06 39.59 -4.77
C TYR A 33 -22.67 38.85 -5.97
N GLU A 34 -22.19 39.20 -7.16
CA GLU A 34 -22.52 38.56 -8.43
C GLU A 34 -21.25 37.94 -9.03
N PRO A 35 -21.26 36.64 -9.39
CA PRO A 35 -20.19 36.02 -10.15
C PRO A 35 -20.22 36.50 -11.60
N THR A 36 -19.06 36.77 -12.20
CA THR A 36 -18.96 37.45 -13.52
C THR A 36 -18.21 36.68 -14.60
N GLY A 37 -17.68 35.50 -14.30
CA GLY A 37 -16.84 34.77 -15.25
C GLY A 37 -16.53 33.35 -14.81
N LEU A 38 -15.25 33.09 -14.49
CA LEU A 38 -14.76 31.77 -14.12
C LEU A 38 -15.02 31.46 -12.65
N ALA A 39 -15.29 30.19 -12.36
CA ALA A 39 -15.48 29.68 -11.01
C ALA A 39 -14.75 28.33 -10.87
N GLN A 40 -13.44 28.39 -10.69
CA GLN A 40 -12.54 27.26 -10.56
C GLN A 40 -11.65 27.41 -9.33
N ARG A 41 -10.94 26.33 -8.98
CA ARG A 41 -9.94 26.40 -7.91
C ARG A 41 -8.89 27.48 -8.20
N ASN A 42 -8.63 28.34 -7.22
CA ASN A 42 -7.75 29.51 -7.31
C ASN A 42 -8.17 30.62 -8.29
N ARG A 43 -9.28 30.47 -9.03
CA ARG A 43 -9.72 31.45 -10.03
C ARG A 43 -11.24 31.63 -9.96
N PHE A 44 -11.66 32.67 -9.23
CA PHE A 44 -13.07 33.01 -9.04
C PHE A 44 -13.31 34.49 -9.33
N ASP A 45 -14.07 34.77 -10.39
CA ASP A 45 -14.39 36.13 -10.83
C ASP A 45 -15.75 36.57 -10.28
N TYR A 46 -15.77 37.65 -9.48
CA TYR A 46 -16.99 38.19 -8.87
C TYR A 46 -16.92 39.69 -8.61
N THR A 47 -18.08 40.34 -8.51
CA THR A 47 -18.24 41.76 -8.19
C THR A 47 -19.26 41.97 -7.08
N ARG A 48 -19.14 43.07 -6.33
CA ARG A 48 -20.07 43.41 -5.25
C ARG A 48 -21.19 44.29 -5.77
N LEU A 49 -22.44 43.88 -5.56
CA LEU A 49 -23.64 44.62 -5.98
C LEU A 49 -24.10 45.63 -4.91
N SER A 50 -24.25 45.18 -3.67
CA SER A 50 -24.84 46.00 -2.61
C SER A 50 -24.28 45.66 -1.22
N LYS A 51 -24.58 46.53 -0.26
CA LYS A 51 -24.15 46.45 1.13
C LYS A 51 -25.27 46.90 2.05
N HIS A 52 -25.56 46.09 3.07
CA HIS A 52 -26.43 46.42 4.19
C HIS A 52 -25.59 46.52 5.48
N ASP A 53 -25.70 47.65 6.17
CA ASP A 53 -24.91 48.00 7.36
C ASP A 53 -25.75 47.97 8.66
N ASP A 54 -25.07 47.66 9.77
CA ASP A 54 -25.56 47.82 11.15
C ASP A 54 -26.79 46.98 11.51
N PHE A 55 -26.75 45.69 11.19
CA PHE A 55 -27.73 44.73 11.69
C PHE A 55 -27.35 44.20 13.10
N PRO A 56 -28.32 43.71 13.91
CA PRO A 56 -28.05 43.17 15.24
C PRO A 56 -27.19 41.90 15.25
N THR A 57 -26.60 41.53 16.38
CA THR A 57 -25.83 40.28 16.49
C THR A 57 -26.72 39.05 16.23
N LEU A 58 -26.46 38.36 15.11
CA LEU A 58 -27.28 37.26 14.66
C LEU A 58 -26.93 35.93 15.35
N THR A 59 -27.96 35.17 15.65
CA THR A 59 -27.91 33.75 16.04
C THR A 59 -28.21 32.83 14.87
N THR A 60 -29.10 33.26 13.98
CA THR A 60 -29.57 32.48 12.83
C THR A 60 -29.97 33.40 11.69
N TYR A 61 -29.97 32.88 10.46
CA TYR A 61 -30.37 33.62 9.27
C TYR A 61 -30.94 32.67 8.22
N ASP A 62 -31.77 33.21 7.33
CA ASP A 62 -32.15 32.54 6.10
C ASP A 62 -32.42 33.56 4.99
N TRP A 63 -32.03 33.22 3.76
CA TRP A 63 -32.26 34.03 2.57
C TRP A 63 -33.52 33.52 1.88
N SER A 64 -34.44 34.43 1.53
CA SER A 64 -35.68 34.09 0.85
C SER A 64 -35.42 33.35 -0.47
N PRO A 65 -36.09 32.21 -0.71
CA PRO A 65 -35.99 31.46 -1.95
C PRO A 65 -36.81 32.05 -3.10
N THR A 66 -37.54 33.15 -2.88
CA THR A 66 -38.41 33.77 -3.89
C THR A 66 -38.17 35.27 -4.07
N VAL A 67 -37.67 35.98 -3.05
CA VAL A 67 -37.42 37.43 -3.11
C VAL A 67 -35.91 37.70 -2.97
N PRO A 68 -35.20 38.08 -4.06
CA PRO A 68 -33.74 38.22 -4.05
C PRO A 68 -33.19 39.15 -2.95
N GLY A 69 -33.88 40.27 -2.70
CA GLY A 69 -33.44 41.27 -1.74
C GLY A 69 -33.75 40.98 -0.28
N LEU A 70 -34.38 39.86 0.08
CA LEU A 70 -34.97 39.66 1.42
C LEU A 70 -34.20 38.65 2.27
N LEU A 71 -33.65 39.10 3.41
CA LEU A 71 -32.98 38.26 4.41
C LEU A 71 -33.69 38.29 5.75
N ALA A 72 -33.95 37.13 6.35
CA ALA A 72 -34.39 37.04 7.73
C ALA A 72 -33.18 36.84 8.65
N VAL A 73 -33.12 37.63 9.73
CA VAL A 73 -32.06 37.58 10.74
C VAL A 73 -32.69 37.46 12.12
N GLY A 74 -32.38 36.38 12.82
CA GLY A 74 -32.80 36.16 14.22
C GLY A 74 -31.69 36.53 15.20
N THR A 75 -32.07 37.05 16.37
CA THR A 75 -31.13 37.49 17.42
C THR A 75 -31.24 36.69 18.71
N GLN A 76 -30.24 36.85 19.59
CA GLN A 76 -30.25 36.25 20.92
C GLN A 76 -31.32 36.85 21.85
N THR A 77 -31.79 38.07 21.59
CA THR A 77 -32.85 38.72 22.36
C THR A 77 -34.26 38.31 21.92
N GLY A 78 -34.38 37.56 20.81
CA GLY A 78 -35.68 37.16 20.26
C GLY A 78 -36.29 38.19 19.33
N VAL A 79 -35.47 39.06 18.77
CA VAL A 79 -35.87 39.96 17.69
C VAL A 79 -35.63 39.22 16.37
N VAL A 80 -36.57 39.34 15.43
CA VAL A 80 -36.40 38.82 14.08
C VAL A 80 -36.59 39.95 13.09
N ASN A 81 -35.53 40.29 12.36
CA ASN A 81 -35.52 41.37 11.38
C ASN A 81 -35.52 40.81 9.95
N LEU A 82 -36.38 41.38 9.12
CA LEU A 82 -36.39 41.20 7.69
C LEU A 82 -35.61 42.35 7.06
N LEU A 83 -34.42 42.08 6.55
CA LEU A 83 -33.53 43.08 5.95
C LEU A 83 -33.76 43.15 4.44
N ARG A 84 -33.66 44.36 3.89
CA ARG A 84 -33.60 44.59 2.45
C ARG A 84 -32.16 44.79 1.99
N MET A 85 -31.60 43.81 1.28
CA MET A 85 -30.18 43.75 0.95
C MET A 85 -29.83 44.31 -0.43
N ASP A 86 -30.77 44.41 -1.36
CA ASP A 86 -30.53 44.61 -2.79
C ASP A 86 -30.43 46.08 -3.24
N ASP A 87 -30.74 47.05 -2.38
CA ASP A 87 -30.95 48.45 -2.78
C ASP A 87 -30.06 49.48 -2.05
N ASN A 88 -29.16 49.02 -1.17
CA ASN A 88 -28.30 49.83 -0.30
C ASN A 88 -29.08 50.80 0.62
N SER A 89 -30.35 50.55 0.92
CA SER A 89 -31.16 51.45 1.75
C SER A 89 -31.01 51.20 3.26
N ASN A 90 -30.38 50.10 3.66
CA ASN A 90 -30.33 49.60 5.04
C ASN A 90 -31.72 49.44 5.70
N ALA A 91 -32.78 49.26 4.92
CA ALA A 91 -34.12 49.12 5.47
C ALA A 91 -34.30 47.75 6.15
N TYR A 92 -35.05 47.73 7.24
CA TYR A 92 -35.45 46.50 7.94
C TYR A 92 -36.91 46.60 8.42
N ILE A 93 -37.55 45.45 8.59
CA ILE A 93 -38.85 45.31 9.27
C ILE A 93 -38.68 44.32 10.42
N GLU A 94 -39.13 44.68 11.60
CA GLU A 94 -39.10 43.81 12.78
C GLU A 94 -40.41 43.01 12.90
N LEU A 95 -40.28 41.71 13.19
CA LEU A 95 -41.40 40.85 13.60
C LEU A 95 -41.62 40.99 15.11
N ASN A 96 -42.77 41.52 15.52
CA ASN A 96 -43.07 41.83 16.91
C ASN A 96 -43.38 40.56 17.72
N LEU A 97 -42.35 39.92 18.27
CA LEU A 97 -42.50 38.78 19.17
C LEU A 97 -42.93 39.26 20.58
N LYS A 98 -44.00 38.67 21.11
CA LYS A 98 -44.63 39.09 22.39
C LYS A 98 -43.76 38.82 23.63
N MET A 99 -42.81 37.88 23.56
CA MET A 99 -41.90 37.59 24.67
C MET A 99 -40.45 37.49 24.18
N THR A 100 -39.52 38.10 24.91
CA THR A 100 -38.08 38.13 24.60
C THR A 100 -37.40 36.80 24.96
N ARG A 101 -36.83 36.12 23.98
CA ARG A 101 -36.13 34.82 24.12
C ARG A 101 -35.27 34.52 22.89
N THR A 102 -34.19 33.77 22.99
CA THR A 102 -33.32 33.46 21.84
C THR A 102 -34.11 32.93 20.63
N CYS A 103 -33.90 33.54 19.46
CA CYS A 103 -34.28 32.95 18.18
C CYS A 103 -33.18 31.98 17.73
N GLN A 104 -33.50 30.70 17.63
CA GLN A 104 -32.53 29.64 17.34
C GLN A 104 -32.50 29.29 15.84
N ALA A 105 -33.65 29.36 15.17
CA ALA A 105 -33.78 28.98 13.77
C ALA A 105 -34.80 29.89 13.06
N VAL A 106 -34.49 30.23 11.81
CA VAL A 106 -35.45 30.83 10.87
C VAL A 106 -35.39 30.06 9.56
N ALA A 107 -36.54 29.91 8.90
CA ALA A 107 -36.60 29.27 7.59
C ALA A 107 -37.73 29.85 6.74
N PHE A 108 -37.41 30.30 5.52
CA PHE A 108 -38.43 30.66 4.53
C PHE A 108 -38.96 29.41 3.81
N ASN A 109 -40.20 29.49 3.35
CA ASN A 109 -40.73 28.58 2.33
C ASN A 109 -40.86 29.30 0.97
N THR A 110 -41.34 28.57 -0.04
CA THR A 110 -41.57 29.08 -1.39
C THR A 110 -42.91 29.81 -1.59
N GLU A 111 -43.82 29.81 -0.61
CA GLU A 111 -45.12 30.51 -0.65
C GLU A 111 -45.14 31.82 0.17
N GLY A 112 -44.00 32.28 0.68
CA GLY A 112 -43.91 33.50 1.48
C GLY A 112 -44.28 33.33 2.96
N LEU A 113 -44.17 32.12 3.51
CA LEU A 113 -44.19 31.86 4.95
C LEU A 113 -42.76 31.87 5.51
N LEU A 114 -42.64 32.31 6.77
CA LEU A 114 -41.40 32.32 7.53
C LEU A 114 -41.61 31.61 8.87
N ALA A 115 -40.93 30.48 9.07
CA ALA A 115 -40.89 29.80 10.35
C ALA A 115 -39.82 30.40 11.26
N VAL A 116 -40.16 30.58 12.52
CA VAL A 116 -39.30 31.12 13.58
C VAL A 116 -39.31 30.16 14.75
N GLY A 117 -38.17 29.49 14.97
CA GLY A 117 -37.91 28.59 16.09
C GLY A 117 -37.27 29.33 17.26
N LEU A 118 -37.85 29.18 18.45
CA LEU A 118 -37.52 29.94 19.64
C LEU A 118 -37.12 29.02 20.81
N ASP A 119 -36.42 29.59 21.79
CA ASP A 119 -36.09 28.87 23.03
C ASP A 119 -37.31 28.58 23.91
N ARG A 120 -37.15 27.60 24.79
CA ARG A 120 -38.22 27.12 25.67
C ARG A 120 -38.68 28.20 26.64
N VAL A 121 -39.97 28.48 26.64
CA VAL A 121 -40.66 29.24 27.68
C VAL A 121 -41.82 28.40 28.22
N ARG A 122 -41.99 28.36 29.54
CA ARG A 122 -43.08 27.60 30.16
C ARG A 122 -44.43 28.17 29.71
N MET A 123 -45.34 27.29 29.31
CA MET A 123 -46.71 27.62 28.89
C MET A 123 -46.82 28.50 27.63
N ASP A 124 -45.74 28.63 26.85
CA ASP A 124 -45.75 29.31 25.54
C ASP A 124 -45.41 28.33 24.40
N GLN A 125 -45.80 28.70 23.19
CA GLN A 125 -45.49 28.00 21.95
C GLN A 125 -44.17 28.52 21.38
N CYS A 126 -43.29 27.62 20.95
CA CYS A 126 -41.91 27.96 20.61
C CYS A 126 -41.60 27.86 19.11
N LEU A 127 -42.58 27.48 18.29
CA LEU A 127 -42.51 27.55 16.83
C LEU A 127 -43.59 28.51 16.30
N HIS A 128 -43.18 29.63 15.71
CA HIS A 128 -44.09 30.63 15.12
C HIS A 128 -43.96 30.65 13.61
N ILE A 129 -45.07 30.58 12.88
CA ILE A 129 -45.09 30.70 11.42
C ILE A 129 -45.72 32.05 11.05
N TRP A 130 -44.98 32.88 10.34
CA TRP A 130 -45.42 34.20 9.89
C TRP A 130 -45.75 34.16 8.41
N ASP A 131 -46.83 34.83 8.01
CA ASP A 131 -47.13 35.08 6.60
C ASP A 131 -46.49 36.41 6.20
N VAL A 132 -45.43 36.33 5.40
CA VAL A 132 -44.66 37.45 4.87
C VAL A 132 -44.87 37.61 3.36
N ASN A 133 -45.88 36.96 2.78
CA ASN A 133 -46.15 37.01 1.35
C ASN A 133 -46.53 38.42 0.87
N ARG A 134 -46.97 39.30 1.76
CA ARG A 134 -47.16 40.74 1.46
C ARG A 134 -45.89 41.44 0.99
N LEU A 135 -44.73 40.82 1.19
CA LEU A 135 -43.44 41.32 0.75
C LEU A 135 -43.06 40.88 -0.67
N SER A 136 -43.80 39.95 -1.28
CA SER A 136 -43.54 39.49 -2.65
C SER A 136 -43.89 40.53 -3.72
N THR A 137 -44.81 41.46 -3.42
CA THR A 137 -45.23 42.54 -4.33
C THR A 137 -44.34 43.78 -4.26
N MET A 138 -43.12 43.67 -3.70
CA MET A 138 -42.19 44.79 -3.60
C MET A 138 -41.73 45.27 -4.98
N ASN A 139 -41.80 46.58 -5.21
CA ASN A 139 -41.22 47.19 -6.40
C ASN A 139 -39.69 47.24 -6.25
N THR A 140 -39.00 46.44 -7.05
CA THR A 140 -37.52 46.37 -7.10
C THR A 140 -36.85 47.70 -7.43
N ALA A 141 -37.56 48.65 -8.07
CA ALA A 141 -37.02 49.97 -8.40
C ALA A 141 -37.09 51.02 -7.26
N ALA A 142 -37.93 50.82 -6.24
CA ALA A 142 -38.06 51.74 -5.12
C ALA A 142 -37.03 51.41 -4.02
N LYS A 143 -36.44 52.40 -3.35
CA LYS A 143 -35.54 52.18 -2.20
C LYS A 143 -36.31 52.03 -0.89
N GLY A 144 -35.92 51.07 -0.05
CA GLY A 144 -36.52 50.75 1.24
C GLY A 144 -37.85 50.02 1.14
N PHE A 145 -38.42 49.62 2.27
CA PHE A 145 -39.73 48.99 2.29
C PHE A 145 -40.87 49.98 1.99
N PRO A 146 -41.99 49.54 1.40
CA PRO A 146 -43.15 50.41 1.14
C PRO A 146 -43.65 51.08 2.43
N LYS A 147 -43.91 52.40 2.38
CA LYS A 147 -44.33 53.17 3.57
C LYS A 147 -45.70 52.76 4.14
N ASP A 148 -46.55 52.16 3.31
CA ASP A 148 -47.90 51.68 3.68
C ASP A 148 -47.88 50.27 4.30
N LEU A 149 -46.71 49.68 4.46
CA LEU A 149 -46.55 48.34 5.00
C LEU A 149 -46.58 48.38 6.53
N HIS A 150 -47.70 47.97 7.12
CA HIS A 150 -47.83 47.82 8.57
C HIS A 150 -46.94 46.70 9.10
N ALA A 151 -46.35 46.89 10.30
CA ALA A 151 -45.57 45.87 10.97
C ALA A 151 -46.40 44.62 11.26
N PHE A 152 -45.80 43.43 11.10
CA PHE A 152 -46.46 42.16 11.38
C PHE A 152 -46.78 42.05 12.89
N SER A 153 -48.08 41.88 13.21
CA SER A 153 -48.56 41.95 14.60
C SER A 153 -48.77 40.58 15.26
N ASP A 154 -49.15 39.55 14.50
CA ASP A 154 -49.35 38.19 15.00
C ASP A 154 -48.94 37.12 13.99
N PRO A 155 -48.34 35.99 14.44
CA PRO A 155 -48.01 34.87 13.57
C PRO A 155 -49.28 34.12 13.13
N ALA A 156 -49.24 33.56 11.91
CA ALA A 156 -50.33 32.77 11.32
C ALA A 156 -50.54 31.44 12.05
N TYR A 157 -49.45 30.78 12.48
CA TYR A 157 -49.52 29.55 13.27
C TYR A 157 -48.56 29.63 14.47
N ARG A 158 -48.95 28.97 15.56
CA ARG A 158 -48.12 28.79 16.75
C ARG A 158 -48.17 27.33 17.17
N LEU A 159 -47.02 26.69 17.19
CA LEU A 159 -46.87 25.25 17.36
C LEU A 159 -45.82 24.98 18.46
N GLU A 160 -45.74 23.72 18.89
CA GLU A 160 -44.73 23.21 19.83
C GLU A 160 -44.74 23.88 21.22
N HIS A 161 -45.42 23.25 22.18
CA HIS A 161 -45.63 23.82 23.52
C HIS A 161 -44.44 23.54 24.45
N SER A 162 -43.88 24.61 25.03
CA SER A 162 -42.88 24.51 26.11
C SER A 162 -41.63 23.68 25.77
N VAL A 163 -41.18 23.74 24.51
CA VAL A 163 -39.96 23.07 24.02
C VAL A 163 -38.99 24.08 23.38
N SER A 164 -37.71 23.72 23.20
CA SER A 164 -36.75 24.59 22.51
C SER A 164 -36.53 24.05 21.11
N VAL A 165 -36.86 24.85 20.10
CA VAL A 165 -36.67 24.52 18.69
C VAL A 165 -35.22 24.83 18.32
N SER A 166 -34.45 23.84 17.90
CA SER A 166 -33.03 23.98 17.56
C SER A 166 -32.78 24.25 16.07
N SER A 167 -33.63 23.72 15.19
CA SER A 167 -33.49 23.89 13.73
C SER A 167 -34.85 23.75 13.04
N VAL A 168 -35.02 24.37 11.87
CA VAL A 168 -36.26 24.32 11.08
C VAL A 168 -35.92 24.36 9.60
N LYS A 169 -36.62 23.57 8.77
CA LYS A 169 -36.61 23.68 7.30
C LYS A 169 -37.98 23.30 6.71
N PHE A 170 -38.37 23.99 5.64
CA PHE A 170 -39.54 23.65 4.83
C PHE A 170 -39.16 22.70 3.71
N PHE A 171 -40.07 21.80 3.36
CA PHE A 171 -40.00 21.04 2.12
C PHE A 171 -40.49 21.92 0.96
N GLU A 172 -39.79 21.93 -0.17
CA GLU A 172 -40.16 22.71 -1.36
C GLU A 172 -41.19 21.97 -2.23
N ASP A 173 -41.22 20.64 -2.18
CA ASP A 173 -42.22 19.83 -2.90
C ASP A 173 -43.62 19.98 -2.28
N ASN A 174 -43.66 20.20 -0.96
CA ASN A 174 -44.86 20.54 -0.21
C ASN A 174 -44.57 21.74 0.72
N PRO A 175 -44.75 22.98 0.24
CA PRO A 175 -44.37 24.21 0.94
C PRO A 175 -45.05 24.45 2.29
N LYS A 176 -46.09 23.68 2.61
CA LYS A 176 -46.82 23.72 3.89
C LYS A 176 -46.39 22.63 4.86
N THR A 177 -45.41 21.81 4.50
CA THR A 177 -44.80 20.82 5.38
C THR A 177 -43.41 21.30 5.80
N LEU A 178 -43.09 21.13 7.09
CA LEU A 178 -41.79 21.49 7.64
C LEU A 178 -41.27 20.46 8.63
N VAL A 179 -39.96 20.30 8.65
CA VAL A 179 -39.23 19.51 9.65
C VAL A 179 -38.58 20.43 10.68
N VAL A 180 -38.71 20.04 11.94
CA VAL A 180 -38.36 20.84 13.11
C VAL A 180 -37.52 19.99 14.05
N GLY A 181 -36.33 20.48 14.41
CA GLY A 181 -35.50 19.88 15.44
C GLY A 181 -35.89 20.42 16.81
N ILE A 182 -36.11 19.53 17.76
CA ILE A 182 -36.48 19.84 19.14
C ILE A 182 -35.42 19.32 20.09
N LYS A 183 -34.84 20.23 20.88
CA LYS A 183 -33.80 19.90 21.86
C LYS A 183 -34.32 18.84 22.83
N ALA A 184 -33.55 17.75 22.96
CA ALA A 184 -33.82 16.58 23.81
C ALA A 184 -35.06 15.72 23.46
N GLN A 185 -35.81 16.03 22.39
CA GLN A 185 -36.95 15.21 21.95
C GLN A 185 -36.78 14.60 20.55
N GLY A 186 -35.97 15.21 19.68
CA GLY A 186 -35.67 14.68 18.34
C GLY A 186 -36.19 15.56 17.21
N LEU A 187 -36.79 14.96 16.19
CA LEU A 187 -37.26 15.65 14.98
C LEU A 187 -38.77 15.47 14.81
N HIS A 188 -39.49 16.55 14.53
CA HIS A 188 -40.92 16.57 14.27
C HIS A 188 -41.20 17.07 12.85
N ILE A 189 -42.05 16.38 12.09
CA ILE A 189 -42.57 16.86 10.81
C ILE A 189 -44.00 17.32 11.02
N HIS A 190 -44.28 18.57 10.67
CA HIS A 190 -45.59 19.20 10.73
C HIS A 190 -46.13 19.42 9.33
N ASP A 191 -47.40 19.08 9.11
CA ASP A 191 -48.16 19.54 7.94
C ASP A 191 -49.15 20.63 8.37
N LEU A 192 -48.95 21.86 7.90
CA LEU A 192 -49.78 23.00 8.27
C LEU A 192 -51.22 22.89 7.75
N ARG A 193 -51.49 21.95 6.82
CA ARG A 193 -52.85 21.67 6.31
C ARG A 193 -53.64 20.77 7.25
N GLU A 194 -52.95 19.96 8.07
CA GLU A 194 -53.55 19.01 9.01
C GLU A 194 -53.05 19.28 10.45
N PRO A 195 -53.57 20.35 11.10
CA PRO A 195 -53.13 20.73 12.44
C PRO A 195 -53.49 19.63 13.46
N GLY A 196 -52.52 18.76 13.77
CA GLY A 196 -52.66 17.66 14.72
C GLY A 196 -51.90 16.39 14.34
N ALA A 197 -51.64 16.18 13.04
CA ALA A 197 -50.81 15.07 12.57
C ALA A 197 -49.32 15.48 12.60
N VAL A 198 -48.54 14.86 13.50
CA VAL A 198 -47.10 15.11 13.63
C VAL A 198 -46.35 13.78 13.56
N VAL A 199 -45.40 13.69 12.64
CA VAL A 199 -44.47 12.54 12.58
C VAL A 199 -43.27 12.85 13.46
N THR A 200 -42.94 11.95 14.39
CA THR A 200 -41.87 12.16 15.37
C THR A 200 -40.77 11.11 15.23
N PHE A 201 -39.52 11.55 15.19
CA PHE A 201 -38.33 10.71 15.23
C PHE A 201 -37.52 11.02 16.50
N GLN A 202 -37.33 10.01 17.35
CA GLN A 202 -36.57 10.16 18.59
C GLN A 202 -35.07 10.11 18.31
N THR A 203 -34.35 11.20 18.58
CA THR A 203 -32.91 11.29 18.30
C THR A 203 -32.24 12.43 19.05
N LYS A 204 -30.91 12.33 19.20
CA LYS A 204 -30.05 13.45 19.61
C LYS A 204 -29.69 14.36 18.42
N CYS A 205 -29.84 13.88 17.18
CA CYS A 205 -29.51 14.61 15.97
C CYS A 205 -30.64 15.60 15.59
N ASN A 206 -30.73 16.72 16.30
CA ASN A 206 -31.76 17.75 16.13
C ASN A 206 -31.22 19.11 15.64
N ASN A 207 -30.00 19.15 15.12
CA ASN A 207 -29.36 20.38 14.61
C ASN A 207 -29.00 20.24 13.13
N ASN A 208 -28.64 21.37 12.52
CA ASN A 208 -28.13 21.43 11.15
C ASN A 208 -29.02 20.73 10.10
N LEU A 209 -30.35 20.89 10.20
CA LEU A 209 -31.27 20.30 9.22
C LEU A 209 -30.95 20.75 7.79
N ALA A 210 -30.84 19.77 6.89
CA ALA A 210 -30.65 19.96 5.45
C ALA A 210 -31.52 18.96 4.69
N ILE A 211 -32.28 19.41 3.70
CA ILE A 211 -33.15 18.55 2.87
C ILE A 211 -32.46 18.31 1.53
N ASP A 212 -32.54 17.08 1.00
CA ASP A 212 -32.11 16.78 -0.36
C ASP A 212 -33.14 17.36 -1.34
N TYR A 213 -32.72 18.33 -2.15
CA TYR A 213 -33.62 19.05 -3.05
C TYR A 213 -34.09 18.18 -4.23
N ALA A 214 -33.25 17.25 -4.68
CA ALA A 214 -33.56 16.37 -5.80
C ALA A 214 -34.39 15.14 -5.36
N ASP A 215 -34.36 14.79 -4.08
CA ASP A 215 -35.20 13.74 -3.48
C ASP A 215 -35.60 14.11 -2.04
N GLN A 216 -36.65 14.93 -1.93
CA GLN A 216 -37.12 15.50 -0.66
C GLN A 216 -37.73 14.49 0.32
N ASN A 217 -37.71 13.20 -0.02
CA ASN A 217 -37.97 12.16 0.98
C ASN A 217 -36.84 12.09 2.01
N TYR A 218 -35.62 12.52 1.65
CA TYR A 218 -34.46 12.45 2.51
C TYR A 218 -34.06 13.82 3.08
N PHE A 219 -33.68 13.81 4.36
CA PHE A 219 -33.11 14.98 5.02
C PHE A 219 -32.07 14.55 6.05
N ALA A 220 -31.04 15.37 6.26
CA ALA A 220 -29.93 15.10 7.16
C ALA A 220 -30.01 15.98 8.42
N SER A 221 -29.48 15.48 9.53
CA SER A 221 -29.29 16.23 10.76
C SER A 221 -28.06 15.77 11.54
N SER A 222 -27.56 16.62 12.44
CA SER A 222 -26.44 16.30 13.32
C SER A 222 -26.77 16.53 14.80
N ALA A 223 -25.97 15.94 15.68
CA ALA A 223 -25.93 16.30 17.09
C ALA A 223 -24.88 17.42 17.33
N LEU A 224 -24.88 18.03 18.51
CA LEU A 224 -23.88 19.04 18.89
C LEU A 224 -22.55 18.41 19.32
N ASP A 225 -22.63 17.29 20.04
CA ASP A 225 -21.54 16.65 20.76
C ASP A 225 -21.03 15.37 20.09
N GLN A 226 -21.52 15.04 18.90
CA GLN A 226 -21.09 13.85 18.15
C GLN A 226 -20.48 14.24 16.79
N PRO A 227 -19.43 13.53 16.33
CA PRO A 227 -18.82 13.73 15.00
C PRO A 227 -19.61 13.08 13.85
N GLY A 228 -20.73 12.43 14.16
CA GLY A 228 -21.59 11.72 13.22
C GLY A 228 -22.79 12.54 12.73
N ILE A 229 -23.45 12.01 11.69
CA ILE A 229 -24.70 12.55 11.14
C ILE A 229 -25.73 11.43 10.95
N MET A 230 -27.00 11.81 10.84
CA MET A 230 -28.11 10.94 10.50
C MET A 230 -28.79 11.46 9.25
N ILE A 231 -29.08 10.57 8.30
CA ILE A 231 -29.99 10.83 7.17
C ILE A 231 -31.30 10.10 7.47
N TRP A 232 -32.40 10.79 7.29
CA TRP A 232 -33.76 10.36 7.62
C TRP A 232 -34.60 10.21 6.36
N ASP A 233 -35.56 9.30 6.38
CA ASP A 233 -36.59 9.14 5.35
C ASP A 233 -37.95 9.55 5.90
N ARG A 234 -38.57 10.58 5.33
CA ARG A 234 -39.85 11.11 5.79
C ARG A 234 -41.02 10.12 5.59
N ARG A 235 -40.86 9.09 4.76
CA ARG A 235 -41.89 8.06 4.51
C ARG A 235 -42.06 7.11 5.69
N ALA A 236 -41.14 7.11 6.66
CA ALA A 236 -41.23 6.31 7.87
C ALA A 236 -42.28 6.84 8.87
N THR A 237 -43.55 6.89 8.47
CA THR A 237 -44.65 7.43 9.27
C THR A 237 -45.18 6.44 10.29
N SER A 238 -45.20 5.13 9.96
CA SER A 238 -45.64 4.06 10.86
C SER A 238 -45.01 2.71 10.48
N ARG A 239 -44.91 1.77 11.42
CA ARG A 239 -44.34 0.43 11.13
C ARG A 239 -45.01 -0.33 9.97
N PRO A 240 -46.35 -0.30 9.78
CA PRO A 240 -47.01 -1.02 8.68
C PRO A 240 -46.64 -0.57 7.26
N VAL A 241 -46.09 0.64 7.09
CA VAL A 241 -45.64 1.12 5.78
C VAL A 241 -44.18 0.75 5.47
N ALA A 242 -43.46 0.13 6.42
CA ALA A 242 -42.07 -0.25 6.23
C ALA A 242 -41.92 -1.63 5.58
N SER A 243 -40.95 -1.75 4.66
CA SER A 243 -40.56 -3.02 4.09
C SER A 243 -39.89 -3.92 5.13
N PRO A 244 -39.88 -5.25 4.93
CA PRO A 244 -39.15 -6.17 5.80
C PRO A 244 -37.65 -5.85 5.89
N SER A 245 -37.02 -5.39 4.80
CA SER A 245 -35.60 -5.01 4.81
C SER A 245 -35.33 -3.80 5.71
N TYR A 246 -36.19 -2.79 5.66
CA TYR A 246 -36.08 -1.61 6.52
C TYR A 246 -36.31 -1.95 7.98
N LEU A 247 -37.31 -2.80 8.28
CA LEU A 247 -37.57 -3.26 9.64
C LEU A 247 -36.41 -4.10 10.19
N GLY A 248 -35.76 -4.92 9.36
CA GLY A 248 -34.54 -5.63 9.71
C GLY A 248 -33.44 -4.68 10.19
N ALA A 249 -33.13 -3.62 9.43
CA ALA A 249 -32.14 -2.64 9.85
C ALA A 249 -32.50 -1.90 11.15
N VAL A 250 -33.79 -1.65 11.39
CA VAL A 250 -34.26 -1.00 12.63
C VAL A 250 -34.21 -1.92 13.85
N ASP A 251 -34.60 -3.19 13.68
CA ASP A 251 -34.78 -4.14 14.78
C ASP A 251 -33.51 -4.97 15.05
N GLU A 252 -32.70 -5.27 14.03
CA GLU A 252 -31.48 -6.10 14.13
C GLU A 252 -30.18 -5.26 14.16
N ASP A 253 -30.10 -4.17 13.38
CA ASP A 253 -28.89 -3.32 13.24
C ASP A 253 -28.91 -2.03 14.08
N ASP A 254 -29.86 -1.91 15.02
CA ASP A 254 -30.03 -0.75 15.92
C ASP A 254 -30.15 0.61 15.19
N LEU A 255 -30.70 0.64 13.97
CA LEU A 255 -30.98 1.88 13.25
C LEU A 255 -32.22 2.57 13.87
N PRO A 256 -32.14 3.86 14.27
CA PRO A 256 -33.31 4.56 14.79
C PRO A 256 -34.46 4.60 13.78
N TRP A 257 -35.70 4.44 14.26
CA TRP A 257 -36.90 4.58 13.41
C TRP A 257 -36.88 5.92 12.64
N GLY A 258 -37.06 5.84 11.33
CA GLY A 258 -36.96 6.97 10.41
C GLY A 258 -35.56 7.22 9.85
N GLY A 259 -34.53 6.58 10.40
CA GLY A 259 -33.18 6.62 9.84
C GLY A 259 -33.11 5.86 8.51
N ALA A 260 -32.46 6.45 7.52
CA ALA A 260 -32.11 5.82 6.24
C ALA A 260 -30.62 5.46 6.18
N LEU A 261 -29.77 6.28 6.82
CA LEU A 261 -28.33 6.04 6.97
C LEU A 261 -27.82 6.69 8.25
N ARG A 262 -27.01 5.95 9.01
CA ARG A 262 -26.32 6.43 10.20
C ARG A 262 -24.82 6.39 9.98
N LEU A 263 -24.16 7.53 10.21
CA LEU A 263 -22.70 7.63 10.18
C LEU A 263 -22.22 8.11 11.54
N ASP A 264 -21.60 7.21 12.33
CA ASP A 264 -21.15 7.55 13.69
C ASP A 264 -19.99 8.56 13.71
N ARG A 265 -19.18 8.60 12.65
CA ARG A 265 -18.06 9.54 12.50
C ARG A 265 -17.87 9.95 11.04
N VAL A 266 -18.22 11.19 10.72
CA VAL A 266 -17.98 11.79 9.40
C VAL A 266 -16.78 12.74 9.41
N VAL A 267 -16.62 13.46 10.52
CA VAL A 267 -15.52 14.41 10.73
C VAL A 267 -14.52 13.89 11.77
N GLU A 268 -13.28 14.34 11.67
CA GLU A 268 -12.25 14.01 12.65
C GLU A 268 -12.38 14.84 13.93
N MET A 269 -12.02 14.24 15.06
CA MET A 269 -12.02 14.89 16.36
C MET A 269 -10.66 15.55 16.59
N ASP A 270 -10.64 16.77 17.13
CA ASP A 270 -9.39 17.41 17.56
C ASP A 270 -8.89 16.72 18.85
N ASP A 271 -7.61 16.31 18.90
CA ASP A 271 -6.93 15.79 20.11
C ASP A 271 -6.59 16.91 21.13
N ASP A 272 -6.88 18.17 20.80
CA ASP A 272 -6.46 19.34 21.56
C ASP A 272 -7.43 19.61 22.74
N SER A 273 -6.99 19.29 23.95
CA SER A 273 -7.79 19.35 25.19
C SER A 273 -8.33 20.76 25.50
N SER A 274 -7.74 21.81 24.92
CA SER A 274 -8.15 23.21 25.08
C SER A 274 -9.48 23.58 24.37
N LEU A 275 -9.92 22.80 23.38
CA LEU A 275 -11.18 23.02 22.65
C LEU A 275 -12.35 22.19 23.21
N SER A 276 -12.05 21.16 24.01
CA SER A 276 -13.01 20.21 24.58
C SER A 276 -13.98 20.82 25.61
N GLU A 277 -13.62 21.94 26.24
CA GLU A 277 -14.45 22.61 27.26
C GLU A 277 -15.56 23.51 26.67
N SER A 278 -15.64 23.62 25.33
CA SER A 278 -16.53 24.57 24.68
C SER A 278 -17.87 23.95 24.26
N LYS A 279 -18.98 24.61 24.61
CA LYS A 279 -20.39 24.22 24.32
C LYS A 279 -20.77 24.28 22.82
N HIS A 280 -19.83 24.04 21.90
CA HIS A 280 -20.00 24.27 20.47
C HIS A 280 -20.14 22.97 19.68
N SER A 281 -20.88 23.04 18.56
CA SER A 281 -21.15 21.89 17.69
C SER A 281 -19.88 21.42 16.96
N ILE A 282 -19.62 20.11 16.96
CA ILE A 282 -18.51 19.49 16.20
C ILE A 282 -18.77 19.63 14.69
N VAL A 283 -19.97 19.26 14.24
CA VAL A 283 -20.46 19.51 12.89
C VAL A 283 -20.99 20.94 12.83
N ARG A 284 -20.37 21.78 12.01
CA ARG A 284 -20.69 23.21 11.90
C ARG A 284 -21.85 23.48 10.95
N SER A 285 -21.92 22.76 9.83
CA SER A 285 -22.94 22.95 8.79
C SER A 285 -23.13 21.68 7.94
N LEU A 286 -24.37 21.48 7.48
CA LEU A 286 -24.79 20.45 6.52
C LEU A 286 -25.54 21.12 5.36
N ARG A 287 -25.21 20.74 4.12
CA ARG A 287 -25.88 21.26 2.91
C ARG A 287 -25.91 20.20 1.81
N TYR A 288 -27.09 19.91 1.28
CA TYR A 288 -27.25 19.14 0.05
C TYR A 288 -27.00 20.02 -1.17
N CYS A 289 -26.39 19.45 -2.21
CA CYS A 289 -26.33 20.04 -3.52
C CYS A 289 -27.76 20.11 -4.10
N ARG A 290 -28.10 21.19 -4.80
CA ARG A 290 -29.42 21.33 -5.44
C ARG A 290 -29.49 20.58 -6.76
N ASP A 291 -28.36 20.49 -7.45
CA ASP A 291 -28.29 20.01 -8.82
C ASP A 291 -28.07 18.49 -8.90
N ARG A 292 -27.74 17.84 -7.77
CA ARG A 292 -27.44 16.40 -7.69
C ARG A 292 -28.04 15.75 -6.45
N ARG A 293 -28.81 14.68 -6.67
CA ARG A 293 -29.39 13.83 -5.62
C ARG A 293 -28.31 13.19 -4.76
N GLY A 294 -28.55 13.15 -3.45
CA GLY A 294 -27.73 12.38 -2.50
C GLY A 294 -26.35 12.97 -2.24
N LEU A 295 -26.03 14.14 -2.79
CA LEU A 295 -24.73 14.79 -2.64
C LEU A 295 -24.74 15.76 -1.46
N LEU A 296 -24.21 15.31 -0.33
CA LEU A 296 -24.23 16.01 0.96
C LEU A 296 -22.84 16.49 1.35
N ALA A 297 -22.70 17.80 1.61
CA ALA A 297 -21.48 18.38 2.16
C ALA A 297 -21.58 18.60 3.68
N VAL A 298 -20.50 18.30 4.39
CA VAL A 298 -20.37 18.33 5.84
C VAL A 298 -19.12 19.14 6.21
N LEU A 299 -19.31 20.25 6.93
CA LEU A 299 -18.21 21.08 7.44
C LEU A 299 -18.03 20.84 8.94
N SER A 300 -16.81 20.50 9.34
CA SER A 300 -16.40 20.44 10.74
C SER A 300 -16.05 21.83 11.28
N ARG A 301 -15.99 21.96 12.60
CA ARG A 301 -15.45 23.15 13.26
C ARG A 301 -13.96 23.39 12.98
N SER A 302 -13.18 22.33 12.76
CA SER A 302 -11.75 22.40 12.47
C SER A 302 -11.45 22.84 11.03
N GLY A 303 -12.48 23.04 10.20
CA GLY A 303 -12.37 23.45 8.80
C GLY A 303 -12.27 22.30 7.81
N GLN A 304 -12.42 21.05 8.27
CA GLN A 304 -12.52 19.88 7.39
C GLN A 304 -13.86 19.93 6.64
N LEU A 305 -13.81 19.89 5.32
CA LEU A 305 -15.00 19.84 4.46
C LEU A 305 -15.03 18.50 3.74
N LYS A 306 -16.06 17.69 4.01
CA LYS A 306 -16.26 16.37 3.40
C LYS A 306 -17.54 16.35 2.58
N VAL A 307 -17.48 15.80 1.37
CA VAL A 307 -18.63 15.59 0.49
C VAL A 307 -18.93 14.10 0.41
N LEU A 308 -20.17 13.72 0.65
CA LEU A 308 -20.67 12.36 0.62
C LEU A 308 -21.65 12.22 -0.54
N GLU A 309 -21.46 11.21 -1.37
CA GLU A 309 -22.39 10.79 -2.41
C GLU A 309 -23.13 9.55 -1.91
N THR A 310 -24.44 9.69 -1.70
CA THR A 310 -25.30 8.64 -1.16
C THR A 310 -26.21 8.07 -2.24
N ASN A 311 -26.41 6.76 -2.21
CA ASN A 311 -27.32 6.06 -3.11
C ASN A 311 -28.24 5.11 -2.35
N LYS A 312 -29.34 4.68 -2.99
CA LYS A 312 -30.25 3.70 -2.41
C LYS A 312 -29.59 2.33 -2.36
N GLU A 313 -29.77 1.62 -1.26
CA GLU A 313 -29.29 0.26 -1.12
C GLU A 313 -30.04 -0.68 -2.08
N ILE A 314 -29.32 -1.57 -2.76
CA ILE A 314 -29.91 -2.50 -3.72
C ILE A 314 -30.71 -3.57 -2.97
N THR A 315 -32.03 -3.47 -3.03
CA THR A 315 -32.94 -4.45 -2.42
C THR A 315 -33.46 -5.44 -3.46
N HIS A 316 -33.62 -6.72 -3.08
CA HIS A 316 -34.25 -7.72 -3.95
C HIS A 316 -35.70 -7.32 -4.22
N ARG A 317 -36.19 -7.47 -5.47
CA ARG A 317 -37.53 -7.02 -5.88
C ARG A 317 -38.65 -7.57 -4.99
N ASP A 318 -38.49 -8.79 -4.48
CA ASP A 318 -39.49 -9.45 -3.63
C ASP A 318 -39.58 -8.87 -2.21
N MET A 319 -38.60 -8.05 -1.81
CA MET A 319 -38.56 -7.36 -0.51
C MET A 319 -38.87 -5.86 -0.62
N ALA A 320 -39.10 -5.35 -1.85
CA ALA A 320 -39.45 -3.95 -2.07
C ALA A 320 -40.96 -3.75 -1.84
N LEU A 321 -41.31 -2.72 -1.05
CA LEU A 321 -42.68 -2.29 -0.84
C LEU A 321 -42.83 -0.86 -1.35
N GLU A 322 -43.78 -0.63 -2.25
CA GLU A 322 -43.99 0.70 -2.83
C GLU A 322 -44.43 1.70 -1.76
N GLY A 323 -43.76 2.86 -1.70
CA GLY A 323 -44.01 3.88 -0.69
C GLY A 323 -43.35 3.62 0.68
N SER A 324 -42.61 2.52 0.85
CA SER A 324 -41.86 2.28 2.09
C SER A 324 -40.64 3.20 2.22
N PRO A 325 -40.19 3.49 3.46
CA PRO A 325 -38.86 4.04 3.67
C PRO A 325 -37.78 3.11 3.09
N GLU A 326 -36.72 3.71 2.56
CA GLU A 326 -35.62 3.00 1.89
C GLU A 326 -34.27 3.35 2.55
N LEU A 327 -33.42 2.34 2.69
CA LEU A 327 -32.07 2.49 3.23
C LEU A 327 -31.13 3.12 2.19
N LEU A 328 -30.15 3.87 2.68
CA LEU A 328 -29.11 4.50 1.87
C LEU A 328 -27.73 3.96 2.25
N GLU A 329 -26.82 3.93 1.28
CA GLU A 329 -25.40 3.68 1.47
C GLU A 329 -24.55 4.84 0.95
N VAL A 330 -23.35 5.01 1.50
CA VAL A 330 -22.36 5.97 0.96
C VAL A 330 -21.64 5.30 -0.21
N HIS A 331 -21.88 5.78 -1.42
CA HIS A 331 -21.23 5.27 -2.62
C HIS A 331 -19.81 5.80 -2.76
N LYS A 332 -19.61 7.10 -2.51
CA LYS A 332 -18.30 7.77 -2.54
C LYS A 332 -18.21 8.87 -1.48
N SER A 333 -16.99 9.16 -1.03
CA SER A 333 -16.69 10.28 -0.15
C SER A 333 -15.45 11.02 -0.63
N HIS A 334 -15.50 12.35 -0.63
CA HIS A 334 -14.39 13.22 -1.02
C HIS A 334 -14.04 14.16 0.12
N ASP A 335 -12.78 14.15 0.56
CA ASP A 335 -12.24 15.18 1.45
C ASP A 335 -11.83 16.39 0.61
N MET A 336 -12.65 17.43 0.66
CA MET A 336 -12.46 18.66 -0.14
C MET A 336 -11.39 19.57 0.46
N ASP A 337 -11.24 19.54 1.79
CA ASP A 337 -10.16 20.22 2.51
C ASP A 337 -9.85 19.48 3.83
N VAL A 338 -8.60 19.59 4.28
CA VAL A 338 -8.05 18.84 5.43
C VAL A 338 -8.29 19.55 6.76
N GLN A 339 -8.12 18.83 7.86
CA GLN A 339 -8.20 19.39 9.21
C GLN A 339 -7.02 20.33 9.51
N TYR A 340 -7.32 21.57 9.92
CA TYR A 340 -6.32 22.56 10.31
C TYR A 340 -6.07 22.56 11.83
N GLY A 341 -5.51 21.46 12.33
CA GLY A 341 -5.14 21.33 13.75
C GLY A 341 -3.89 22.12 14.13
N ASP A 342 -2.97 22.33 13.17
CA ASP A 342 -1.66 22.92 13.44
C ASP A 342 -1.71 24.46 13.50
N SER A 343 -1.03 25.04 14.50
CA SER A 343 -1.11 26.47 14.83
C SER A 343 -0.70 27.40 13.70
N GLY A 344 0.21 26.96 12.82
CA GLY A 344 0.75 27.74 11.71
C GLY A 344 -0.21 27.97 10.54
N ARG A 345 -1.30 27.19 10.40
CA ARG A 345 -2.26 27.30 9.28
C ARG A 345 -3.70 27.57 9.71
N LYS A 346 -3.93 27.97 10.96
CA LYS A 346 -5.29 28.21 11.49
C LYS A 346 -6.09 29.28 10.72
N ASN A 347 -5.42 30.22 10.05
CA ASN A 347 -6.05 31.28 9.26
C ASN A 347 -6.54 30.81 7.87
N ASP A 348 -6.10 29.63 7.42
CA ASP A 348 -6.50 29.10 6.11
C ASP A 348 -7.70 28.15 6.20
N ARG A 349 -8.16 27.81 7.42
CA ARG A 349 -9.30 26.90 7.61
C ARG A 349 -10.59 27.44 7.00
N ILE A 350 -11.44 26.56 6.50
CA ILE A 350 -12.79 26.91 6.03
C ILE A 350 -13.68 27.20 7.25
N VAL A 351 -14.43 28.32 7.20
CA VAL A 351 -15.37 28.71 8.27
C VAL A 351 -16.83 28.61 7.86
N SER A 352 -17.12 28.74 6.56
CA SER A 352 -18.46 28.67 5.99
C SER A 352 -18.37 28.23 4.53
N PHE A 353 -19.40 27.54 4.04
CA PHE A 353 -19.47 27.06 2.68
C PHE A 353 -20.93 27.04 2.21
N ASP A 354 -21.14 27.08 0.90
CA ASP A 354 -22.41 26.70 0.26
C ASP A 354 -22.17 26.12 -1.14
N TRP A 355 -23.18 25.42 -1.67
CA TRP A 355 -23.13 24.91 -3.05
C TRP A 355 -23.41 26.01 -4.05
N VAL A 356 -22.62 26.05 -5.13
CA VAL A 356 -22.93 26.84 -6.32
C VAL A 356 -24.04 26.11 -7.07
N THR A 357 -25.17 26.78 -7.31
CA THR A 357 -26.27 26.23 -8.11
C THR A 357 -25.96 26.45 -9.59
N LEU A 358 -25.97 25.38 -10.38
CA LEU A 358 -25.60 25.38 -11.80
C LEU A 358 -26.79 25.01 -12.67
N ASP A 359 -26.94 25.69 -13.82
CA ASP A 359 -28.05 25.43 -14.75
C ASP A 359 -27.95 24.08 -15.49
N SER A 360 -26.78 23.44 -15.46
CA SER A 360 -26.52 22.17 -16.15
C SER A 360 -25.85 21.17 -15.22
N SER A 361 -26.43 19.98 -15.14
CA SER A 361 -25.89 18.85 -14.38
C SER A 361 -24.63 18.25 -14.99
N VAL A 362 -24.30 18.57 -16.26
CA VAL A 362 -23.08 18.13 -16.95
C VAL A 362 -21.84 18.81 -16.35
N LEU A 363 -21.99 20.03 -15.85
CA LEU A 363 -20.92 20.73 -15.14
C LEU A 363 -20.62 20.01 -13.82
N GLN A 364 -19.34 20.04 -13.43
CA GLN A 364 -18.93 19.49 -12.14
C GLN A 364 -19.54 20.30 -10.99
N PRO A 365 -20.01 19.65 -9.91
CA PRO A 365 -20.47 20.34 -8.72
C PRO A 365 -19.36 21.17 -8.07
N ARG A 366 -19.69 22.37 -7.60
CA ARG A 366 -18.73 23.32 -7.03
C ARG A 366 -19.24 23.90 -5.73
N LEU A 367 -18.31 24.13 -4.80
CA LEU A 367 -18.55 24.70 -3.49
C LEU A 367 -17.90 26.07 -3.42
N LEU A 368 -18.66 27.09 -3.02
CA LEU A 368 -18.11 28.36 -2.59
C LEU A 368 -17.71 28.23 -1.12
N VAL A 369 -16.46 28.52 -0.80
CA VAL A 369 -15.92 28.44 0.57
C VAL A 369 -15.37 29.79 1.02
N LEU A 370 -15.59 30.11 2.29
CA LEU A 370 -15.01 31.25 2.99
C LEU A 370 -13.94 30.75 3.96
N ARG A 371 -12.71 31.22 3.80
CA ARG A 371 -11.60 30.90 4.71
C ARG A 371 -11.54 31.88 5.88
N ALA A 372 -10.86 31.47 6.97
CA ALA A 372 -10.71 32.28 8.18
C ALA A 372 -9.98 33.63 7.95
N ASN A 373 -9.16 33.71 6.91
CA ASN A 373 -8.51 34.93 6.43
C ASN A 373 -9.43 35.88 5.62
N GLY A 374 -10.69 35.50 5.38
CA GLY A 374 -11.67 36.29 4.65
C GLY A 374 -11.68 36.11 3.13
N THR A 375 -10.88 35.18 2.58
CA THR A 375 -10.84 34.89 1.14
C THR A 375 -11.99 33.97 0.71
N PHE A 376 -12.54 34.23 -0.49
CA PHE A 376 -13.47 33.34 -1.18
C PHE A 376 -12.70 32.44 -2.14
N GLU A 377 -13.01 31.15 -2.13
CA GLU A 377 -12.43 30.17 -3.04
C GLU A 377 -13.53 29.24 -3.57
N ILE A 378 -13.33 28.70 -4.76
CA ILE A 378 -14.17 27.65 -5.34
C ILE A 378 -13.45 26.31 -5.19
N LEU A 379 -14.14 25.31 -4.65
CA LEU A 379 -13.69 23.92 -4.64
C LEU A 379 -14.56 23.10 -5.59
N GLU A 380 -13.95 22.46 -6.57
CA GLU A 380 -14.63 21.60 -7.54
C GLU A 380 -14.59 20.16 -7.05
N GLN A 381 -15.75 19.49 -7.01
CA GLN A 381 -15.81 18.07 -6.70
C GLN A 381 -14.92 17.30 -7.69
N PRO A 382 -14.09 16.35 -7.22
CA PRO A 382 -13.31 15.50 -8.10
C PRO A 382 -14.17 14.87 -9.19
N SER A 383 -13.63 14.91 -10.41
CA SER A 383 -14.26 14.38 -11.61
C SER A 383 -14.72 12.93 -11.46
N TYR A 384 -15.89 12.58 -12.01
CA TYR A 384 -16.31 11.18 -12.13
C TYR A 384 -15.52 10.44 -13.23
N THR A 385 -14.93 11.19 -14.19
CA THR A 385 -14.06 10.68 -15.26
C THR A 385 -12.59 10.60 -14.86
N SER A 386 -12.20 11.07 -13.66
CA SER A 386 -10.84 10.92 -13.14
C SER A 386 -10.34 9.46 -13.18
N ASP A 387 -11.22 8.50 -12.90
CA ASP A 387 -10.94 7.07 -12.97
C ASP A 387 -11.28 6.45 -14.34
N TYR A 388 -11.85 7.20 -15.30
CA TYR A 388 -12.31 6.64 -16.58
C TYR A 388 -11.13 6.06 -17.36
N LEU A 389 -10.01 6.79 -17.48
CA LEU A 389 -8.84 6.27 -18.20
C LEU A 389 -8.36 4.92 -17.65
N TYR A 390 -8.41 4.74 -16.33
CA TYR A 390 -8.11 3.46 -15.69
C TYR A 390 -9.14 2.37 -16.01
N LYS A 391 -10.43 2.73 -16.11
CA LYS A 391 -11.51 1.80 -16.52
C LYS A 391 -11.46 1.46 -18.01
N LEU A 392 -10.89 2.35 -18.82
CA LEU A 392 -10.75 2.20 -20.28
C LEU A 392 -9.47 1.45 -20.65
N THR A 393 -8.51 1.31 -19.74
CA THR A 393 -7.43 0.33 -19.91
C THR A 393 -8.08 -1.05 -20.07
N PRO A 394 -7.79 -1.81 -21.15
CA PRO A 394 -8.36 -3.13 -21.37
C PRO A 394 -8.19 -3.93 -20.10
N TRP A 395 -9.30 -4.50 -19.60
CA TRP A 395 -9.25 -5.44 -18.49
C TRP A 395 -8.72 -6.79 -18.98
N GLN A 396 -7.57 -6.78 -19.67
CA GLN A 396 -6.64 -7.86 -19.50
C GLN A 396 -6.08 -7.70 -18.09
N PRO A 397 -6.13 -8.75 -17.25
CA PRO A 397 -5.66 -8.67 -15.87
C PRO A 397 -4.28 -7.99 -15.80
N PRO A 398 -4.14 -6.73 -15.38
CA PRO A 398 -2.88 -6.02 -15.54
C PRO A 398 -2.07 -6.33 -14.27
N HIS A 399 -0.83 -6.83 -14.29
CA HIS A 399 0.24 -6.64 -15.24
C HIS A 399 0.99 -7.96 -15.47
N ARG A 400 0.49 -8.80 -16.38
CA ARG A 400 1.42 -9.64 -17.16
C ARG A 400 1.90 -8.96 -18.44
N GLY A 401 1.38 -7.81 -18.85
CA GLY A 401 1.86 -7.12 -20.06
C GLY A 401 3.39 -6.95 -20.15
N LEU A 402 4.07 -6.69 -19.02
CA LEU A 402 5.54 -6.67 -18.96
C LEU A 402 6.21 -8.06 -19.19
N GLU A 403 5.57 -9.15 -18.76
CA GLU A 403 6.05 -10.54 -18.90
C GLU A 403 5.62 -11.21 -20.22
N GLU A 404 4.42 -10.92 -20.70
CA GLU A 404 3.79 -11.47 -21.91
C GLU A 404 3.97 -10.55 -23.13
N GLY A 405 4.65 -9.41 -22.97
CA GLY A 405 4.92 -8.45 -24.06
C GLY A 405 3.72 -7.62 -24.49
N GLY A 406 2.69 -7.52 -23.64
CA GLY A 406 1.51 -6.69 -23.87
C GLY A 406 1.88 -5.20 -23.94
N PRO A 407 1.23 -4.43 -24.83
CA PRO A 407 1.57 -3.03 -25.08
C PRO A 407 1.34 -2.15 -23.84
N TYR A 408 2.34 -1.32 -23.56
CA TYR A 408 2.30 -0.34 -22.48
C TYR A 408 1.41 0.84 -22.89
N HIS A 409 0.47 1.24 -22.02
CA HIS A 409 -0.54 2.30 -22.28
C HIS A 409 -1.61 1.99 -23.35
N GLU A 410 -1.85 0.73 -23.73
CA GLU A 410 -2.98 0.42 -24.60
C GLU A 410 -4.31 0.69 -23.88
N ILE A 411 -5.18 1.47 -24.53
CA ILE A 411 -6.54 1.77 -24.09
C ILE A 411 -7.48 0.93 -24.96
N MET A 412 -8.63 0.50 -24.43
CA MET A 412 -9.62 -0.23 -25.21
C MET A 412 -9.96 0.54 -26.48
N GLU A 413 -9.76 -0.13 -27.62
CA GLU A 413 -10.26 0.35 -28.89
C GLU A 413 -11.75 0.05 -28.95
N PHE A 414 -12.54 1.11 -29.09
CA PHE A 414 -13.97 0.99 -29.31
C PHE A 414 -14.26 1.09 -30.80
N GLU A 415 -15.23 0.31 -31.29
CA GLU A 415 -15.82 0.54 -32.60
C GLU A 415 -16.22 2.02 -32.76
N PRO A 416 -16.06 2.64 -33.94
CA PRO A 416 -16.35 4.06 -34.14
C PRO A 416 -17.74 4.52 -33.69
N SER A 417 -18.72 3.60 -33.72
CA SER A 417 -20.08 3.85 -33.23
C SER A 417 -20.21 3.89 -31.70
N GLN A 418 -19.26 3.33 -30.96
CA GLN A 418 -19.22 3.25 -29.50
C GLN A 418 -18.20 4.21 -28.87
N SER A 419 -17.22 4.69 -29.65
CA SER A 419 -16.17 5.59 -29.16
C SER A 419 -16.73 6.91 -28.62
N SER A 420 -17.75 7.48 -29.28
CA SER A 420 -18.42 8.72 -28.83
C SER A 420 -19.07 8.55 -27.47
N ASP A 421 -19.70 7.41 -27.21
CA ASP A 421 -20.44 7.16 -25.97
C ASP A 421 -19.48 6.87 -24.80
N MET A 422 -18.36 6.17 -25.08
CA MET A 422 -17.39 5.77 -24.06
C MET A 422 -16.38 6.87 -23.73
N LEU A 423 -15.90 7.62 -24.72
CA LEU A 423 -14.90 8.68 -24.56
C LEU A 423 -15.52 10.08 -24.45
N GLY A 424 -16.75 10.27 -24.95
CA GLY A 424 -17.47 11.54 -24.93
C GLY A 424 -17.49 12.22 -23.56
N PRO A 425 -17.85 11.52 -22.46
CA PRO A 425 -17.79 12.06 -21.10
C PRO A 425 -16.46 12.75 -20.74
N LEU A 426 -15.33 12.11 -21.07
CA LEU A 426 -13.98 12.60 -20.77
C LEU A 426 -13.66 13.88 -21.57
N PHE A 427 -14.00 13.88 -22.86
CA PHE A 427 -13.74 15.02 -23.73
C PHE A 427 -14.67 16.21 -23.44
N VAL A 428 -15.94 15.94 -23.17
CA VAL A 428 -16.91 16.95 -22.75
C VAL A 428 -16.44 17.63 -21.47
N GLU A 429 -16.01 16.85 -20.48
CA GLU A 429 -15.52 17.43 -19.24
C GLU A 429 -14.27 18.30 -19.45
N LYS A 430 -13.33 17.84 -20.29
CA LYS A 430 -12.14 18.63 -20.66
C LYS A 430 -12.51 19.91 -21.42
N ALA A 431 -13.50 19.86 -22.31
CA ALA A 431 -13.97 21.04 -23.03
C ALA A 431 -14.64 22.06 -22.10
N LEU A 432 -15.29 21.57 -21.04
CA LEU A 432 -15.99 22.39 -20.04
C LEU A 432 -15.11 22.79 -18.84
N SER A 433 -13.83 22.38 -18.78
CA SER A 433 -12.99 22.65 -17.61
C SER A 433 -12.54 24.10 -17.53
N ASP A 434 -12.31 24.77 -18.67
CA ASP A 434 -11.80 26.15 -18.73
C ASP A 434 -12.72 27.12 -19.50
N ILE A 435 -13.99 27.18 -19.08
CA ILE A 435 -14.99 28.08 -19.66
C ILE A 435 -15.63 29.00 -18.62
N PRO A 436 -15.95 30.26 -18.97
CA PRO A 436 -16.75 31.13 -18.12
C PRO A 436 -18.18 30.58 -18.01
N ILE A 437 -18.63 30.32 -16.78
CA ILE A 437 -19.97 29.77 -16.50
C ILE A 437 -20.95 30.84 -15.96
N PHE A 438 -20.45 32.04 -15.68
CA PHE A 438 -21.23 33.21 -15.22
C PHE A 438 -20.88 34.46 -16.05
N GLY A 439 -21.69 35.51 -15.89
CA GLY A 439 -21.45 36.82 -16.51
C GLY A 439 -21.90 36.94 -17.97
N PRO A 440 -21.56 38.06 -18.63
CA PRO A 440 -22.00 38.35 -20.00
C PRO A 440 -21.34 37.42 -21.04
N ASP A 441 -20.16 36.89 -20.72
CA ASP A 441 -19.39 35.97 -21.57
C ASP A 441 -19.70 34.50 -21.25
N LYS A 442 -20.80 34.20 -20.54
CA LYS A 442 -21.22 32.83 -20.15
C LYS A 442 -21.29 31.93 -21.38
N ALA A 443 -20.50 30.86 -21.34
CA ALA A 443 -20.40 29.91 -22.42
C ALA A 443 -21.69 29.09 -22.58
N ASP A 444 -22.09 28.81 -23.82
CA ASP A 444 -23.19 27.91 -24.13
C ASP A 444 -22.75 26.45 -23.96
N VAL A 445 -22.99 25.93 -22.76
CA VAL A 445 -22.64 24.55 -22.36
C VAL A 445 -23.25 23.53 -23.32
N HIS A 446 -24.50 23.72 -23.77
CA HIS A 446 -25.18 22.76 -24.65
C HIS A 446 -24.50 22.71 -26.02
N THR A 447 -24.20 23.87 -26.59
CA THR A 447 -23.49 23.95 -27.88
C THR A 447 -22.09 23.34 -27.80
N ILE A 448 -21.35 23.57 -26.69
CA ILE A 448 -20.02 22.97 -26.50
C ILE A 448 -20.12 21.44 -26.40
N VAL A 449 -21.09 20.93 -25.66
CA VAL A 449 -21.33 19.48 -25.54
C VAL A 449 -21.64 18.87 -26.91
N ASP A 450 -22.57 19.47 -27.67
CA ASP A 450 -22.95 18.99 -29.00
C ASP A 450 -21.77 19.00 -29.99
N GLN A 451 -21.00 20.09 -30.03
CA GLN A 451 -19.81 20.20 -30.88
C GLN A 451 -18.73 19.16 -30.50
N THR A 452 -18.56 18.94 -29.20
CA THR A 452 -17.61 17.96 -28.69
C THR A 452 -18.05 16.55 -29.07
N LEU A 453 -19.31 16.18 -28.87
CA LEU A 453 -19.82 14.85 -29.24
C LEU A 453 -19.86 14.60 -30.75
N GLN A 454 -20.00 15.64 -31.58
CA GLN A 454 -19.92 15.54 -33.05
C GLN A 454 -18.49 15.36 -33.58
N SER A 455 -17.48 15.76 -32.80
CA SER A 455 -16.08 15.55 -33.12
C SER A 455 -15.77 14.06 -32.95
N GLN A 456 -15.60 13.30 -34.05
CA GLN A 456 -15.23 11.89 -33.94
C GLN A 456 -13.85 11.76 -33.27
N PHE A 457 -13.79 11.12 -32.10
CA PHE A 457 -12.55 10.87 -31.38
C PHE A 457 -12.11 9.42 -31.58
N SER A 458 -10.83 9.21 -31.91
CA SER A 458 -10.24 7.88 -31.95
C SER A 458 -9.46 7.57 -30.68
N ALA A 459 -9.31 6.29 -30.33
CA ALA A 459 -8.39 5.86 -29.27
C ALA A 459 -6.93 6.29 -29.58
N ALA A 460 -6.57 6.44 -30.86
CA ALA A 460 -5.27 6.92 -31.30
C ALA A 460 -5.02 8.41 -30.96
N ASP A 461 -6.05 9.27 -30.97
CA ASP A 461 -5.95 10.67 -30.53
C ASP A 461 -5.76 10.80 -29.03
N LEU A 462 -6.30 9.84 -28.26
CA LEU A 462 -6.12 9.75 -26.83
C LEU A 462 -4.70 9.24 -26.50
N ASN A 463 -4.24 8.19 -27.18
CA ASN A 463 -2.89 7.62 -27.02
C ASN A 463 -1.80 8.62 -27.42
N SER A 464 -1.90 9.29 -28.57
CA SER A 464 -0.90 10.28 -29.02
C SER A 464 -0.75 11.48 -28.07
N ARG A 465 -1.84 11.84 -27.37
CA ARG A 465 -1.86 12.88 -26.33
C ARG A 465 -1.34 12.38 -24.96
N LEU A 466 -1.36 11.08 -24.71
CA LEU A 466 -0.89 10.47 -23.46
C LEU A 466 0.58 10.03 -23.52
N THR A 467 1.05 9.54 -24.66
CA THR A 467 2.40 8.98 -24.82
C THR A 467 3.41 9.96 -25.43
N GLY A 468 2.95 11.11 -25.94
CA GLY A 468 3.75 11.88 -26.88
C GLY A 468 3.91 11.10 -28.20
N ASN A 469 4.21 11.78 -29.30
CA ASN A 469 4.40 11.11 -30.58
C ASN A 469 5.54 10.08 -30.49
N ASP A 470 5.28 8.84 -30.90
CA ASP A 470 6.20 7.68 -31.03
C ASP A 470 7.43 7.92 -31.96
N THR A 471 7.69 9.17 -32.32
CA THR A 471 8.84 9.60 -33.13
C THR A 471 10.14 9.74 -32.33
N SER A 472 10.15 9.52 -31.01
CA SER A 472 11.34 9.74 -30.19
C SER A 472 12.31 8.54 -30.19
N SER A 473 13.51 8.77 -30.72
CA SER A 473 14.58 7.76 -30.76
C SER A 473 15.24 7.60 -29.39
N SER A 474 14.71 6.73 -28.53
CA SER A 474 15.54 6.18 -27.44
C SER A 474 16.27 4.94 -27.92
N SER A 475 17.39 4.63 -27.28
CA SER A 475 18.02 3.32 -27.48
C SER A 475 17.12 2.19 -26.97
N PRO A 476 17.05 1.02 -27.62
CA PRO A 476 16.24 -0.11 -27.15
C PRO A 476 16.75 -0.60 -25.79
N ILE A 477 15.84 -0.82 -24.84
CA ILE A 477 16.21 -1.21 -23.48
C ILE A 477 16.56 -2.71 -23.46
N ASP A 478 17.80 -3.02 -23.09
CA ASP A 478 18.25 -4.40 -22.93
C ASP A 478 17.55 -5.07 -21.73
N LYS A 479 16.65 -6.01 -22.02
CA LYS A 479 15.84 -6.73 -21.02
C LYS A 479 16.68 -7.58 -20.07
N SER A 480 17.88 -8.02 -20.47
CA SER A 480 18.77 -8.89 -19.67
C SER A 480 19.44 -8.18 -18.49
N LYS A 481 19.52 -6.84 -18.53
CA LYS A 481 20.16 -6.03 -17.50
C LYS A 481 19.29 -5.85 -16.26
N SER A 482 19.93 -5.63 -15.12
CA SER A 482 19.27 -5.24 -13.88
C SER A 482 18.53 -3.90 -14.01
N THR A 483 17.55 -3.67 -13.15
CA THR A 483 16.78 -2.42 -13.10
C THR A 483 17.69 -1.23 -12.83
N ALA A 484 18.70 -1.39 -11.95
CA ALA A 484 19.71 -0.37 -11.70
C ALA A 484 20.50 -0.01 -12.98
N GLU A 485 20.95 -0.99 -13.75
CA GLU A 485 21.68 -0.74 -15.00
C GLU A 485 20.82 -0.05 -16.06
N LYS A 486 19.55 -0.48 -16.20
CA LYS A 486 18.57 0.14 -17.09
C LYS A 486 18.33 1.61 -16.71
N MET A 487 18.15 1.90 -15.42
CA MET A 487 17.99 3.27 -14.92
C MET A 487 19.24 4.13 -15.12
N ARG A 488 20.45 3.59 -14.92
CA ARG A 488 21.69 4.31 -15.22
C ARG A 488 21.80 4.65 -16.70
N ALA A 489 21.51 3.69 -17.59
CA ALA A 489 21.55 3.92 -19.03
C ALA A 489 20.57 5.04 -19.45
N LEU A 490 19.33 5.00 -18.97
CA LEU A 490 18.32 6.02 -19.23
C LEU A 490 18.75 7.41 -18.74
N ARG A 491 19.28 7.51 -17.51
CA ARG A 491 19.78 8.78 -16.97
C ARG A 491 20.96 9.33 -17.79
N THR A 492 21.84 8.47 -18.29
CA THR A 492 22.95 8.88 -19.17
C THR A 492 22.42 9.44 -20.49
N GLU A 493 21.45 8.77 -21.12
CA GLU A 493 20.82 9.24 -22.35
C GLU A 493 20.15 10.62 -22.15
N LEU A 494 19.41 10.78 -21.05
CA LEU A 494 18.75 12.05 -20.72
C LEU A 494 19.76 13.19 -20.47
N LYS A 495 20.89 12.91 -19.80
CA LYS A 495 21.97 13.90 -19.63
C LYS A 495 22.58 14.31 -20.96
N GLU A 496 22.78 13.37 -21.88
CA GLU A 496 23.30 13.68 -23.22
C GLU A 496 22.30 14.50 -24.06
N LYS A 497 20.99 14.18 -23.97
CA LYS A 497 19.94 14.98 -24.62
C LYS A 497 19.91 16.41 -24.10
N ALA A 498 19.95 16.60 -22.78
CA ALA A 498 19.99 17.93 -22.17
C ALA A 498 21.21 18.74 -22.66
N ARG A 499 22.41 18.14 -22.68
CA ARG A 499 23.64 18.78 -23.19
C ARG A 499 23.54 19.20 -24.67
N LYS A 500 22.86 18.41 -25.50
CA LYS A 500 22.65 18.73 -26.92
C LYS A 500 21.63 19.84 -27.13
N ALA A 501 20.60 19.93 -26.29
CA ALA A 501 19.62 21.02 -26.34
C ALA A 501 20.25 22.37 -26.00
N ASP A 502 21.14 22.42 -25.00
CA ASP A 502 21.88 23.65 -24.64
C ASP A 502 22.85 24.13 -25.74
N ALA A 503 23.33 23.23 -26.61
CA ALA A 503 24.24 23.56 -27.70
C ALA A 503 23.53 24.16 -28.93
N ASN A 504 22.22 23.90 -29.09
CA ASN A 504 21.43 24.26 -30.27
C ASN A 504 20.38 25.33 -29.93
N GLY A 505 20.83 26.49 -29.42
CA GLY A 505 19.99 27.59 -28.95
C GLY A 505 18.71 27.81 -29.78
N ALA A 506 17.59 27.36 -29.23
CA ALA A 506 16.25 27.62 -29.76
C ALA A 506 15.44 28.28 -28.65
N GLU A 507 15.12 29.56 -28.86
CA GLU A 507 14.25 30.36 -28.00
C GLU A 507 12.83 29.78 -28.01
N SER A 508 12.35 29.34 -26.84
CA SER A 508 10.94 29.21 -26.53
C SER A 508 10.72 29.77 -25.12
N SER A 509 10.18 30.98 -25.08
CA SER A 509 9.87 31.74 -23.88
C SER A 509 8.83 31.04 -22.99
N ILE A 510 9.00 31.20 -21.67
CA ILE A 510 8.21 30.70 -20.52
C ILE A 510 8.74 29.38 -19.90
N MET A 511 10.03 29.32 -19.52
CA MET A 511 10.51 28.42 -18.45
C MET A 511 11.94 28.74 -17.99
N GLU A 512 12.28 30.03 -17.84
CA GLU A 512 13.62 30.46 -17.41
C GLU A 512 13.63 30.78 -15.90
N GLU A 513 13.92 29.78 -15.07
CA GLU A 513 14.56 30.04 -13.76
C GLU A 513 15.15 28.77 -13.11
N SER A 514 14.74 27.56 -13.52
CA SER A 514 15.17 26.32 -12.84
C SER A 514 15.95 25.30 -13.71
N VAL A 515 16.09 25.56 -15.02
CA VAL A 515 16.74 24.62 -15.96
C VAL A 515 18.21 24.98 -16.23
N SER A 516 18.62 26.23 -15.96
CA SER A 516 20.00 26.72 -16.17
C SER A 516 21.07 26.00 -15.32
N SER A 517 20.66 25.23 -14.30
CA SER A 517 21.59 24.54 -13.38
C SER A 517 22.05 23.15 -13.87
N LEU A 518 21.42 22.57 -14.91
CA LEU A 518 21.72 21.20 -15.35
C LEU A 518 22.89 21.13 -16.35
N ALA A 519 23.11 22.20 -17.12
CA ALA A 519 24.17 22.30 -18.13
C ALA A 519 25.58 22.50 -17.54
N GLN A 520 25.68 23.05 -16.33
CA GLN A 520 26.94 23.48 -15.71
C GLN A 520 27.76 22.35 -15.07
N LEU A 521 27.27 21.11 -15.09
CA LEU A 521 27.85 19.93 -14.41
C LEU A 521 29.21 19.44 -14.96
N SER A 522 29.84 20.13 -15.91
CA SER A 522 31.19 19.73 -16.36
C SER A 522 32.22 20.84 -16.42
N LEU A 523 31.85 22.12 -16.26
CA LEU A 523 32.80 23.25 -16.22
C LEU A 523 32.22 24.44 -15.44
N SER A 524 31.70 24.24 -14.21
CA SER A 524 31.28 25.37 -13.38
C SER A 524 32.50 26.15 -12.87
N THR A 525 32.49 27.46 -13.10
CA THR A 525 33.42 28.44 -12.51
C THR A 525 33.25 28.57 -10.99
N GLU A 526 32.20 27.96 -10.42
CA GLU A 526 31.75 28.09 -9.03
C GLU A 526 31.91 26.79 -8.19
N GLY A 527 33.10 26.18 -8.15
CA GLY A 527 33.44 25.12 -7.17
C GLY A 527 32.56 23.84 -7.18
N PRO A 528 32.75 22.94 -6.18
CA PRO A 528 32.08 21.65 -6.13
C PRO A 528 30.63 21.76 -5.60
N VAL A 529 29.70 21.09 -6.30
CA VAL A 529 28.26 21.09 -6.02
C VAL A 529 27.94 20.34 -4.71
N SER A 530 26.86 20.73 -4.05
CA SER A 530 26.38 20.09 -2.82
C SER A 530 25.83 18.68 -3.07
N CYS A 531 26.09 17.72 -2.16
CA CYS A 531 25.59 16.33 -2.25
C CYS A 531 24.08 16.26 -2.46
N ARG A 532 23.32 17.03 -1.67
CA ARG A 532 21.87 17.18 -1.83
C ARG A 532 21.47 17.58 -3.25
N HIS A 533 22.08 18.63 -3.82
CA HIS A 533 21.73 19.08 -5.17
C HIS A 533 22.07 18.04 -6.23
N MET A 534 23.14 17.26 -6.04
CA MET A 534 23.47 16.14 -6.93
C MET A 534 22.42 15.02 -6.85
N HIS A 535 21.91 14.70 -5.65
CA HIS A 535 20.84 13.72 -5.49
C HIS A 535 19.52 14.19 -6.09
N GLU A 536 19.10 15.43 -5.78
CA GLU A 536 17.90 16.04 -6.34
C GLU A 536 17.97 16.12 -7.88
N SER A 537 19.14 16.45 -8.44
CA SER A 537 19.37 16.43 -9.89
C SER A 537 19.25 15.02 -10.47
N LEU A 538 19.82 14.00 -9.82
CA LEU A 538 19.74 12.60 -10.26
C LEU A 538 18.30 12.08 -10.29
N LEU A 539 17.49 12.41 -9.27
CA LEU A 539 16.10 11.95 -9.15
C LEU A 539 15.11 12.79 -9.96
N SER A 540 15.34 14.09 -10.10
CA SER A 540 14.44 14.97 -10.87
C SER A 540 14.61 14.85 -12.38
N LEU A 541 15.77 14.37 -12.85
CA LEU A 541 16.06 14.26 -14.28
C LEU A 541 15.04 13.36 -15.02
N PRO A 542 14.72 12.13 -14.56
CA PRO A 542 13.69 11.33 -15.21
C PRO A 542 12.27 11.89 -15.03
N LEU A 543 11.97 12.51 -13.89
CA LEU A 543 10.64 13.07 -13.60
C LEU A 543 10.26 14.26 -14.49
N LYS A 544 11.27 15.00 -14.99
CA LYS A 544 11.09 16.15 -15.88
C LYS A 544 11.23 15.80 -17.36
N ALA A 545 11.56 14.56 -17.69
CA ALA A 545 11.74 14.13 -19.07
C ALA A 545 10.40 14.16 -19.82
N GLN A 546 10.39 14.80 -20.99
CA GLN A 546 9.27 14.78 -21.94
C GLN A 546 9.68 13.95 -23.16
N ASP A 547 8.70 13.42 -23.89
CA ASP A 547 8.91 12.65 -25.14
C ASP A 547 9.77 11.39 -24.98
N LEU A 548 9.60 10.65 -23.88
CA LEU A 548 10.22 9.34 -23.70
C LEU A 548 9.58 8.28 -24.60
N SER A 549 10.36 7.29 -25.04
CA SER A 549 9.79 6.14 -25.72
C SER A 549 8.89 5.34 -24.77
N THR A 550 7.95 4.61 -25.34
CA THR A 550 7.02 3.72 -24.62
C THR A 550 7.77 2.74 -23.70
N GLU A 551 8.91 2.19 -24.12
CA GLU A 551 9.74 1.30 -23.29
C GLU A 551 10.39 2.03 -22.10
N ALA A 552 10.92 3.24 -22.32
CA ALA A 552 11.56 4.04 -21.28
C ALA A 552 10.54 4.55 -20.25
N GLN A 553 9.36 4.96 -20.70
CA GLN A 553 8.26 5.35 -19.81
C GLN A 553 7.78 4.16 -18.98
N CYS A 554 7.65 2.97 -19.60
CA CYS A 554 7.29 1.73 -18.90
C CYS A 554 8.29 1.40 -17.78
N LEU A 555 9.59 1.50 -18.08
CA LEU A 555 10.65 1.30 -17.09
C LEU A 555 10.47 2.24 -15.90
N LEU A 556 10.27 3.55 -16.13
CA LEU A 556 10.13 4.56 -15.08
C LEU A 556 8.92 4.32 -14.19
N ASP A 557 7.76 4.07 -14.77
CA ASP A 557 6.51 3.90 -14.02
C ASP A 557 6.46 2.57 -13.24
N HIS A 558 7.26 1.59 -13.66
CA HIS A 558 7.33 0.26 -13.04
C HIS A 558 8.61 0.02 -12.23
N VAL A 559 9.46 1.03 -11.98
CA VAL A 559 10.70 0.86 -11.20
C VAL A 559 10.43 0.14 -9.88
N MET A 560 9.38 0.53 -9.15
CA MET A 560 9.06 -0.10 -7.86
C MET A 560 8.73 -1.59 -8.01
N LEU A 561 7.92 -1.96 -9.01
CA LEU A 561 7.57 -3.36 -9.28
C LEU A 561 8.80 -4.16 -9.70
N LEU A 562 9.64 -3.61 -10.58
CA LEU A 562 10.85 -4.24 -11.08
C LEU A 562 11.87 -4.46 -9.95
N ARG A 563 12.10 -3.46 -9.09
CA ARG A 563 12.92 -3.61 -7.88
C ARG A 563 12.37 -4.68 -6.94
N ALA A 564 11.04 -4.74 -6.74
CA ALA A 564 10.42 -5.78 -5.90
C ALA A 564 10.64 -7.19 -6.48
N LYS A 565 10.63 -7.35 -7.81
CA LYS A 565 10.97 -8.61 -8.50
C LYS A 565 12.44 -8.97 -8.35
N GLU A 566 13.33 -7.97 -8.33
CA GLU A 566 14.76 -8.13 -8.00
C GLU A 566 15.03 -8.29 -6.48
N LYS A 567 14.00 -8.65 -5.70
CA LYS A 567 14.07 -8.92 -4.25
C LYS A 567 14.37 -7.68 -3.39
N TYR A 568 14.04 -6.47 -3.85
CA TYR A 568 14.11 -5.26 -3.02
C TYR A 568 13.14 -5.36 -1.83
N LEU A 569 13.69 -5.61 -0.65
CA LEU A 569 12.94 -5.94 0.55
C LEU A 569 13.69 -5.48 1.82
N PHE A 570 14.05 -6.40 2.72
CA PHE A 570 14.68 -6.11 4.03
C PHE A 570 16.11 -6.65 4.14
N ASP A 571 16.66 -7.21 3.06
CA ASP A 571 18.06 -7.64 3.02
C ASP A 571 18.92 -6.48 2.50
N CYS A 572 19.71 -5.89 3.40
CA CYS A 572 20.54 -4.73 3.08
C CYS A 572 21.55 -5.02 1.97
N ASN A 573 22.13 -6.22 1.92
CA ASN A 573 23.13 -6.59 0.91
C ASN A 573 22.51 -6.70 -0.48
N VAL A 574 21.32 -7.30 -0.57
CA VAL A 574 20.56 -7.37 -1.83
C VAL A 574 20.10 -5.97 -2.25
N ASN A 575 19.51 -5.22 -1.31
CA ASN A 575 18.99 -3.89 -1.56
C ASN A 575 20.05 -2.95 -2.15
N ARG A 576 21.27 -3.01 -1.62
CA ARG A 576 22.44 -2.28 -2.10
C ARG A 576 22.71 -2.49 -3.60
N VAL A 577 22.56 -3.71 -4.08
CA VAL A 577 22.75 -4.08 -5.50
C VAL A 577 21.58 -3.59 -6.35
N VAL A 578 20.35 -3.76 -5.86
CA VAL A 578 19.13 -3.39 -6.59
C VAL A 578 19.00 -1.87 -6.80
N VAL A 579 19.47 -1.06 -5.84
CA VAL A 579 19.46 0.41 -5.94
C VAL A 579 20.82 0.99 -6.31
N ALA A 580 21.72 0.20 -6.89
CA ALA A 580 23.07 0.65 -7.24
C ALA A 580 23.09 1.77 -8.30
N ASP A 581 21.95 2.17 -8.85
CA ASP A 581 21.78 3.36 -9.69
C ASP A 581 21.75 4.68 -8.89
N ASP A 582 21.53 4.62 -7.57
CA ASP A 582 21.45 5.74 -6.65
C ASP A 582 22.48 5.57 -5.50
N PRO A 583 23.58 6.35 -5.51
CA PRO A 583 24.60 6.31 -4.47
C PRO A 583 24.09 6.64 -3.05
N TRP A 584 23.05 7.47 -2.92
CA TRP A 584 22.50 7.89 -1.63
C TRP A 584 21.58 6.84 -1.02
N LEU A 585 20.82 6.12 -1.85
CA LEU A 585 20.07 4.94 -1.40
C LEU A 585 21.02 3.82 -0.99
N ARG A 586 22.10 3.61 -1.74
CA ARG A 586 23.17 2.67 -1.39
C ARG A 586 23.82 3.02 -0.05
N TYR A 587 24.23 4.29 0.07
CA TYR A 587 24.27 5.09 1.29
C TYR A 587 23.52 4.50 2.50
N MET A 588 22.23 4.74 2.42
CA MET A 588 21.26 4.47 3.46
C MET A 588 21.17 2.99 3.81
N TRP A 589 21.21 2.09 2.82
CA TRP A 589 21.18 0.64 3.08
C TRP A 589 22.47 0.12 3.73
N ASP A 590 23.63 0.64 3.33
CA ASP A 590 24.90 0.34 4.00
C ASP A 590 24.84 0.82 5.48
N TRP A 591 24.27 2.01 5.73
CA TRP A 591 24.07 2.54 7.10
C TRP A 591 23.10 1.67 7.92
N ILE A 592 21.99 1.23 7.32
CA ILE A 592 21.02 0.35 7.99
C ILE A 592 21.67 -1.00 8.32
N SER A 593 22.50 -1.55 7.43
CA SER A 593 23.24 -2.79 7.69
C SER A 593 24.11 -2.68 8.94
N ASP A 594 24.93 -1.62 9.03
CA ASP A 594 25.79 -1.41 10.20
C ASP A 594 24.96 -1.14 11.48
N ALA A 595 23.80 -0.48 11.35
CA ALA A 595 22.88 -0.28 12.47
C ALA A 595 22.21 -1.59 12.95
N GLU A 596 21.88 -2.51 12.02
CA GLU A 596 21.38 -3.85 12.34
C GLU A 596 22.44 -4.68 13.06
N ASP A 597 23.68 -4.66 12.56
CA ASP A 597 24.84 -5.33 13.17
C ASP A 597 25.12 -4.78 14.58
N ALA A 598 25.04 -3.45 14.75
CA ALA A 598 25.20 -2.82 16.06
C ALA A 598 24.08 -3.22 17.04
N ALA A 599 22.84 -3.36 16.55
CA ALA A 599 21.69 -3.72 17.37
C ALA A 599 21.58 -5.23 17.66
N ALA A 600 22.26 -6.07 16.88
CA ALA A 600 22.30 -7.53 17.06
C ALA A 600 22.71 -7.92 18.48
N ASP A 601 22.14 -9.02 19.01
CA ASP A 601 22.39 -9.53 20.37
C ASP A 601 22.24 -8.47 21.49
N GLY A 602 21.37 -7.48 21.25
CA GLY A 602 21.17 -6.36 22.16
C GLY A 602 22.44 -5.51 22.35
N GLY A 603 23.27 -5.34 21.32
CA GLY A 603 24.47 -4.52 21.34
C GLY A 603 24.18 -3.05 21.67
N MET A 604 23.02 -2.55 21.22
CA MET A 604 22.51 -1.20 21.49
C MET A 604 21.48 -1.13 22.62
N LYS A 605 21.42 -2.16 23.48
CA LYS A 605 20.46 -2.24 24.58
C LYS A 605 21.16 -2.39 25.92
N LEU A 606 20.85 -1.51 26.85
CA LEU A 606 21.24 -1.65 28.25
C LEU A 606 20.13 -1.11 29.13
N SER A 607 19.48 -1.99 29.91
CA SER A 607 18.34 -1.61 30.76
C SER A 607 18.65 -0.37 31.61
N PRO A 608 17.83 0.70 31.54
CA PRO A 608 16.50 0.77 30.92
C PRO A 608 16.44 1.26 29.45
N LEU A 609 17.56 1.55 28.79
CA LEU A 609 17.57 2.17 27.46
C LEU A 609 17.70 1.18 26.29
N ASP A 610 16.87 1.36 25.27
CA ASP A 610 16.99 0.72 23.95
C ASP A 610 17.32 1.77 22.86
N LEU A 611 18.61 1.87 22.52
CA LEU A 611 19.16 2.84 21.56
C LEU A 611 19.26 2.29 20.13
N SER A 612 18.59 1.16 19.84
CA SER A 612 18.64 0.54 18.51
C SER A 612 18.12 1.49 17.43
N TYR A 613 18.84 1.59 16.31
CA TYR A 613 18.51 2.42 15.13
C TYR A 613 18.43 3.93 15.37
N MET A 614 19.01 4.45 16.46
CA MET A 614 19.07 5.90 16.74
C MET A 614 20.27 6.55 16.04
N GLY A 615 20.11 7.82 15.64
CA GLY A 615 21.15 8.61 14.98
C GLY A 615 21.89 9.56 15.92
N VAL A 616 22.91 10.24 15.37
CA VAL A 616 23.82 11.14 16.11
C VAL A 616 23.10 12.22 16.92
N CYS A 617 22.16 12.93 16.29
CA CYS A 617 21.42 14.01 16.95
C CYS A 617 20.51 13.47 18.06
N THR A 618 19.83 12.35 17.80
CA THR A 618 18.92 11.74 18.78
C THR A 618 19.64 11.24 20.01
N ILE A 619 20.83 10.64 19.84
CA ILE A 619 21.66 10.20 20.97
C ILE A 619 22.24 11.40 21.70
N TRP A 620 22.81 12.37 20.99
CA TRP A 620 23.42 13.56 21.60
C TRP A 620 22.44 14.37 22.47
N CYS A 621 21.20 14.52 21.99
CA CYS A 621 20.14 15.28 22.63
C CYS A 621 19.30 14.49 23.64
N ASP A 622 19.65 13.22 23.94
CA ASP A 622 18.89 12.34 24.83
C ASP A 622 17.41 12.16 24.40
N ASP A 623 17.13 12.19 23.08
CA ASP A 623 15.79 12.19 22.50
C ASP A 623 15.33 10.77 22.12
N LEU A 624 14.37 10.21 22.86
CA LEU A 624 13.79 8.88 22.62
C LEU A 624 12.65 8.86 21.59
N GLY A 625 12.33 10.00 20.97
CA GLY A 625 11.22 10.16 20.02
C GLY A 625 9.88 10.47 20.71
N ARG A 626 8.80 10.54 19.91
CA ARG A 626 7.47 10.96 20.39
C ARG A 626 6.84 9.98 21.39
N LYS A 627 7.27 8.72 21.38
CA LYS A 627 6.79 7.64 22.26
C LYS A 627 7.93 7.01 23.08
N PRO A 628 8.46 7.71 24.11
CA PRO A 628 9.59 7.21 24.92
C PRO A 628 9.31 5.85 25.57
N SER A 629 8.04 5.59 25.92
CA SER A 629 7.59 4.32 26.50
C SER A 629 7.84 3.10 25.60
N SER A 630 8.09 3.29 24.30
CA SER A 630 8.46 2.20 23.37
C SER A 630 9.90 1.72 23.57
N ARG A 631 10.80 2.60 24.02
CA ARG A 631 12.25 2.38 24.21
C ARG A 631 12.66 2.22 25.69
N LEU A 632 11.70 2.32 26.61
CA LEU A 632 11.87 2.11 28.05
C LEU A 632 11.05 0.90 28.53
N PRO A 633 11.44 0.25 29.65
CA PRO A 633 10.59 -0.69 30.37
C PRO A 633 9.28 -0.04 30.82
N GLU A 634 8.24 -0.86 30.96
CA GLU A 634 6.90 -0.42 31.33
C GLU A 634 6.92 0.37 32.66
N ALA A 635 6.22 1.52 32.71
CA ALA A 635 6.11 2.41 33.87
C ALA A 635 7.43 3.05 34.40
N SER A 636 8.51 3.10 33.60
CA SER A 636 9.75 3.78 34.00
C SER A 636 9.75 5.28 33.65
N PRO A 637 10.23 6.18 34.55
CA PRO A 637 10.42 7.59 34.22
C PRO A 637 11.53 7.79 33.18
N ILE A 638 11.53 8.93 32.49
CA ILE A 638 12.61 9.29 31.55
C ILE A 638 13.94 9.38 32.33
N PRO A 639 15.00 8.65 31.91
CA PRO A 639 16.29 8.66 32.58
C PRO A 639 16.93 10.05 32.67
N GLU A 640 17.51 10.39 33.81
CA GLU A 640 18.35 11.58 33.96
C GLU A 640 19.66 11.46 33.17
N MET A 641 20.28 12.59 32.81
CA MET A 641 21.52 12.67 32.00
C MET A 641 22.67 11.80 32.56
N THR A 642 22.78 11.65 33.88
CA THR A 642 23.83 10.81 34.50
C THR A 642 23.62 9.32 34.25
N LEU A 643 22.37 8.88 34.08
CA LEU A 643 22.03 7.49 33.76
C LEU A 643 22.28 7.21 32.27
N TRP A 644 21.98 8.16 31.38
CA TRP A 644 22.33 8.09 29.96
C TRP A 644 23.84 7.86 29.75
N GLU A 645 24.67 8.70 30.36
CA GLU A 645 26.12 8.64 30.23
C GLU A 645 26.68 7.29 30.71
N LYS A 646 26.16 6.75 31.83
CA LYS A 646 26.54 5.42 32.34
C LYS A 646 26.11 4.28 31.42
N CYS A 647 24.90 4.35 30.88
CA CYS A 647 24.36 3.32 30.00
C CYS A 647 25.13 3.29 28.68
N ILE A 648 25.33 4.46 28.05
CA ILE A 648 26.11 4.59 26.82
C ILE A 648 27.56 4.16 27.06
N GLY A 649 28.19 4.55 28.17
CA GLY A 649 29.54 4.09 28.48
C GLY A 649 29.67 2.56 28.57
N SER A 650 28.64 1.89 29.08
CA SER A 650 28.59 0.42 29.11
C SER A 650 28.37 -0.19 27.72
N ILE A 651 27.57 0.45 26.87
CA ILE A 651 27.39 0.07 25.45
C ILE A 651 28.71 0.21 24.70
N CYS A 652 29.40 1.35 24.82
CA CYS A 652 30.71 1.59 24.21
C CYS A 652 31.74 0.53 24.65
N LYS A 653 31.73 0.14 25.93
CA LYS A 653 32.60 -0.92 26.45
C LYS A 653 32.24 -2.30 25.90
N LYS A 654 30.95 -2.64 25.81
CA LYS A 654 30.46 -3.90 25.23
C LYS A 654 30.87 -4.01 23.75
N ARG A 655 30.77 -2.90 23.01
CA ARG A 655 31.14 -2.79 21.58
C ARG A 655 32.63 -2.54 21.33
N ARG A 656 33.45 -2.42 22.39
CA ARG A 656 34.91 -2.20 22.31
C ARG A 656 35.32 -0.95 21.51
N LEU A 657 34.55 0.13 21.63
CA LEU A 657 34.83 1.37 20.92
C LEU A 657 36.12 2.05 21.43
N PRO A 658 36.90 2.72 20.56
CA PRO A 658 38.09 3.47 20.94
C PRO A 658 37.72 4.61 21.91
N LYS A 659 38.60 4.92 22.87
CA LYS A 659 38.33 6.02 23.82
C LYS A 659 38.19 7.33 23.04
N TYR A 660 37.28 8.19 23.51
CA TYR A 660 37.07 9.49 22.89
C TYR A 660 38.32 10.39 23.02
N GLU A 661 38.82 10.85 21.87
CA GLU A 661 39.93 11.80 21.75
C GLU A 661 39.47 13.01 20.93
N GLY A 662 39.27 14.14 21.60
CA GLY A 662 38.76 15.37 21.00
C GLY A 662 38.66 16.52 22.00
N ILE A 663 37.80 17.49 21.71
CA ILE A 663 37.58 18.64 22.59
C ILE A 663 36.96 18.23 23.94
N HIS A 664 37.21 19.02 25.00
CA HIS A 664 36.62 18.80 26.31
C HIS A 664 35.08 18.81 26.23
N THR A 665 34.44 17.81 26.84
CA THR A 665 32.99 17.62 26.81
C THR A 665 32.48 17.09 28.14
N LYS A 666 31.22 17.41 28.47
CA LYS A 666 30.51 16.84 29.62
C LYS A 666 29.93 15.46 29.34
N LYS A 667 29.85 15.06 28.06
CA LYS A 667 29.24 13.80 27.58
C LYS A 667 30.22 12.95 26.74
N PRO A 668 31.38 12.50 27.29
CA PRO A 668 32.40 11.79 26.52
C PRO A 668 31.93 10.48 25.91
N PHE A 669 31.08 9.69 26.59
CA PHE A 669 30.56 8.44 26.04
C PHE A 669 29.51 8.68 24.95
N HIS A 670 28.73 9.76 25.02
CA HIS A 670 27.84 10.14 23.91
C HIS A 670 28.64 10.46 22.65
N ARG A 671 29.71 11.26 22.76
CA ARG A 671 30.57 11.55 21.61
C ARG A 671 31.22 10.29 21.05
N GLN A 672 31.69 9.40 21.92
CA GLN A 672 32.25 8.11 21.51
C GLN A 672 31.28 7.29 20.65
N LEU A 673 30.02 7.18 21.08
CA LEU A 673 28.99 6.47 20.33
C LEU A 673 28.57 7.23 19.06
N CYS A 674 28.46 8.56 19.11
CA CYS A 674 28.13 9.37 17.95
C CYS A 674 29.20 9.30 16.84
N LEU A 675 30.49 9.26 17.20
CA LEU A 675 31.58 9.08 16.24
C LEU A 675 31.49 7.71 15.54
N ASP A 676 31.19 6.64 16.29
CA ASP A 676 30.96 5.31 15.71
C ASP A 676 29.80 5.32 14.70
N ILE A 677 28.68 5.98 15.04
CA ILE A 677 27.51 6.09 14.14
C ILE A 677 27.83 6.91 12.87
N CYS A 678 28.71 7.90 12.96
CA CYS A 678 29.15 8.65 11.78
C CYS A 678 29.97 7.79 10.81
N GLU A 679 30.56 6.68 11.27
CA GLU A 679 31.33 5.75 10.43
C GLU A 679 30.44 4.66 9.77
N TRP A 680 29.18 4.56 10.16
CA TRP A 680 28.23 3.62 9.55
C TRP A 680 27.93 4.01 8.11
N GLY A 681 27.74 3.02 7.25
CA GLY A 681 27.46 3.20 5.83
C GLY A 681 28.70 3.43 4.96
N ASP A 682 29.92 3.19 5.47
CA ASP A 682 31.14 3.35 4.68
C ASP A 682 31.19 2.37 3.51
N THR A 683 30.86 2.87 2.32
CA THR A 683 30.70 2.09 1.09
C THR A 683 31.97 1.31 0.73
N ALA A 684 33.15 1.87 0.98
CA ALA A 684 34.44 1.23 0.70
C ALA A 684 34.71 0.04 1.65
N ALA A 685 34.31 0.17 2.92
CA ALA A 685 34.40 -0.93 3.88
C ALA A 685 33.45 -2.08 3.50
N HIS A 686 32.25 -1.76 3.02
CA HIS A 686 31.28 -2.76 2.53
C HIS A 686 31.74 -3.45 1.23
N GLU A 687 32.40 -2.74 0.31
CA GLU A 687 33.02 -3.35 -0.87
C GLU A 687 34.17 -4.30 -0.50
N ALA A 688 35.02 -3.92 0.46
CA ALA A 688 36.12 -4.75 0.93
C ALA A 688 35.67 -6.02 1.68
N ARG A 689 34.52 -5.99 2.38
CA ARG A 689 33.94 -7.17 3.04
C ARG A 689 33.34 -8.19 2.05
N GLY A 690 32.94 -7.74 0.85
CA GLY A 690 32.29 -8.59 -0.17
C GLY A 690 33.24 -9.23 -1.20
N ALA A 691 34.47 -8.72 -1.36
CA ALA A 691 35.43 -9.22 -2.35
C ALA A 691 36.45 -10.20 -1.73
N ALA A 692 36.23 -11.50 -1.90
CA ALA A 692 37.30 -12.48 -1.77
C ALA A 692 38.29 -12.26 -2.93
N THR A 693 39.53 -11.88 -2.60
CA THR A 693 40.69 -11.69 -3.50
C THR A 693 40.51 -10.65 -4.62
N HIS A 694 41.06 -9.45 -4.43
CA HIS A 694 41.45 -8.60 -5.57
C HIS A 694 42.90 -8.14 -5.45
N ASP A 695 43.58 -8.27 -6.59
CA ASP A 695 44.98 -7.91 -6.86
C ASP A 695 45.19 -6.39 -6.71
N PRO A 696 46.22 -5.91 -5.99
CA PRO A 696 46.48 -4.48 -5.72
C PRO A 696 46.94 -3.65 -6.96
N SER A 697 46.58 -4.07 -8.17
CA SER A 697 47.10 -3.54 -9.45
C SER A 697 46.11 -2.69 -10.26
N GLN A 698 44.90 -2.40 -9.76
CA GLN A 698 43.94 -1.53 -10.47
C GLN A 698 44.10 -0.05 -10.11
N ASP A 699 44.20 0.82 -11.12
CA ASP A 699 44.22 2.28 -11.02
C ASP A 699 42.99 2.81 -10.24
N TYR A 700 43.20 3.20 -8.98
CA TYR A 700 42.17 3.84 -8.17
C TYR A 700 41.99 5.32 -8.58
N PRO A 701 40.76 5.86 -8.65
CA PRO A 701 40.52 7.27 -8.90
C PRO A 701 41.18 8.15 -7.81
N THR A 702 41.75 9.31 -8.19
CA THR A 702 42.43 10.27 -7.28
C THR A 702 41.58 10.62 -6.06
N THR A 703 40.26 10.71 -6.22
CA THR A 703 39.29 11.05 -5.18
C THR A 703 39.19 10.03 -4.04
N ALA A 704 39.49 8.76 -4.30
CA ALA A 704 39.48 7.73 -3.25
C ALA A 704 40.65 7.92 -2.26
N HIS A 705 41.82 8.30 -2.79
CA HIS A 705 43.00 8.58 -1.98
C HIS A 705 42.86 9.87 -1.16
N THR A 706 42.28 10.93 -1.75
CA THR A 706 42.01 12.19 -1.04
C THR A 706 40.93 12.02 0.03
N MET A 707 39.87 11.23 -0.24
CA MET A 707 38.86 10.86 0.74
C MET A 707 39.47 10.10 1.94
N ALA A 708 40.26 9.06 1.68
CA ALA A 708 40.91 8.28 2.73
C ALA A 708 41.84 9.15 3.60
N ALA A 709 42.63 10.03 2.96
CA ALA A 709 43.49 10.97 3.66
C ALA A 709 42.70 12.00 4.49
N ALA A 710 41.61 12.56 3.94
CA ALA A 710 40.74 13.50 4.65
C ALA A 710 40.08 12.85 5.86
N ARG A 711 39.53 11.64 5.73
CA ARG A 711 38.96 10.88 6.85
C ARG A 711 40.00 10.58 7.93
N ALA A 712 41.22 10.19 7.56
CA ALA A 712 42.31 10.03 8.53
C ALA A 712 42.61 11.33 9.29
N LEU A 713 42.57 12.49 8.62
CA LEU A 713 42.70 13.80 9.27
C LEU A 713 41.52 14.10 10.20
N PHE A 714 40.29 13.81 9.78
CA PHE A 714 39.10 13.99 10.61
C PHE A 714 39.17 13.15 11.87
N LYS A 715 39.76 11.94 11.81
CA LYS A 715 40.04 11.07 12.97
C LYS A 715 41.19 11.56 13.85
N GLY A 716 42.09 12.40 13.32
CA GLY A 716 43.26 12.94 14.04
C GLY A 716 44.58 12.25 13.71
N ASN A 717 44.58 11.33 12.75
CA ASN A 717 45.74 10.55 12.37
C ASN A 717 46.55 11.27 11.27
N THR A 718 47.16 12.41 11.61
CA THR A 718 47.87 13.24 10.63
C THR A 718 49.02 12.50 9.93
N GLN A 719 49.71 11.60 10.64
CA GLN A 719 50.81 10.81 10.05
C GLN A 719 50.31 9.79 9.03
N GLU A 720 49.14 9.18 9.27
CA GLU A 720 48.51 8.25 8.35
C GLU A 720 48.05 8.97 7.08
N ALA A 721 47.42 10.14 7.23
CA ALA A 721 47.02 10.98 6.11
C ALA A 721 48.20 11.39 5.21
N ILE A 722 49.33 11.79 5.83
CA ILE A 722 50.58 12.08 5.10
C ILE A 722 51.09 10.84 4.37
N GLY A 723 51.04 9.66 5.00
CA GLY A 723 51.43 8.40 4.39
C GLY A 723 50.59 8.04 3.16
N ILE A 724 49.27 8.21 3.25
CA ILE A 724 48.32 7.95 2.15
C ILE A 724 48.60 8.90 0.99
N LEU A 725 48.70 10.22 1.24
CA LEU A 725 48.95 11.22 0.19
C LEU A 725 50.32 11.02 -0.47
N LYS A 726 51.36 10.67 0.30
CA LYS A 726 52.69 10.35 -0.23
C LYS A 726 52.68 9.11 -1.12
N THR A 727 51.93 8.08 -0.74
CA THR A 727 51.80 6.86 -1.56
C THR A 727 51.04 7.17 -2.85
N ALA A 728 49.92 7.90 -2.76
CA ALA A 728 49.14 8.32 -3.91
C ALA A 728 49.91 9.27 -4.85
N SER A 729 50.88 10.02 -4.33
CA SER A 729 51.69 10.96 -5.13
C SER A 729 52.60 10.31 -6.17
N VAL A 730 52.81 8.98 -6.08
CA VAL A 730 53.52 8.21 -7.10
C VAL A 730 52.72 8.19 -8.41
N THR A 731 51.39 8.10 -8.32
CA THR A 731 50.47 8.06 -9.46
C THR A 731 49.89 9.46 -9.78
N HIS A 732 49.76 10.32 -8.76
CA HIS A 732 49.14 11.65 -8.82
C HIS A 732 50.07 12.73 -8.23
N PRO A 733 51.06 13.24 -8.99
CA PRO A 733 52.09 14.16 -8.50
C PRO A 733 51.57 15.42 -7.81
N GLU A 734 50.37 15.89 -8.17
CA GLU A 734 49.68 17.03 -7.57
C GLU A 734 49.41 16.88 -6.06
N LEU A 735 49.29 15.65 -5.55
CA LEU A 735 49.04 15.37 -4.14
C LEU A 735 50.30 15.49 -3.26
N LEU A 736 51.50 15.50 -3.88
CA LEU A 736 52.78 15.62 -3.16
C LEU A 736 52.88 16.96 -2.41
N PHE A 737 52.42 18.05 -3.05
CA PHE A 737 52.44 19.39 -2.47
C PHE A 737 51.57 19.49 -1.21
N VAL A 738 50.39 18.86 -1.26
CA VAL A 738 49.45 18.81 -0.13
C VAL A 738 50.03 17.97 1.01
N SER A 739 50.64 16.83 0.69
CA SER A 739 51.37 16.01 1.68
C SER A 739 52.51 16.78 2.37
N LEU A 740 53.27 17.58 1.62
CA LEU A 740 54.39 18.35 2.16
C LEU A 740 53.90 19.50 3.05
N ALA A 741 52.84 20.20 2.64
CA ALA A 741 52.22 21.28 3.41
C ALA A 741 51.67 20.79 4.76
N LEU A 742 50.98 19.64 4.77
CA LEU A 742 50.54 18.95 5.99
C LEU A 742 51.71 18.58 6.91
N GLN A 743 52.83 18.13 6.33
CA GLN A 743 54.02 17.75 7.10
C GLN A 743 54.73 18.97 7.72
N LEU A 744 54.67 20.14 7.08
CA LEU A 744 55.20 21.39 7.63
C LEU A 744 54.35 21.87 8.82
N ILE A 745 53.03 21.87 8.70
CA ILE A 745 52.12 22.22 9.80
C ILE A 745 52.29 21.25 10.98
N GLY A 746 52.46 19.95 10.73
CA GLY A 746 52.65 18.94 11.78
C GLY A 746 53.98 19.04 12.54
N LYS A 747 54.97 19.79 12.05
CA LYS A 747 56.30 19.95 12.68
C LYS A 747 56.50 21.31 13.37
N SER A 748 55.70 22.32 13.06
CA SER A 748 55.82 23.66 13.63
C SER A 748 54.50 24.15 14.23
N ASN A 749 54.48 24.43 15.54
CA ASN A 749 53.37 25.13 16.23
C ASN A 749 53.22 26.61 15.83
N HIS A 750 53.70 27.02 14.65
CA HIS A 750 53.61 28.39 14.16
C HIS A 750 52.62 28.47 12.99
N HIS A 751 51.64 29.36 13.13
CA HIS A 751 50.84 29.87 12.01
C HIS A 751 51.78 30.36 10.90
N LEU A 752 51.73 29.72 9.72
CA LEU A 752 52.38 30.24 8.53
C LEU A 752 51.64 31.52 8.10
N ASN A 753 52.40 32.56 7.72
CA ASN A 753 51.84 33.82 7.25
C ASN A 753 51.00 33.62 5.98
N LYS A 754 49.85 34.30 5.93
CA LYS A 754 48.80 34.23 4.91
C LYS A 754 49.24 34.54 3.47
N GLU A 755 50.47 34.97 3.24
CA GLU A 755 50.96 35.47 1.94
C GLU A 755 51.81 34.47 1.14
N GLN A 756 51.97 33.22 1.57
CA GLN A 756 52.90 32.29 0.90
C GLN A 756 52.33 30.96 0.44
N LEU A 757 51.01 30.81 0.37
CA LEU A 757 50.36 29.55 -0.04
C LEU A 757 49.06 29.84 -0.81
N ASP A 758 49.17 30.11 -2.10
CA ASP A 758 48.05 30.32 -3.03
C ASP A 758 47.43 28.95 -3.43
N PHE A 759 46.86 28.24 -2.45
CA PHE A 759 46.29 26.89 -2.63
C PHE A 759 44.89 26.89 -3.28
N ASP A 760 44.18 28.03 -3.25
CA ASP A 760 42.79 28.14 -3.69
C ASP A 760 42.64 28.15 -5.23
N GLU A 761 43.73 28.33 -5.99
CA GLU A 761 43.68 28.45 -7.46
C GLU A 761 43.96 27.13 -8.21
N ALA A 762 44.41 26.07 -7.52
CA ALA A 762 44.67 24.78 -8.15
C ALA A 762 43.37 24.09 -8.62
N VAL A 763 43.31 23.70 -9.91
CA VAL A 763 42.13 23.09 -10.57
C VAL A 763 41.54 21.88 -9.80
N ALA A 764 42.38 21.14 -9.06
CA ALA A 764 41.97 19.99 -8.27
C ALA A 764 41.15 20.34 -7.02
N SER A 765 41.40 21.48 -6.35
CA SER A 765 40.61 21.92 -5.17
C SER A 765 39.23 22.46 -5.54
N LYS A 766 39.02 22.78 -6.82
CA LYS A 766 37.72 23.23 -7.37
C LYS A 766 36.79 22.06 -7.70
N THR A 767 37.33 20.85 -7.90
CA THR A 767 36.58 19.68 -8.36
C THR A 767 36.44 18.59 -7.29
N ASP A 768 37.48 18.33 -6.48
CA ASP A 768 37.45 17.31 -5.42
C ASP A 768 37.04 17.92 -4.06
N PRO A 769 35.90 17.51 -3.46
CA PRO A 769 35.43 18.04 -2.19
C PRO A 769 36.32 17.68 -0.99
N TYR A 770 36.97 16.50 -0.99
CA TYR A 770 37.86 16.10 0.10
C TYR A 770 39.20 16.82 0.02
N LEU A 771 39.73 17.00 -1.18
CA LEU A 771 40.94 17.80 -1.37
C LEU A 771 40.71 19.26 -0.95
N ARG A 772 39.55 19.84 -1.29
CA ARG A 772 39.14 21.17 -0.81
C ARG A 772 39.08 21.24 0.72
N ALA A 773 38.57 20.21 1.38
CA ALA A 773 38.51 20.15 2.83
C ALA A 773 39.90 20.13 3.47
N ILE A 774 40.82 19.34 2.90
CA ILE A 774 42.23 19.27 3.33
C ILE A 774 42.90 20.64 3.15
N SER A 775 42.78 21.26 1.98
CA SER A 775 43.37 22.58 1.69
C SER A 775 42.79 23.67 2.57
N SER A 776 41.46 23.68 2.80
CA SER A 776 40.81 24.61 3.71
C SER A 776 41.33 24.46 5.14
N LEU A 777 41.55 23.23 5.61
CA LEU A 777 42.11 22.96 6.92
C LEU A 777 43.55 23.48 7.05
N ILE A 778 44.37 23.25 6.03
CA ILE A 778 45.76 23.74 5.95
C ILE A 778 45.79 25.28 5.98
N ALA A 779 44.89 25.92 5.23
CA ALA A 779 44.88 27.37 5.07
C ALA A 779 44.29 28.12 6.28
N THR A 780 43.23 27.60 6.89
CA THR A 780 42.44 28.32 7.91
C THR A 780 42.53 27.71 9.31
N GLY A 781 42.80 26.41 9.42
CA GLY A 781 42.69 25.66 10.68
C GLY A 781 41.27 25.59 11.25
N ASP A 782 40.25 26.02 10.50
CA ASP A 782 38.88 26.14 10.98
C ASP A 782 38.04 24.89 10.65
N TRP A 783 37.67 24.15 11.70
CA TRP A 783 36.78 22.99 11.58
C TRP A 783 35.34 23.35 11.23
N PHE A 784 34.91 24.60 11.49
CA PHE A 784 33.56 25.06 11.15
C PHE A 784 33.37 25.18 9.63
N ALA A 785 34.41 25.59 8.91
CA ALA A 785 34.42 25.63 7.45
C ALA A 785 34.16 24.23 6.84
N ILE A 786 34.77 23.19 7.41
CA ILE A 786 34.66 21.80 6.92
C ILE A 786 33.28 21.21 7.25
N ALA A 787 32.81 21.36 8.49
CA ALA A 787 31.48 20.86 8.89
C ALA A 787 30.34 21.49 8.06
N ASN A 788 30.51 22.73 7.60
CA ASN A 788 29.52 23.42 6.76
C ASN A 788 29.77 23.30 5.25
N GLN A 789 30.80 22.57 4.84
CA GLN A 789 31.07 22.31 3.44
C GLN A 789 30.05 21.31 2.86
N LYS A 790 29.00 21.83 2.22
CA LYS A 790 27.86 21.03 1.70
C LYS A 790 28.20 20.06 0.56
N SER A 791 29.42 20.13 0.01
CA SER A 791 29.93 19.19 -0.99
C SER A 791 30.53 17.92 -0.39
N LEU A 792 30.69 17.86 0.94
CA LEU A 792 31.02 16.63 1.66
C LEU A 792 29.74 15.90 2.09
N PRO A 793 29.76 14.56 2.17
CA PRO A 793 28.66 13.78 2.76
C PRO A 793 28.33 14.23 4.18
N LEU A 794 27.05 14.15 4.57
CA LEU A 794 26.60 14.58 5.89
C LEU A 794 27.25 13.79 7.04
N SER A 795 27.59 12.51 6.82
CA SER A 795 28.30 11.66 7.80
C SER A 795 29.68 12.20 8.14
N ASP A 796 30.50 12.52 7.14
CA ASP A 796 31.84 13.08 7.34
C ASP A 796 31.77 14.47 8.01
N ARG A 797 30.79 15.29 7.61
CA ARG A 797 30.54 16.60 8.23
C ARG A 797 30.13 16.46 9.70
N ALA A 798 29.25 15.51 10.01
CA ALA A 798 28.83 15.19 11.37
C ALA A 798 30.01 14.66 12.21
N TYR A 799 30.86 13.81 11.64
CA TYR A 799 32.07 13.32 12.31
C TYR A 799 32.97 14.50 12.75
N VAL A 800 33.24 15.43 11.84
CA VAL A 800 34.05 16.63 12.13
C VAL A 800 33.42 17.49 13.21
N ALA A 801 32.11 17.72 13.15
CA ALA A 801 31.38 18.50 14.16
C ALA A 801 31.41 17.82 15.54
N VAL A 802 31.12 16.52 15.60
CA VAL A 802 31.08 15.73 16.86
C VAL A 802 32.45 15.66 17.52
N ARG A 803 33.55 15.71 16.76
CA ARG A 803 34.91 15.68 17.34
C ARG A 803 35.41 17.05 17.81
N ASN A 804 35.09 18.12 17.07
CA ASN A 804 35.78 19.41 17.21
C ASN A 804 34.95 20.55 17.80
N PHE A 805 33.61 20.50 17.76
CA PHE A 805 32.77 21.61 18.27
C PHE A 805 32.55 21.51 19.78
N SER A 806 32.37 22.64 20.46
CA SER A 806 31.90 22.65 21.86
C SER A 806 30.50 22.01 21.98
N ASP A 807 30.09 21.63 23.19
CA ASP A 807 28.79 20.97 23.41
C ASP A 807 27.61 21.86 22.93
N GLU A 808 27.68 23.18 23.15
CA GLU A 808 26.67 24.14 22.70
C GLU A 808 26.68 24.33 21.17
N GLN A 809 27.87 24.45 20.57
CA GLN A 809 28.03 24.58 19.12
C GLN A 809 27.53 23.33 18.38
N LEU A 810 27.87 22.15 18.89
CA LEU A 810 27.44 20.87 18.34
C LEU A 810 25.91 20.73 18.39
N THR A 811 25.30 21.05 19.53
CA THR A 811 23.84 21.00 19.70
C THR A 811 23.13 21.92 18.71
N LYS A 812 23.62 23.16 18.56
CA LYS A 812 23.04 24.11 17.60
C LYS A 812 23.17 23.61 16.17
N TRP A 813 24.37 23.16 15.79
CA TRP A 813 24.64 22.69 14.42
C TRP A 813 23.80 21.47 14.05
N LEU A 814 23.69 20.46 14.94
CA LEU A 814 22.89 19.26 14.70
C LEU A 814 21.41 19.60 14.47
N ASN A 815 20.83 20.46 15.30
CA ASN A 815 19.44 20.89 15.15
C ASN A 815 19.20 21.63 13.83
N GLU A 816 20.13 22.50 13.42
CA GLU A 816 20.08 23.20 12.13
C GLU A 816 20.13 22.22 10.96
N GLN A 817 21.03 21.22 11.00
CA GLN A 817 21.13 20.21 9.94
C GLN A 817 19.90 19.30 9.86
N VAL A 818 19.32 18.88 11.00
CA VAL A 818 18.08 18.10 11.02
C VAL A 818 16.92 18.89 10.43
N SER A 819 16.77 20.17 10.80
CA SER A 819 15.73 21.06 10.24
C SER A 819 15.89 21.25 8.72
N MET A 820 17.14 21.37 8.25
CA MET A 820 17.46 21.44 6.83
C MET A 820 17.11 20.12 6.11
N ALA A 821 17.45 18.97 6.68
CA ALA A 821 17.14 17.66 6.10
C ALA A 821 15.63 17.42 6.01
N VAL A 822 14.86 17.82 7.04
CA VAL A 822 13.38 17.71 7.03
C VAL A 822 12.76 18.62 5.98
N SER A 823 13.13 19.90 5.94
CA SER A 823 12.56 20.86 4.99
C SER A 823 12.88 20.53 3.52
N THR A 824 14.00 19.84 3.28
CA THR A 824 14.45 19.48 1.93
C THR A 824 14.19 18.03 1.54
N GLY A 825 13.91 17.13 2.48
CA GLY A 825 13.73 15.69 2.20
C GLY A 825 15.05 14.97 1.90
N ASP A 826 16.14 15.37 2.54
CA ASP A 826 17.48 14.80 2.34
C ASP A 826 17.68 13.51 3.15
N ILE A 827 17.75 12.36 2.45
CA ILE A 827 17.85 11.04 3.06
C ILE A 827 19.20 10.78 3.74
N GLU A 828 20.26 11.55 3.44
CA GLU A 828 21.51 11.48 4.21
C GLU A 828 21.27 11.83 5.69
N GLY A 829 20.19 12.55 5.99
CA GLY A 829 19.73 12.87 7.34
C GLY A 829 19.47 11.66 8.24
N ILE A 830 19.45 10.42 7.70
CA ILE A 830 19.43 9.19 8.48
C ILE A 830 20.60 9.09 9.47
N VAL A 831 21.79 9.61 9.16
CA VAL A 831 22.94 9.60 10.09
C VAL A 831 22.66 10.43 11.35
N LEU A 832 21.90 11.52 11.20
CA LEU A 832 21.57 12.42 12.31
C LEU A 832 20.37 11.91 13.11
N THR A 833 19.33 11.46 12.42
CA THR A 833 18.04 11.14 13.03
C THR A 833 17.91 9.66 13.40
N GLY A 834 18.61 8.78 12.71
CA GLY A 834 18.34 7.34 12.72
C GLY A 834 16.94 7.03 12.19
N ILE A 835 16.49 5.78 12.34
CA ILE A 835 15.11 5.40 11.99
C ILE A 835 14.18 5.79 13.15
N THR A 836 13.86 7.09 13.25
CA THR A 836 13.04 7.73 14.28
C THR A 836 11.93 8.60 13.68
N ASP A 837 11.09 9.23 14.51
CA ASP A 837 9.98 10.09 14.06
C ASP A 837 10.43 11.20 13.09
N ARG A 838 11.65 11.74 13.27
CA ARG A 838 12.19 12.79 12.39
C ARG A 838 12.53 12.29 10.99
N LEU A 839 12.92 11.02 10.85
CA LEU A 839 13.13 10.42 9.53
C LEU A 839 11.80 10.26 8.77
N VAL A 840 10.68 10.09 9.47
CA VAL A 840 9.34 10.13 8.84
C VAL A 840 9.09 11.49 8.21
N ASP A 841 9.48 12.58 8.88
CA ASP A 841 9.33 13.94 8.34
C ASP A 841 10.21 14.15 7.10
N ILE A 842 11.46 13.64 7.10
CA ILE A 842 12.35 13.63 5.94
C ILE A 842 11.72 12.83 4.78
N PHE A 843 11.27 11.59 5.05
CA PHE A 843 10.65 10.75 4.03
C PHE A 843 9.34 11.33 3.50
N ALA A 844 8.56 12.04 4.31
CA ALA A 844 7.36 12.71 3.83
C ALA A 844 7.70 13.72 2.74
N LYS A 845 8.74 14.54 2.94
CA LYS A 845 9.18 15.49 1.91
C LYS A 845 9.85 14.81 0.72
N TYR A 846 10.59 13.73 0.94
CA TYR A 846 11.20 12.91 -0.12
C TYR A 846 10.14 12.25 -1.02
N VAL A 847 9.11 11.61 -0.42
CA VAL A 847 8.00 10.99 -1.14
C VAL A 847 7.18 12.04 -1.89
N GLU A 848 6.91 13.20 -1.28
CA GLU A 848 6.22 14.32 -1.95
C GLU A 848 6.97 14.77 -3.22
N LYS A 849 8.32 14.80 -3.19
CA LYS A 849 9.15 15.25 -4.32
C LYS A 849 9.36 14.18 -5.39
N PHE A 850 9.58 12.93 -4.99
CA PHE A 850 10.12 11.88 -5.88
C PHE A 850 9.22 10.66 -6.04
N ASN A 851 8.11 10.58 -5.31
CA ASN A 851 7.13 9.50 -5.36
C ASN A 851 7.71 8.08 -5.06
N ASP A 852 8.88 7.97 -4.41
CA ASP A 852 9.44 6.69 -3.96
C ASP A 852 8.95 6.35 -2.53
N PHE A 853 7.67 5.99 -2.43
CA PHE A 853 7.09 5.49 -1.18
C PHE A 853 7.45 4.03 -0.90
N GLN A 854 7.99 3.28 -1.88
CA GLN A 854 8.48 1.91 -1.68
C GLN A 854 9.67 1.91 -0.72
N THR A 855 10.71 2.69 -1.02
CA THR A 855 11.91 2.80 -0.18
C THR A 855 11.53 3.31 1.22
N ALA A 856 10.72 4.37 1.31
CA ALA A 856 10.23 4.88 2.59
C ALA A 856 9.50 3.80 3.40
N THR A 857 8.62 3.01 2.77
CA THR A 857 7.89 1.91 3.43
C THR A 857 8.84 0.82 3.95
N LEU A 858 9.82 0.41 3.16
CA LEU A 858 10.77 -0.65 3.53
C LEU A 858 11.65 -0.21 4.71
N VAL A 859 12.23 1.00 4.65
CA VAL A 859 13.05 1.53 5.74
C VAL A 859 12.21 1.75 7.01
N MET A 860 11.04 2.37 6.89
CA MET A 860 10.21 2.65 8.06
C MET A 860 9.66 1.40 8.73
N SER A 861 9.43 0.30 7.99
CA SER A 861 8.95 -0.97 8.56
C SER A 861 9.91 -1.63 9.55
N ILE A 862 11.17 -1.19 9.61
CA ILE A 862 12.16 -1.65 10.60
C ILE A 862 11.78 -1.16 12.01
N CYS A 863 11.28 0.08 12.11
CA CYS A 863 10.97 0.74 13.39
C CYS A 863 9.50 1.11 13.58
N ALA A 864 8.66 1.12 12.55
CA ALA A 864 7.21 1.37 12.65
C ALA A 864 6.44 0.05 12.42
N PRO A 865 5.56 -0.40 13.34
CA PRO A 865 5.08 0.24 14.56
C PRO A 865 5.82 -0.20 15.85
N ARG A 866 7.12 -0.53 15.78
CA ARG A 866 7.89 -1.05 16.92
C ARG A 866 8.28 0.04 17.93
N TYR A 867 8.83 1.14 17.42
CA TYR A 867 9.27 2.33 18.16
C TYR A 867 8.48 3.59 17.74
N ILE A 868 8.01 3.63 16.49
CA ILE A 868 7.36 4.78 15.88
C ILE A 868 5.87 4.49 15.69
N ASP A 869 5.02 5.48 15.95
CA ASP A 869 3.57 5.38 15.83
C ASP A 869 3.06 6.60 15.04
N ASP A 870 3.18 6.52 13.70
CA ASP A 870 2.84 7.61 12.78
C ASP A 870 1.94 7.09 11.65
N TYR A 871 0.82 7.78 11.41
CA TYR A 871 -0.18 7.38 10.43
C TYR A 871 0.36 7.39 8.99
N ARG A 872 1.35 8.24 8.68
CA ARG A 872 1.95 8.33 7.33
C ARG A 872 2.68 7.03 6.97
N CYS A 873 3.34 6.39 7.93
CA CYS A 873 3.97 5.09 7.74
C CYS A 873 2.94 4.01 7.39
N LEU A 874 1.77 4.03 8.06
CA LEU A 874 0.66 3.13 7.75
C LEU A 874 0.09 3.42 6.36
N ALA A 875 -0.04 4.69 5.98
CA ALA A 875 -0.51 5.09 4.66
C ALA A 875 0.43 4.61 3.54
N TRP A 876 1.75 4.84 3.65
CA TRP A 876 2.72 4.33 2.66
C TRP A 876 2.71 2.81 2.57
N ARG A 877 2.63 2.12 3.71
CA ARG A 877 2.51 0.65 3.75
C ARG A 877 1.26 0.16 3.02
N ASN A 878 0.11 0.79 3.24
CA ASN A 878 -1.14 0.43 2.57
C ASN A 878 -1.09 0.76 1.07
N ALA A 879 -0.47 1.88 0.70
CA ALA A 879 -0.25 2.25 -0.69
C ALA A 879 0.62 1.21 -1.41
N TYR A 880 1.74 0.79 -0.82
CA TYR A 880 2.61 -0.23 -1.39
C TYR A 880 1.95 -1.61 -1.47
N ARG A 881 1.19 -2.01 -0.45
CA ARG A 881 0.37 -3.23 -0.50
C ARG A 881 -0.64 -3.19 -1.63
N THR A 882 -1.34 -2.06 -1.79
CA THR A 882 -2.35 -1.86 -2.84
C THR A 882 -1.71 -1.84 -4.22
N TYR A 883 -0.53 -1.23 -4.35
CA TYR A 883 0.28 -1.25 -5.57
C TYR A 883 0.64 -2.69 -5.96
N LEU A 884 1.28 -3.47 -5.08
CA LEU A 884 1.61 -4.86 -5.37
C LEU A 884 0.37 -5.72 -5.66
N GLN A 885 -0.75 -5.48 -4.96
CA GLN A 885 -2.02 -6.14 -5.22
C GLN A 885 -2.56 -5.83 -6.62
N ARG A 886 -2.53 -4.56 -7.02
CA ARG A 886 -2.96 -4.10 -8.36
C ARG A 886 -2.13 -4.74 -9.46
N HIS A 887 -0.82 -4.91 -9.24
CA HIS A 887 0.09 -5.58 -10.19
C HIS A 887 0.08 -7.11 -10.07
N LYS A 888 -0.81 -7.71 -9.26
CA LYS A 888 -0.87 -9.16 -8.97
C LYS A 888 0.46 -9.76 -8.48
N ALA A 889 1.33 -8.94 -7.90
CA ALA A 889 2.60 -9.36 -7.31
C ALA A 889 2.36 -9.98 -5.91
N PHE A 890 1.51 -11.01 -5.85
CA PHE A 890 1.04 -11.60 -4.60
C PHE A 890 2.19 -12.20 -3.79
N LEU A 891 3.17 -12.80 -4.45
CA LEU A 891 4.34 -13.36 -3.78
C LEU A 891 5.15 -12.26 -3.08
N GLN A 892 5.45 -11.18 -3.79
CA GLN A 892 6.19 -10.02 -3.26
C GLN A 892 5.41 -9.37 -2.12
N ARG A 893 4.08 -9.19 -2.30
CA ARG A 893 3.18 -8.64 -1.27
C ARG A 893 3.21 -9.49 0.00
N THR A 894 3.02 -10.80 -0.14
CA THR A 894 3.00 -11.72 1.02
C THR A 894 4.36 -11.78 1.70
N LYS A 895 5.47 -11.83 0.94
CA LYS A 895 6.83 -11.75 1.51
C LYS A 895 7.01 -10.46 2.31
N PHE A 896 6.61 -9.33 1.75
CA PHE A 896 6.64 -8.04 2.42
C PHE A 896 5.82 -8.02 3.72
N GLU A 897 4.58 -8.52 3.69
CA GLU A 897 3.72 -8.56 4.88
C GLU A 897 4.31 -9.45 5.99
N VAL A 898 4.83 -10.63 5.63
CA VAL A 898 5.43 -11.57 6.58
C VAL A 898 6.68 -10.96 7.22
N GLU A 899 7.61 -10.44 6.43
CA GLU A 899 8.86 -9.87 6.94
C GLU A 899 8.63 -8.56 7.72
N SER A 900 7.72 -7.69 7.24
CA SER A 900 7.31 -6.47 7.97
C SER A 900 6.70 -6.83 9.34
N THR A 901 5.86 -7.87 9.39
CA THR A 901 5.29 -8.38 10.66
C THR A 901 6.39 -8.90 11.59
N LYS A 902 7.40 -9.62 11.07
CA LYS A 902 8.55 -10.08 11.86
C LYS A 902 9.35 -8.91 12.44
N LYS A 903 9.62 -7.87 11.65
CA LYS A 903 10.38 -6.68 12.09
C LYS A 903 9.60 -5.85 13.13
N SER A 904 8.26 -5.89 13.11
CA SER A 904 7.41 -5.21 14.10
C SER A 904 7.45 -5.76 15.53
N LYS A 905 8.12 -6.89 15.77
CA LYS A 905 8.11 -7.54 17.09
C LYS A 905 8.73 -6.65 18.19
N ARG A 906 7.99 -6.47 19.29
CA ARG A 906 8.45 -5.87 20.55
C ARG A 906 8.29 -6.88 21.68
N GLY A 907 9.38 -7.21 22.39
CA GLY A 907 9.36 -8.22 23.45
C GLY A 907 8.90 -9.61 22.96
N GLY A 908 9.16 -9.96 21.69
CA GLY A 908 8.72 -11.20 21.06
C GLY A 908 7.30 -11.19 20.50
N ARG A 909 6.48 -10.16 20.80
CA ARG A 909 5.10 -10.03 20.31
C ARG A 909 5.04 -9.07 19.11
N PRO A 910 4.43 -9.46 17.97
CA PRO A 910 4.21 -8.54 16.85
C PRO A 910 3.28 -7.38 17.26
N THR A 911 3.66 -6.14 16.93
CA THR A 911 2.77 -4.96 17.12
C THR A 911 1.82 -4.78 15.95
N ILE A 912 2.20 -5.22 14.76
CA ILE A 912 1.26 -5.39 13.65
C ILE A 912 0.44 -6.64 13.95
N LYS A 913 -0.88 -6.48 14.07
CA LYS A 913 -1.79 -7.63 14.14
C LYS A 913 -1.58 -8.47 12.87
N PRO A 914 -1.05 -9.70 12.98
CA PRO A 914 -0.96 -10.56 11.81
C PRO A 914 -2.38 -10.72 11.26
N PRO A 915 -2.56 -10.78 9.93
CA PRO A 915 -3.87 -11.10 9.37
C PRO A 915 -4.40 -12.35 10.09
N SER A 916 -5.71 -12.37 10.37
CA SER A 916 -6.34 -13.57 10.93
C SER A 916 -5.89 -14.74 10.09
N ARG A 917 -5.41 -15.81 10.74
CA ARG A 917 -5.06 -17.04 10.03
C ARG A 917 -6.32 -17.46 9.29
N GLN A 918 -6.34 -17.27 7.98
CA GLN A 918 -7.49 -17.67 7.17
C GLN A 918 -7.65 -19.19 7.23
N ILE A 919 -6.55 -19.91 7.54
CA ILE A 919 -6.51 -21.35 7.80
C ILE A 919 -5.52 -21.59 8.95
N ALA A 920 -5.90 -22.38 9.95
CA ALA A 920 -5.02 -22.81 11.04
C ALA A 920 -4.97 -24.35 11.05
N LEU A 921 -3.81 -24.92 10.72
CA LEU A 921 -3.54 -26.34 10.93
C LEU A 921 -3.16 -26.54 12.39
N ARG A 922 -3.93 -27.39 13.10
CA ARG A 922 -3.65 -27.80 14.48
C ARG A 922 -3.38 -29.30 14.48
N CYS A 923 -2.32 -29.70 15.18
CA CYS A 923 -2.12 -31.11 15.51
C CYS A 923 -3.11 -31.49 16.62
N VAL A 924 -4.01 -32.45 16.36
CA VAL A 924 -5.00 -32.93 17.34
C VAL A 924 -4.30 -33.44 18.62
N TYR A 925 -3.11 -34.03 18.49
CA TYR A 925 -2.29 -34.51 19.61
C TYR A 925 -1.70 -33.38 20.47
N CYS A 926 -1.13 -32.34 19.87
CA CYS A 926 -0.53 -31.22 20.63
C CYS A 926 -1.60 -30.27 21.20
N ASP A 927 -2.76 -30.16 20.54
CA ASP A 927 -3.92 -29.40 21.06
C ASP A 927 -4.49 -30.13 22.29
N ALA A 928 -4.50 -31.47 22.32
CA ALA A 928 -4.92 -32.22 23.52
C ALA A 928 -4.01 -31.94 24.74
N GLU A 929 -2.68 -31.93 24.57
CA GLU A 929 -1.74 -31.62 25.66
C GLU A 929 -1.83 -30.16 26.14
N THR A 930 -2.06 -29.20 25.23
CA THR A 930 -2.19 -27.77 25.60
C THR A 930 -3.58 -27.42 26.13
N THR A 931 -4.63 -28.13 25.73
CA THR A 931 -6.00 -27.94 26.25
C THR A 931 -6.14 -28.56 27.65
N LEU A 932 -5.46 -29.67 27.92
CA LEU A 932 -5.33 -30.24 29.27
C LEU A 932 -4.52 -29.34 30.21
N ALA A 933 -3.52 -28.61 29.69
CA ALA A 933 -2.79 -27.60 30.47
C ALA A 933 -3.58 -26.29 30.67
N GLY A 934 -4.50 -25.95 29.76
CA GLY A 934 -5.29 -24.71 29.77
C GLY A 934 -6.56 -24.74 30.63
N GLN A 935 -6.98 -25.90 31.13
CA GLN A 935 -8.16 -26.05 32.01
C GLN A 935 -7.84 -26.01 33.51
N GLY A 936 -6.61 -25.65 33.90
CA GLY A 936 -6.23 -25.40 35.30
C GLY A 936 -6.08 -23.91 35.59
N GLY A 937 -7.18 -23.17 35.76
CA GLY A 937 -7.08 -21.74 36.01
C GLY A 937 -8.30 -21.05 36.59
N VAL A 938 -8.76 -21.43 37.80
CA VAL A 938 -9.19 -20.46 38.83
C VAL A 938 -9.00 -21.05 40.24
N GLY A 939 -8.05 -20.50 41.02
CA GLY A 939 -8.15 -20.41 42.48
C GLY A 939 -7.51 -21.51 43.35
N SER A 940 -6.20 -21.44 43.61
CA SER A 940 -5.58 -21.66 44.94
C SER A 940 -4.06 -21.54 44.83
N GLY A 941 -3.42 -20.71 45.67
CA GLY A 941 -1.97 -20.50 45.67
C GLY A 941 -1.17 -21.79 45.95
N PRO A 942 0.10 -21.87 45.53
CA PRO A 942 0.90 -23.07 45.75
C PRO A 942 1.41 -23.14 47.20
N PRO A 943 1.44 -24.33 47.83
CA PRO A 943 2.06 -24.50 49.14
C PRO A 943 3.60 -24.50 49.01
N PRO A 944 4.34 -24.13 50.08
CA PRO A 944 5.79 -24.06 50.04
C PRO A 944 6.43 -25.43 50.27
N GLY A 945 7.34 -25.82 49.38
CA GLY A 945 8.35 -26.86 49.65
C GLY A 945 8.32 -28.09 48.73
N ALA A 946 9.11 -28.07 47.66
CA ALA A 946 9.85 -29.21 47.12
C ALA A 946 10.82 -28.73 46.01
N PRO A 947 11.98 -29.40 45.81
CA PRO A 947 13.22 -28.75 45.39
C PRO A 947 13.52 -28.79 43.89
N ASP A 948 14.43 -27.90 43.49
CA ASP A 948 15.10 -27.80 42.19
C ASP A 948 15.61 -29.16 41.66
N SER A 949 15.31 -29.45 40.40
CA SER A 949 16.23 -30.23 39.56
C SER A 949 16.29 -29.67 38.15
N LEU A 950 17.46 -29.12 37.84
CA LEU A 950 17.96 -28.75 36.54
C LEU A 950 17.94 -29.97 35.60
N LEU A 951 17.32 -29.82 34.42
CA LEU A 951 17.75 -30.40 33.14
C LEU A 951 16.79 -29.97 32.02
N SER A 952 17.02 -28.78 31.45
CA SER A 952 16.57 -28.51 30.07
C SER A 952 17.78 -28.05 29.25
N LYS A 953 18.25 -28.99 28.42
CA LYS A 953 19.19 -28.71 27.33
C LYS A 953 18.48 -27.78 26.35
N ARG A 954 19.13 -26.67 26.02
CA ARG A 954 18.84 -25.81 24.87
C ARG A 954 18.84 -26.67 23.60
N LEU A 955 17.69 -26.77 22.93
CA LEU A 955 17.63 -27.01 21.50
C LEU A 955 17.38 -25.66 20.83
N HIS A 956 18.27 -25.30 19.92
CA HIS A 956 18.15 -24.13 19.06
C HIS A 956 16.92 -24.33 18.17
N SER A 957 15.99 -23.38 18.18
CA SER A 957 14.87 -23.36 17.22
C SER A 957 15.29 -22.52 16.01
N ASP A 958 16.04 -23.13 15.10
CA ASP A 958 15.94 -22.80 13.68
C ASP A 958 14.62 -23.38 13.19
N ASN A 959 13.54 -22.61 13.31
CA ASN A 959 12.24 -23.01 12.75
C ASN A 959 12.12 -22.41 11.34
N GLY A 960 12.39 -23.27 10.37
CA GLY A 960 12.13 -23.07 8.95
C GLY A 960 10.72 -22.54 8.69
N LEU A 961 10.66 -21.56 7.80
CA LEU A 961 9.44 -20.99 7.28
C LEU A 961 8.60 -22.08 6.59
N GLY A 962 7.32 -22.15 6.94
CA GLY A 962 6.34 -22.90 6.16
C GLY A 962 6.29 -22.38 4.72
N VAL A 963 6.71 -23.26 3.80
CA VAL A 963 6.67 -23.04 2.36
C VAL A 963 5.23 -23.16 1.86
N PHE A 964 4.83 -22.24 0.99
CA PHE A 964 3.51 -22.17 0.37
C PHE A 964 3.18 -23.46 -0.41
N GLN A 965 1.94 -23.93 -0.29
CA GLN A 965 1.41 -25.17 -0.88
C GLN A 965 1.44 -25.14 -2.43
N PHE A 966 2.09 -26.13 -3.05
CA PHE A 966 2.23 -26.25 -4.52
C PHE A 966 1.13 -27.07 -5.23
N ARG A 967 0.08 -27.46 -4.50
CA ARG A 967 -1.16 -28.10 -4.98
C ARG A 967 -2.34 -27.44 -4.26
N SER A 968 -3.50 -27.29 -4.89
CA SER A 968 -4.74 -27.01 -4.16
C SER A 968 -5.10 -28.23 -3.29
N ASN A 969 -5.40 -27.99 -2.01
CA ASN A 969 -5.60 -29.06 -1.03
C ASN A 969 -7.05 -29.57 -1.04
N TRP A 970 -7.28 -30.79 -0.59
CA TRP A 970 -8.62 -31.35 -0.37
C TRP A 970 -8.74 -31.97 1.02
N LEU A 971 -9.95 -31.95 1.57
CA LEU A 971 -10.30 -32.51 2.87
C LEU A 971 -11.24 -33.69 2.67
N VAL A 972 -11.09 -34.72 3.50
CA VAL A 972 -12.04 -35.85 3.59
C VAL A 972 -12.67 -35.88 4.98
N ASP A 973 -13.98 -36.06 5.01
CA ASP A 973 -14.72 -36.42 6.22
C ASP A 973 -14.71 -37.95 6.37
N PRO A 974 -13.99 -38.52 7.36
CA PRO A 974 -13.87 -39.97 7.53
C PRO A 974 -15.19 -40.68 7.87
N ALA A 975 -16.20 -39.96 8.39
CA ALA A 975 -17.50 -40.52 8.75
C ALA A 975 -18.45 -40.62 7.55
N THR A 976 -18.38 -39.66 6.63
CA THR A 976 -19.28 -39.60 5.46
C THR A 976 -18.61 -40.01 4.16
N GLY A 977 -17.28 -40.06 4.11
CA GLY A 977 -16.51 -40.25 2.88
C GLY A 977 -16.58 -39.05 1.93
N SER A 978 -17.07 -37.89 2.40
CA SER A 978 -17.26 -36.71 1.56
C SER A 978 -15.95 -35.95 1.37
N TYR A 979 -15.58 -35.72 0.11
CA TYR A 979 -14.41 -34.94 -0.27
C TYR A 979 -14.80 -33.49 -0.57
N THR A 980 -14.05 -32.53 -0.05
CA THR A 980 -14.25 -31.11 -0.32
C THR A 980 -12.95 -30.42 -0.71
N ALA A 981 -13.02 -29.48 -1.63
CA ALA A 981 -11.90 -28.64 -2.04
C ALA A 981 -12.36 -27.18 -2.07
N SER A 982 -11.52 -26.27 -1.58
CA SER A 982 -11.81 -24.83 -1.59
C SER A 982 -11.66 -24.20 -2.98
N ILE A 983 -10.93 -24.88 -3.87
CA ILE A 983 -10.74 -24.49 -5.26
C ILE A 983 -11.37 -25.61 -6.12
N PRO A 984 -12.36 -25.28 -6.98
CA PRO A 984 -12.93 -26.25 -7.90
C PRO A 984 -11.86 -26.84 -8.81
N SER A 985 -11.84 -28.17 -8.95
CA SER A 985 -10.95 -28.85 -9.89
C SER A 985 -11.50 -28.75 -11.31
N PRO A 986 -10.63 -28.75 -12.35
CA PRO A 986 -11.09 -28.77 -13.74
C PRO A 986 -11.96 -29.98 -14.08
N THR A 987 -11.74 -31.11 -13.41
CA THR A 987 -12.52 -32.34 -13.59
C THR A 987 -13.79 -32.40 -12.74
N GLY A 988 -14.01 -31.43 -11.84
CA GLY A 988 -15.11 -31.43 -10.87
C GLY A 988 -14.93 -32.39 -9.69
N ILE A 989 -13.83 -33.16 -9.67
CA ILE A 989 -13.50 -34.12 -8.63
C ILE A 989 -12.61 -33.44 -7.57
N PRO A 990 -13.03 -33.30 -6.30
CA PRO A 990 -12.27 -32.53 -5.30
C PRO A 990 -10.84 -33.01 -5.04
N ALA A 991 -10.59 -34.33 -5.14
CA ALA A 991 -9.26 -34.94 -4.95
C ALA A 991 -8.38 -34.98 -6.22
N ASP A 992 -8.82 -34.30 -7.29
CA ASP A 992 -8.11 -34.20 -8.56
C ASP A 992 -7.76 -32.74 -8.93
N PRO A 993 -6.97 -32.04 -8.09
CA PRO A 993 -6.60 -30.66 -8.35
C PRO A 993 -5.63 -30.50 -9.53
N GLU A 994 -5.63 -29.30 -10.13
CA GLU A 994 -4.58 -28.86 -11.06
C GLU A 994 -3.26 -28.49 -10.36
N LEU A 995 -2.17 -28.41 -11.14
CA LEU A 995 -0.88 -27.90 -10.68
C LEU A 995 -0.96 -26.40 -10.42
N THR A 996 -0.17 -25.92 -9.44
CA THR A 996 0.08 -24.48 -9.29
C THR A 996 0.93 -23.94 -10.44
N ALA A 997 0.97 -22.62 -10.62
CA ALA A 997 1.79 -21.98 -11.66
C ALA A 997 3.28 -22.42 -11.59
N HIS A 998 3.87 -22.50 -10.40
CA HIS A 998 5.23 -23.01 -10.20
C HIS A 998 5.38 -24.49 -10.60
N GLY A 999 4.39 -25.32 -10.26
CA GLY A 999 4.37 -26.73 -10.69
C GLY A 999 4.29 -26.90 -12.20
N VAL A 1000 3.59 -25.99 -12.90
CA VAL A 1000 3.56 -25.95 -14.37
C VAL A 1000 4.94 -25.59 -14.94
N ASP A 1001 5.68 -24.68 -14.31
CA ASP A 1001 7.03 -24.33 -14.75
C ASP A 1001 8.02 -25.48 -14.52
N GLN A 1002 7.96 -26.16 -13.37
CA GLN A 1002 8.72 -27.39 -13.13
C GLN A 1002 8.40 -28.50 -14.15
N ALA A 1003 7.14 -28.64 -14.55
CA ALA A 1003 6.73 -29.60 -15.59
C ALA A 1003 7.32 -29.25 -16.97
N LYS A 1004 7.46 -27.96 -17.32
CA LYS A 1004 8.15 -27.54 -18.55
C LYS A 1004 9.64 -27.86 -18.50
N GLU A 1005 10.30 -27.58 -17.37
CA GLU A 1005 11.72 -27.90 -17.16
C GLU A 1005 11.98 -29.41 -17.25
N LEU A 1006 11.13 -30.22 -16.60
CA LEU A 1006 11.15 -31.69 -16.71
C LEU A 1006 10.92 -32.13 -18.17
N GLY A 1007 9.93 -31.56 -18.85
CA GLY A 1007 9.62 -31.91 -20.24
C GLY A 1007 10.77 -31.62 -21.20
N ALA A 1008 11.45 -30.49 -21.02
CA ALA A 1008 12.67 -30.16 -21.78
C ALA A 1008 13.82 -31.13 -21.45
N HIS A 1009 13.97 -31.52 -20.19
CA HIS A 1009 15.00 -32.46 -19.78
C HIS A 1009 14.77 -33.89 -20.33
N LEU A 1010 13.53 -34.37 -20.33
CA LEU A 1010 13.16 -35.71 -20.85
C LEU A 1010 13.50 -35.87 -22.35
N LEU A 1011 13.50 -34.80 -23.14
CA LEU A 1011 13.96 -34.83 -24.53
C LEU A 1011 15.46 -35.10 -24.69
N THR A 1012 16.24 -34.94 -23.63
CA THR A 1012 17.71 -35.11 -23.64
C THR A 1012 18.15 -36.49 -23.14
N VAL A 1013 17.23 -37.34 -22.71
CA VAL A 1013 17.53 -38.67 -22.14
C VAL A 1013 17.89 -39.67 -23.25
N GLU A 1014 18.91 -40.48 -23.00
CA GLU A 1014 19.33 -41.59 -23.88
C GLU A 1014 19.16 -42.95 -23.19
N PRO A 1015 18.56 -43.96 -23.87
CA PRO A 1015 17.94 -43.88 -25.20
C PRO A 1015 16.63 -43.05 -25.21
N PRO A 1016 16.19 -42.53 -26.38
CA PRO A 1016 14.96 -41.75 -26.50
C PRO A 1016 13.73 -42.49 -25.98
N ILE A 1017 12.77 -41.75 -25.43
CA ILE A 1017 11.54 -42.30 -24.83
C ILE A 1017 10.58 -42.73 -25.95
N ASP A 1018 10.25 -44.02 -25.99
CA ASP A 1018 9.38 -44.65 -27.00
C ASP A 1018 7.89 -44.61 -26.61
N ALA A 1019 7.58 -44.62 -25.31
CA ALA A 1019 6.20 -44.61 -24.81
C ALA A 1019 6.04 -43.86 -23.48
N VAL A 1020 4.88 -43.23 -23.29
CA VAL A 1020 4.51 -42.50 -22.08
C VAL A 1020 3.30 -43.19 -21.43
N TYR A 1021 3.44 -43.57 -20.16
CA TYR A 1021 2.31 -43.99 -19.33
C TYR A 1021 2.15 -43.00 -18.18
N SER A 1022 0.92 -42.59 -17.91
CA SER A 1022 0.64 -41.62 -16.84
C SER A 1022 -0.59 -42.03 -16.05
N SER A 1023 -0.57 -41.75 -14.75
CA SER A 1023 -1.79 -41.77 -13.95
C SER A 1023 -2.83 -40.83 -14.57
N PRO A 1024 -4.12 -41.22 -14.68
CA PRO A 1024 -5.16 -40.39 -15.31
C PRO A 1024 -5.60 -39.17 -14.47
N TYR A 1025 -5.10 -38.99 -13.24
CA TYR A 1025 -5.34 -37.76 -12.48
C TYR A 1025 -4.80 -36.54 -13.24
N TYR A 1026 -5.58 -35.46 -13.26
CA TYR A 1026 -5.35 -34.23 -14.02
C TYR A 1026 -3.92 -33.70 -13.83
N ARG A 1027 -3.44 -33.65 -12.59
CA ARG A 1027 -2.07 -33.21 -12.25
C ARG A 1027 -0.97 -34.00 -12.96
N CYS A 1028 -1.08 -35.33 -13.08
CA CYS A 1028 -0.06 -36.17 -13.71
C CYS A 1028 -0.07 -35.98 -15.23
N LEU A 1029 -1.26 -35.83 -15.81
CA LEU A 1029 -1.42 -35.50 -17.23
C LEU A 1029 -0.85 -34.12 -17.54
N GLN A 1030 -1.11 -33.13 -16.69
CA GLN A 1030 -0.55 -31.78 -16.82
C GLN A 1030 0.97 -31.78 -16.68
N THR A 1031 1.55 -32.61 -15.81
CA THR A 1031 3.01 -32.74 -15.66
C THR A 1031 3.69 -33.29 -16.91
N ILE A 1032 3.13 -34.32 -17.55
CA ILE A 1032 3.79 -34.99 -18.68
C ILE A 1032 3.47 -34.35 -20.05
N THR A 1033 2.41 -33.53 -20.12
CA THR A 1033 1.99 -32.87 -21.37
C THR A 1033 3.10 -32.03 -22.02
N PRO A 1034 3.87 -31.19 -21.30
CA PRO A 1034 4.96 -30.42 -21.92
C PRO A 1034 5.97 -31.27 -22.68
N PHE A 1035 6.35 -32.44 -22.16
CA PHE A 1035 7.23 -33.38 -22.86
C PHE A 1035 6.63 -33.84 -24.20
N VAL A 1036 5.38 -34.30 -24.17
CA VAL A 1036 4.70 -34.84 -25.35
C VAL A 1036 4.51 -33.77 -26.44
N THR A 1037 4.13 -32.57 -26.03
CA THR A 1037 4.02 -31.42 -26.94
C THR A 1037 5.37 -31.09 -27.58
N LEU A 1038 6.45 -30.97 -26.80
CA LEU A 1038 7.79 -30.68 -27.32
C LEU A 1038 8.32 -31.81 -28.22
N ASN A 1039 8.03 -33.07 -27.89
CA ASN A 1039 8.40 -34.21 -28.73
C ASN A 1039 7.69 -34.16 -30.10
N GLN A 1040 6.39 -33.86 -30.11
CA GLN A 1040 5.62 -33.70 -31.35
C GLN A 1040 6.14 -32.52 -32.19
N GLU A 1041 6.46 -31.39 -31.58
CA GLU A 1041 7.07 -30.25 -32.26
C GLU A 1041 8.43 -30.59 -32.87
N ASN A 1042 9.30 -31.30 -32.15
CA ASN A 1042 10.59 -31.74 -32.66
C ASN A 1042 10.43 -32.71 -33.84
N LEU A 1043 9.50 -33.66 -33.76
CA LEU A 1043 9.17 -34.56 -34.87
C LEU A 1043 8.64 -33.81 -36.10
N ASN A 1044 7.78 -32.81 -35.91
CA ASN A 1044 7.29 -31.97 -37.01
C ASN A 1044 8.43 -31.19 -37.68
N ARG A 1045 9.34 -30.58 -36.90
CA ARG A 1045 10.53 -29.88 -37.43
C ARG A 1045 11.50 -30.80 -38.17
N LEU A 1046 11.62 -32.06 -37.75
CA LEU A 1046 12.45 -33.07 -38.42
C LEU A 1046 11.80 -33.56 -39.72
N ARG A 1047 10.47 -33.73 -39.74
CA ARG A 1047 9.70 -34.10 -40.94
C ARG A 1047 9.76 -33.04 -42.04
N GLU A 1048 9.86 -31.76 -41.67
CA GLU A 1048 10.07 -30.66 -42.63
C GLU A 1048 11.47 -30.67 -43.26
N LYS A 1049 12.45 -31.35 -42.65
CA LYS A 1049 13.85 -31.39 -43.10
C LYS A 1049 14.26 -32.67 -43.82
N ASP A 1050 13.70 -33.83 -43.47
CA ASP A 1050 14.04 -35.14 -44.06
C ASP A 1050 12.80 -35.91 -44.54
N VAL A 1051 12.69 -36.11 -45.86
CA VAL A 1051 11.68 -36.98 -46.49
C VAL A 1051 12.10 -38.44 -46.30
N GLY A 1052 11.84 -39.05 -45.14
CA GLY A 1052 12.27 -40.44 -44.95
C GLY A 1052 11.80 -41.27 -43.76
N ALA A 1053 11.39 -40.71 -42.61
CA ALA A 1053 11.08 -41.52 -41.43
C ALA A 1053 9.66 -41.30 -40.89
N LYS A 1054 8.85 -42.37 -40.89
CA LYS A 1054 7.57 -42.46 -40.15
C LYS A 1054 7.84 -42.77 -38.68
N ALA A 1055 8.33 -41.79 -37.92
CA ALA A 1055 8.26 -41.85 -36.46
C ALA A 1055 6.94 -41.22 -36.03
N ASP A 1056 6.11 -41.96 -35.29
CA ASP A 1056 4.84 -41.48 -34.76
C ASP A 1056 5.08 -40.67 -33.47
N ALA A 1057 4.29 -39.62 -33.27
CA ALA A 1057 4.37 -38.83 -32.03
C ALA A 1057 3.91 -39.69 -30.86
N VAL A 1058 4.64 -39.61 -29.74
CA VAL A 1058 4.30 -40.36 -28.53
C VAL A 1058 2.99 -39.84 -27.95
N THR A 1059 2.04 -40.74 -27.67
CA THR A 1059 0.78 -40.43 -26.98
C THR A 1059 0.86 -40.78 -25.48
N ILE A 1060 -0.04 -40.23 -24.67
CA ILE A 1060 -0.12 -40.49 -23.23
C ILE A 1060 -1.07 -41.66 -22.97
N ARG A 1061 -0.57 -42.81 -22.52
CA ARG A 1061 -1.40 -43.96 -22.13
C ARG A 1061 -1.90 -43.80 -20.68
N PRO A 1062 -3.22 -43.65 -20.43
CA PRO A 1062 -3.78 -43.45 -19.09
C PRO A 1062 -3.79 -44.77 -18.29
N GLU A 1063 -2.78 -44.97 -17.43
CA GLU A 1063 -2.56 -46.20 -16.68
C GLU A 1063 -3.04 -46.10 -15.23
N HIS A 1064 -4.10 -46.84 -14.90
CA HIS A 1064 -4.73 -46.83 -13.57
C HIS A 1064 -3.91 -47.59 -12.52
N GLY A 1065 -3.05 -48.52 -12.92
CA GLY A 1065 -2.07 -49.16 -12.03
C GLY A 1065 -1.09 -48.18 -11.40
N LEU A 1066 -0.90 -46.99 -12.00
CA LEU A 1066 -0.05 -45.91 -11.50
C LEU A 1066 -0.81 -44.83 -10.71
N CYS A 1067 -2.10 -45.03 -10.41
CA CYS A 1067 -2.90 -44.06 -9.67
C CYS A 1067 -2.39 -43.79 -8.26
N GLU A 1068 -2.87 -42.67 -7.69
CA GLU A 1068 -2.67 -42.25 -6.32
C GLU A 1068 -3.05 -43.37 -5.35
N TRP A 1069 -2.39 -43.38 -4.18
CA TRP A 1069 -2.74 -44.31 -3.11
C TRP A 1069 -3.72 -43.64 -2.13
N TYR A 1070 -4.82 -44.33 -1.87
CA TYR A 1070 -5.69 -44.04 -0.73
C TYR A 1070 -5.64 -45.21 0.24
N GLY A 1071 -5.45 -44.93 1.53
CA GLY A 1071 -5.48 -45.94 2.59
C GLY A 1071 -6.86 -46.61 2.70
N ALA A 1072 -6.89 -47.87 3.13
CA ALA A 1072 -8.14 -48.65 3.20
C ALA A 1072 -9.21 -47.96 4.09
N ALA A 1073 -10.44 -47.85 3.57
CA ALA A 1073 -11.57 -47.15 4.19
C ALA A 1073 -12.89 -47.94 4.09
N PRO A 1074 -13.88 -47.68 4.96
CA PRO A 1074 -15.22 -48.27 4.86
C PRO A 1074 -16.11 -47.61 3.78
N PHE A 1075 -15.58 -46.62 3.04
CA PHE A 1075 -16.25 -45.88 1.98
C PHE A 1075 -15.43 -45.88 0.67
N GLU A 1076 -16.06 -45.54 -0.45
CA GLU A 1076 -15.40 -45.48 -1.75
C GLU A 1076 -14.64 -44.16 -1.93
N HIS A 1077 -13.39 -44.23 -2.41
CA HIS A 1077 -12.57 -43.07 -2.74
C HIS A 1077 -12.88 -42.54 -4.16
N PRO A 1078 -12.56 -41.25 -4.42
CA PRO A 1078 -12.69 -40.66 -5.75
C PRO A 1078 -11.77 -41.34 -6.75
N THR A 1079 -12.34 -41.74 -7.89
CA THR A 1079 -11.58 -42.22 -9.05
C THR A 1079 -11.21 -41.05 -9.97
N PRO A 1080 -10.16 -41.17 -10.80
CA PRO A 1080 -9.90 -40.19 -11.86
C PRO A 1080 -11.09 -39.98 -12.78
N ALA A 1081 -11.13 -38.84 -13.47
CA ALA A 1081 -12.14 -38.56 -14.48
C ALA A 1081 -12.04 -39.54 -15.66
N SER A 1082 -13.18 -39.81 -16.33
CA SER A 1082 -13.23 -40.64 -17.53
C SER A 1082 -12.45 -40.02 -18.69
N THR A 1083 -11.96 -40.86 -19.61
CA THR A 1083 -11.26 -40.41 -20.82
C THR A 1083 -12.05 -39.39 -21.64
N ASP A 1084 -13.39 -39.48 -21.68
CA ASP A 1084 -14.25 -38.53 -22.39
C ASP A 1084 -14.17 -37.10 -21.81
N VAL A 1085 -13.91 -36.98 -20.51
CA VAL A 1085 -13.73 -35.69 -19.81
C VAL A 1085 -12.30 -35.19 -19.99
N LEU A 1086 -11.31 -36.09 -19.99
CA LEU A 1086 -9.89 -35.74 -20.05
C LEU A 1086 -9.40 -35.44 -21.47
N LYS A 1087 -9.94 -36.10 -22.50
CA LYS A 1087 -9.51 -35.97 -23.90
C LYS A 1087 -9.64 -34.54 -24.46
N PRO A 1088 -10.72 -33.77 -24.18
CA PRO A 1088 -10.79 -32.36 -24.55
C PRO A 1088 -9.75 -31.48 -23.86
N MET A 1089 -9.33 -31.84 -22.64
CA MET A 1089 -8.35 -31.08 -21.84
C MET A 1089 -6.91 -31.44 -22.23
N PHE A 1090 -6.66 -32.71 -22.60
CA PHE A 1090 -5.36 -33.25 -22.97
C PHE A 1090 -5.47 -34.04 -24.29
N PRO A 1091 -5.32 -33.37 -25.45
CA PRO A 1091 -5.56 -33.99 -26.76
C PRO A 1091 -4.68 -35.22 -27.07
N HIS A 1092 -3.49 -35.29 -26.47
CA HIS A 1092 -2.49 -36.34 -26.69
C HIS A 1092 -2.76 -37.65 -25.92
N ILE A 1093 -3.84 -37.74 -25.14
CA ILE A 1093 -4.23 -38.99 -24.46
C ILE A 1093 -4.60 -40.06 -25.49
N ASP A 1094 -4.11 -41.29 -25.31
CA ASP A 1094 -4.57 -42.45 -26.05
C ASP A 1094 -5.83 -43.03 -25.38
N ASP A 1095 -6.99 -42.76 -25.97
CA ASP A 1095 -8.30 -43.23 -25.51
C ASP A 1095 -8.58 -44.68 -25.89
N THR A 1096 -7.72 -45.31 -26.70
CA THR A 1096 -7.82 -46.74 -27.04
C THR A 1096 -7.12 -47.64 -26.03
N TYR A 1097 -6.27 -47.07 -25.17
CA TYR A 1097 -5.53 -47.81 -24.16
C TYR A 1097 -6.43 -48.20 -22.97
N GLN A 1098 -6.34 -49.46 -22.55
CA GLN A 1098 -7.06 -49.98 -21.38
C GLN A 1098 -6.08 -50.54 -20.34
N SER A 1099 -6.14 -49.99 -19.12
CA SER A 1099 -5.35 -50.49 -17.99
C SER A 1099 -5.72 -51.94 -17.66
N ARG A 1100 -4.72 -52.78 -17.35
CA ARG A 1100 -5.00 -54.15 -16.87
C ARG A 1100 -5.31 -54.20 -15.38
N VAL A 1101 -4.91 -53.19 -14.62
CA VAL A 1101 -5.01 -53.15 -13.16
C VAL A 1101 -5.64 -51.83 -12.74
N TYR A 1102 -6.57 -51.90 -11.79
CA TYR A 1102 -7.27 -50.75 -11.22
C TYR A 1102 -7.11 -50.75 -9.70
N PRO A 1103 -6.99 -49.56 -9.06
CA PRO A 1103 -7.00 -49.45 -7.61
C PRO A 1103 -8.31 -49.94 -7.00
N ALA A 1104 -8.24 -50.51 -5.80
CA ALA A 1104 -9.44 -50.86 -5.05
C ALA A 1104 -10.27 -49.61 -4.72
N ARG A 1105 -11.59 -49.65 -4.96
CA ARG A 1105 -12.47 -48.49 -4.74
C ARG A 1105 -12.52 -48.03 -3.28
N ASN A 1106 -12.33 -48.96 -2.34
CA ASN A 1106 -12.32 -48.68 -0.89
C ASN A 1106 -10.91 -48.45 -0.33
N GLY A 1107 -9.93 -48.17 -1.19
CA GLY A 1107 -8.56 -47.94 -0.77
C GLY A 1107 -7.80 -49.24 -0.52
N GLU A 1108 -6.51 -49.10 -0.24
CA GLU A 1108 -5.54 -50.19 -0.21
C GLU A 1108 -4.67 -50.08 1.04
N THR A 1109 -4.32 -51.20 1.66
CA THR A 1109 -3.19 -51.26 2.59
C THR A 1109 -1.88 -51.02 1.84
N ILE A 1110 -0.81 -50.64 2.55
CA ILE A 1110 0.51 -50.45 1.93
C ILE A 1110 0.97 -51.72 1.19
N ALA A 1111 0.70 -52.91 1.72
CA ALA A 1111 1.02 -54.17 1.04
C ALA A 1111 0.24 -54.33 -0.28
N GLN A 1112 -1.06 -54.02 -0.27
CA GLN A 1112 -1.89 -54.05 -1.47
C GLN A 1112 -1.48 -53.01 -2.52
N LEU A 1113 -1.03 -51.82 -2.10
CA LEU A 1113 -0.44 -50.83 -3.00
C LEU A 1113 0.76 -51.41 -3.75
N HIS A 1114 1.70 -52.05 -3.04
CA HIS A 1114 2.87 -52.66 -3.68
C HIS A 1114 2.47 -53.80 -4.63
N ASP A 1115 1.47 -54.61 -4.25
CA ASP A 1115 0.97 -55.70 -5.11
C ASP A 1115 0.28 -55.15 -6.38
N ARG A 1116 -0.50 -54.06 -6.26
CA ARG A 1116 -1.09 -53.36 -7.41
C ARG A 1116 -0.02 -52.81 -8.35
N VAL A 1117 0.95 -52.07 -7.80
CA VAL A 1117 2.03 -51.47 -8.59
C VAL A 1117 2.86 -52.55 -9.26
N ALA A 1118 3.12 -53.68 -8.58
CA ALA A 1118 3.76 -54.85 -9.19
C ALA A 1118 3.00 -55.42 -10.39
N ALA A 1119 1.69 -55.64 -10.24
CA ALA A 1119 0.87 -56.14 -11.33
C ALA A 1119 0.76 -55.14 -12.50
N GLY A 1120 0.58 -53.85 -12.21
CA GLY A 1120 0.47 -52.79 -13.21
C GLY A 1120 1.76 -52.63 -14.01
N VAL A 1121 2.91 -52.57 -13.33
CA VAL A 1121 4.21 -52.39 -13.97
C VAL A 1121 4.63 -53.65 -14.72
N GLN A 1122 4.29 -54.84 -14.22
CA GLN A 1122 4.49 -56.08 -14.97
C GLN A 1122 3.74 -56.06 -16.30
N ALA A 1123 2.47 -55.64 -16.30
CA ALA A 1123 1.68 -55.50 -17.52
C ALA A 1123 2.29 -54.50 -18.51
N ILE A 1124 2.77 -53.35 -18.01
CA ILE A 1124 3.46 -52.34 -18.82
C ILE A 1124 4.72 -52.95 -19.45
N ILE A 1125 5.56 -53.64 -18.68
CA ILE A 1125 6.80 -54.25 -19.17
C ILE A 1125 6.51 -55.32 -20.22
N GLU A 1126 5.55 -56.22 -19.97
CA GLU A 1126 5.14 -57.25 -20.94
C GLU A 1126 4.67 -56.63 -22.26
N GLN A 1127 3.92 -55.52 -22.19
CA GLN A 1127 3.46 -54.80 -23.37
C GLN A 1127 4.62 -54.10 -24.11
N CYS A 1128 5.53 -53.46 -23.39
CA CYS A 1128 6.69 -52.80 -23.97
C CYS A 1128 7.65 -53.81 -24.62
N ASP A 1129 7.91 -54.95 -23.97
CA ASP A 1129 8.71 -56.05 -24.51
C ASP A 1129 8.07 -56.61 -25.80
N ALA A 1130 6.73 -56.74 -25.84
CA ALA A 1130 6.01 -57.18 -27.03
C ALA A 1130 6.02 -56.13 -28.17
N GLN A 1131 6.09 -54.84 -27.85
CA GLN A 1131 6.12 -53.73 -28.80
C GLN A 1131 7.54 -53.34 -29.23
N GLY A 1132 8.57 -53.91 -28.60
CA GLY A 1132 9.98 -53.58 -28.87
C GLY A 1132 10.38 -52.18 -28.38
N HIS A 1133 9.72 -51.65 -27.35
CA HIS A 1133 10.07 -50.36 -26.75
C HIS A 1133 11.28 -50.50 -25.82
N HIS A 1134 12.27 -49.61 -25.98
CA HIS A 1134 13.54 -49.65 -25.27
C HIS A 1134 13.61 -48.68 -24.08
N ALA A 1135 12.94 -47.53 -24.15
CA ALA A 1135 12.77 -46.62 -23.02
C ALA A 1135 11.34 -46.11 -22.90
N VAL A 1136 10.86 -46.01 -21.66
CA VAL A 1136 9.51 -45.53 -21.35
C VAL A 1136 9.53 -44.61 -20.14
N VAL A 1137 8.61 -43.65 -20.10
CA VAL A 1137 8.43 -42.77 -18.94
C VAL A 1137 7.10 -43.05 -18.25
N LEU A 1138 7.15 -43.15 -16.92
CA LEU A 1138 6.00 -43.37 -16.06
C LEU A 1138 5.78 -42.13 -15.19
N CYS A 1139 4.65 -41.45 -15.35
CA CYS A 1139 4.28 -40.30 -14.52
C CYS A 1139 3.23 -40.71 -13.47
N SER A 1140 3.55 -40.52 -12.18
CA SER A 1140 2.75 -41.04 -11.07
C SER A 1140 2.91 -40.17 -9.81
N HIS A 1141 2.39 -40.64 -8.68
CA HIS A 1141 2.36 -39.96 -7.38
C HIS A 1141 3.40 -40.52 -6.42
N ALA A 1142 3.70 -39.81 -5.33
CA ALA A 1142 4.83 -40.14 -4.47
C ALA A 1142 4.82 -41.57 -3.91
N ALA A 1143 3.72 -42.01 -3.30
CA ALA A 1143 3.61 -43.37 -2.74
C ALA A 1143 3.78 -44.45 -3.82
N SER A 1144 3.18 -44.24 -4.99
CA SER A 1144 3.29 -45.15 -6.14
C SER A 1144 4.71 -45.17 -6.74
N ILE A 1145 5.43 -44.04 -6.75
CA ILE A 1145 6.84 -43.97 -7.20
C ILE A 1145 7.79 -44.71 -6.24
N ILE A 1146 7.60 -44.58 -4.93
CA ILE A 1146 8.41 -45.32 -3.95
C ILE A 1146 8.12 -46.81 -4.05
N ALA A 1147 6.83 -47.19 -4.12
CA ALA A 1147 6.43 -48.58 -4.33
C ALA A 1147 6.99 -49.15 -5.64
N LEU A 1148 6.98 -48.37 -6.73
CA LEU A 1148 7.56 -48.71 -8.02
C LEU A 1148 9.05 -49.05 -7.89
N GLY A 1149 9.81 -48.22 -7.17
CA GLY A 1149 11.23 -48.48 -6.91
C GLY A 1149 11.47 -49.83 -6.23
N ARG A 1150 10.76 -50.09 -5.12
CA ARG A 1150 10.85 -51.35 -4.36
C ARG A 1150 10.47 -52.57 -5.20
N VAL A 1151 9.41 -52.44 -5.99
CA VAL A 1151 8.87 -53.50 -6.84
C VAL A 1151 9.80 -53.84 -8.00
N LEU A 1152 10.40 -52.84 -8.64
CA LEU A 1152 11.33 -53.03 -9.76
C LEU A 1152 12.66 -53.65 -9.31
N THR A 1153 13.22 -53.20 -8.18
CA THR A 1153 14.48 -53.76 -7.65
C THR A 1153 14.28 -55.09 -6.93
N GLY A 1154 13.08 -55.33 -6.39
CA GLY A 1154 12.78 -56.46 -5.50
C GLY A 1154 13.28 -56.26 -4.07
N GLU A 1155 13.76 -55.06 -3.75
CA GLU A 1155 14.30 -54.70 -2.44
C GLU A 1155 13.18 -54.09 -1.59
N MET A 1156 12.51 -54.93 -0.81
CA MET A 1156 11.58 -54.47 0.21
C MET A 1156 12.36 -54.30 1.53
N PRO A 1157 12.38 -53.10 2.14
CA PRO A 1157 13.01 -52.90 3.43
C PRO A 1157 12.26 -53.63 4.55
N GLU A 1158 12.95 -53.97 5.65
CA GLU A 1158 12.34 -54.60 6.84
C GLU A 1158 11.32 -53.66 7.51
N SER A 1159 11.61 -52.36 7.49
CA SER A 1159 10.72 -51.31 7.99
C SER A 1159 10.17 -50.49 6.83
N ILE A 1160 8.87 -50.19 6.86
CA ILE A 1160 8.18 -49.54 5.73
C ILE A 1160 8.62 -48.09 5.52
N ASP A 1161 9.07 -47.43 6.59
CA ASP A 1161 9.50 -46.03 6.68
C ASP A 1161 10.97 -45.80 6.25
N ALA A 1162 11.66 -46.84 5.80
CA ALA A 1162 13.01 -46.72 5.29
C ALA A 1162 13.08 -45.74 4.10
N GLU A 1163 14.09 -44.86 4.12
CA GLU A 1163 14.36 -43.88 3.06
C GLU A 1163 15.19 -44.49 1.93
N ASP A 1164 14.61 -45.45 1.21
CA ASP A 1164 15.25 -46.17 0.10
C ASP A 1164 15.04 -45.48 -1.26
N PHE A 1165 13.79 -45.19 -1.61
CA PHE A 1165 13.44 -44.45 -2.82
C PHE A 1165 12.86 -43.09 -2.47
N ARG A 1166 13.35 -42.05 -3.14
CA ARG A 1166 12.91 -40.67 -2.95
C ARG A 1166 11.82 -40.34 -3.97
N ALA A 1167 10.95 -39.40 -3.61
CA ALA A 1167 9.91 -38.88 -4.50
C ALA A 1167 9.71 -37.38 -4.24
N PHE A 1168 10.49 -36.55 -4.95
CA PHE A 1168 10.34 -35.09 -4.96
C PHE A 1168 9.40 -34.65 -6.08
N THR A 1169 8.87 -33.43 -5.96
CA THR A 1169 8.01 -32.83 -6.99
C THR A 1169 8.78 -32.69 -8.30
N CYS A 1170 8.25 -33.24 -9.39
CA CYS A 1170 8.92 -33.33 -10.70
C CYS A 1170 10.33 -33.96 -10.66
N GLY A 1171 10.65 -34.76 -9.63
CA GLY A 1171 11.90 -35.51 -9.57
C GLY A 1171 11.91 -36.72 -10.53
N LEU A 1172 13.06 -37.02 -11.11
CA LEU A 1172 13.23 -38.09 -12.10
C LEU A 1172 14.04 -39.26 -11.53
N SER A 1173 13.43 -40.44 -11.48
CA SER A 1173 14.13 -41.71 -11.21
C SER A 1173 14.37 -42.48 -12.51
N MET A 1174 15.55 -43.10 -12.65
CA MET A 1174 15.90 -43.92 -13.82
C MET A 1174 16.26 -45.34 -13.40
N TYR A 1175 15.70 -46.33 -14.10
CA TYR A 1175 15.90 -47.76 -13.83
C TYR A 1175 16.37 -48.49 -15.08
N ARG A 1176 17.41 -49.33 -14.94
CA ARG A 1176 17.95 -50.18 -16.02
C ARG A 1176 17.75 -51.66 -15.72
N ARG A 1177 17.25 -52.44 -16.68
CA ARG A 1177 17.00 -53.88 -16.53
C ARG A 1177 18.32 -54.63 -16.35
N LYS A 1178 18.37 -55.60 -15.43
CA LYS A 1178 19.57 -56.44 -15.22
C LYS A 1178 19.78 -57.34 -16.44
N SER A 1179 21.02 -57.43 -16.95
CA SER A 1179 21.37 -58.40 -17.99
C SER A 1179 21.18 -59.83 -17.46
N PRO A 1180 20.65 -60.77 -18.26
CA PRO A 1180 20.51 -62.16 -17.83
C PRO A 1180 21.90 -62.74 -17.52
N SER A 1181 22.16 -63.04 -16.25
CA SER A 1181 23.36 -63.77 -15.86
C SER A 1181 23.26 -65.21 -16.35
N SER A 1182 24.34 -65.72 -16.95
CA SER A 1182 24.46 -67.06 -17.52
C SER A 1182 24.52 -68.19 -16.46
N SER A 1183 23.76 -68.08 -15.36
CA SER A 1183 23.85 -69.02 -14.22
C SER A 1183 22.53 -69.32 -13.50
N ALA A 1184 21.38 -69.30 -14.19
CA ALA A 1184 20.15 -69.90 -13.67
C ALA A 1184 19.74 -71.13 -14.48
N LYS A 1185 19.95 -72.32 -13.89
CA LYS A 1185 19.44 -73.60 -14.39
C LYS A 1185 17.91 -73.55 -14.50
N THR A 1186 17.37 -73.97 -15.64
CA THR A 1186 15.96 -74.31 -15.84
C THR A 1186 15.45 -75.28 -14.77
N PRO A 1187 14.18 -75.12 -14.37
CA PRO A 1187 13.30 -76.28 -14.32
C PRO A 1187 11.92 -76.01 -14.93
N GLY A 1188 11.50 -76.94 -15.80
CA GLY A 1188 10.21 -77.63 -15.67
C GLY A 1188 8.94 -76.95 -16.17
N THR A 1189 8.46 -77.43 -17.31
CA THR A 1189 7.09 -77.34 -17.82
C THR A 1189 6.01 -77.82 -16.83
N HIS A 1190 4.88 -77.11 -16.83
CA HIS A 1190 3.52 -77.39 -16.29
C HIS A 1190 3.25 -77.20 -14.78
N GLY A 1191 2.56 -76.08 -14.46
CA GLY A 1191 1.81 -75.81 -13.21
C GLY A 1191 1.02 -74.48 -13.32
N PRO A 1192 -0.17 -74.34 -12.71
CA PRO A 1192 -1.10 -73.23 -12.98
C PRO A 1192 -0.73 -71.93 -12.24
N ILE A 1193 -0.95 -70.79 -12.92
CA ILE A 1193 -1.00 -69.38 -12.44
C ILE A 1193 0.13 -68.99 -11.48
N ALA A 1194 1.14 -68.30 -12.03
CA ALA A 1194 2.27 -67.76 -11.26
C ALA A 1194 1.82 -66.75 -10.20
N ASP A 1195 2.26 -67.00 -8.97
CA ASP A 1195 2.02 -66.23 -7.75
C ASP A 1195 2.55 -64.78 -7.89
N THR A 1196 1.67 -63.78 -7.87
CA THR A 1196 1.99 -62.34 -8.01
C THR A 1196 2.91 -61.79 -6.90
N LYS A 1197 3.25 -62.59 -5.88
CA LYS A 1197 4.17 -62.25 -4.80
C LYS A 1197 5.66 -62.53 -5.09
N SER A 1198 6.00 -62.98 -6.31
CA SER A 1198 7.35 -63.46 -6.64
C SER A 1198 8.43 -62.36 -6.86
N TRP A 1199 8.09 -61.07 -6.81
CA TRP A 1199 9.03 -59.97 -7.08
C TRP A 1199 9.95 -59.62 -5.90
N ARG A 1200 9.60 -60.04 -4.67
CA ARG A 1200 10.38 -59.78 -3.45
C ARG A 1200 11.68 -60.59 -3.42
N ASN A 1201 12.58 -60.22 -2.48
CA ASN A 1201 13.89 -60.84 -2.22
C ASN A 1201 14.89 -60.64 -3.37
N GLY A 1202 14.99 -59.41 -3.89
CA GLY A 1202 15.97 -59.01 -4.91
C GLY A 1202 15.71 -59.55 -6.32
N ARG A 1203 14.57 -60.25 -6.53
CA ARG A 1203 14.14 -60.77 -7.83
C ARG A 1203 13.63 -59.65 -8.74
N GLY A 1204 12.82 -58.74 -8.19
CA GLY A 1204 12.16 -57.65 -8.89
C GLY A 1204 11.17 -58.14 -9.95
N VAL A 1205 10.31 -57.25 -10.43
CA VAL A 1205 9.41 -57.56 -11.55
C VAL A 1205 10.21 -57.73 -12.85
N ALA A 1206 9.85 -58.74 -13.66
CA ALA A 1206 10.42 -59.01 -14.98
C ALA A 1206 11.96 -59.22 -15.03
N GLY A 1207 12.56 -59.76 -13.98
CA GLY A 1207 14.00 -60.09 -13.91
C GLY A 1207 14.86 -59.09 -13.13
N GLY A 1208 14.23 -58.05 -12.59
CA GLY A 1208 14.86 -57.09 -11.68
C GLY A 1208 15.61 -55.97 -12.38
N TRP A 1209 15.62 -54.81 -11.70
CA TRP A 1209 16.15 -53.56 -12.24
C TRP A 1209 17.18 -52.95 -11.28
N ILE A 1210 18.03 -52.08 -11.82
CA ILE A 1210 19.02 -51.28 -11.09
C ILE A 1210 18.57 -49.83 -11.15
N CYS A 1211 18.45 -49.17 -9.98
CA CYS A 1211 18.16 -47.75 -9.88
C CYS A 1211 19.45 -46.95 -10.14
N GLU A 1212 19.44 -46.07 -11.14
CA GLU A 1212 20.60 -45.27 -11.55
C GLU A 1212 20.50 -43.82 -11.09
N LEU A 1213 19.29 -43.28 -11.18
CA LEU A 1213 18.91 -42.00 -10.58
C LEU A 1213 17.74 -42.23 -9.64
N ASN A 1214 17.79 -41.60 -8.48
CA ASN A 1214 16.77 -41.71 -7.44
C ASN A 1214 16.19 -40.32 -7.17
N SER A 1215 15.13 -39.99 -7.91
CA SER A 1215 14.43 -38.70 -7.88
C SER A 1215 15.36 -37.49 -8.07
N ASP A 1216 16.15 -37.48 -9.14
CA ASP A 1216 16.99 -36.34 -9.50
C ASP A 1216 16.16 -35.10 -9.81
N CYS A 1217 16.54 -33.97 -9.21
CA CYS A 1217 15.96 -32.65 -9.44
C CYS A 1217 17.01 -31.65 -9.93
N SER A 1218 18.18 -32.13 -10.41
CA SER A 1218 19.29 -31.28 -10.80
C SER A 1218 18.98 -30.37 -12.00
N PHE A 1219 18.04 -30.75 -12.86
CA PHE A 1219 17.53 -29.97 -13.99
C PHE A 1219 16.50 -28.91 -13.59
N LEU A 1220 15.94 -28.98 -12.38
CA LEU A 1220 14.98 -27.99 -11.89
C LEU A 1220 15.70 -26.75 -11.38
N SER A 1221 15.18 -25.57 -11.72
CA SER A 1221 15.69 -24.28 -11.23
C SER A 1221 15.51 -24.13 -9.71
N GLY A 1222 14.43 -24.69 -9.16
CA GLY A 1222 14.11 -24.71 -7.73
C GLY A 1222 14.79 -25.84 -6.92
N GLY A 1223 15.36 -26.85 -7.57
CA GLY A 1223 15.94 -28.02 -6.88
C GLY A 1223 14.89 -28.99 -6.31
N GLU A 1224 15.28 -29.75 -5.27
CA GLU A 1224 14.43 -30.76 -4.62
C GLU A 1224 13.33 -30.12 -3.75
N GLU A 1225 12.05 -30.39 -4.03
CA GLU A 1225 10.92 -29.84 -3.29
C GLU A 1225 9.91 -30.93 -2.85
N ARG A 1226 9.45 -30.87 -1.59
CA ARG A 1226 8.40 -31.73 -0.98
C ARG A 1226 8.65 -33.24 -1.09
N GLY A 1227 9.78 -33.73 -0.58
CA GLY A 1227 10.03 -35.18 -0.52
C GLY A 1227 9.00 -35.88 0.37
N TRP A 1228 8.54 -37.05 -0.03
CA TRP A 1228 7.59 -37.88 0.72
C TRP A 1228 8.20 -39.26 1.03
N ARG A 1229 7.73 -39.90 2.11
CA ARG A 1229 8.04 -41.29 2.48
C ARG A 1229 6.86 -41.92 3.23
N PHE A 1230 6.77 -43.26 3.23
CA PHE A 1230 5.80 -43.99 4.04
C PHE A 1230 6.04 -43.75 5.54
N SER A 1231 4.97 -43.57 6.34
CA SER A 1231 5.07 -43.50 7.80
C SER A 1231 3.78 -43.96 8.49
N GLY A 1232 3.87 -44.96 9.38
CA GLY A 1232 2.73 -45.44 10.19
C GLY A 1232 1.75 -46.37 9.45
N ASP A 1233 0.55 -46.54 10.03
CA ASP A 1233 -0.61 -47.20 9.40
C ASP A 1233 -1.58 -46.12 8.91
N GLU A 1234 -1.80 -46.04 7.60
CA GLU A 1234 -2.60 -44.99 6.95
C GLU A 1234 -4.04 -45.45 6.65
N SER A 1235 -4.51 -46.52 7.29
CA SER A 1235 -5.89 -47.01 7.16
C SER A 1235 -6.90 -46.25 8.04
N PHE A 1236 -8.13 -46.06 7.55
CA PHE A 1236 -9.21 -45.43 8.31
C PHE A 1236 -9.87 -46.47 9.23
N SER A 1237 -9.36 -46.61 10.47
CA SER A 1237 -9.94 -47.51 11.47
C SER A 1237 -11.23 -46.91 12.09
N THR A 1238 -12.22 -47.75 12.41
CA THR A 1238 -13.58 -47.36 12.86
C THR A 1238 -13.65 -46.73 14.27
N ALA A 1239 -12.55 -46.19 14.82
CA ALA A 1239 -12.49 -45.79 16.22
C ALA A 1239 -11.73 -44.47 16.47
N GLU A 1240 -11.88 -43.44 15.63
CA GLU A 1240 -11.47 -42.07 16.00
C GLU A 1240 -12.49 -41.01 15.53
N ASN A 1241 -13.24 -40.45 16.49
CA ASN A 1241 -14.17 -39.33 16.28
C ASN A 1241 -13.40 -38.02 16.10
N SER A 1242 -12.80 -37.80 14.93
CA SER A 1242 -12.33 -36.49 14.50
C SER A 1242 -13.11 -36.04 13.25
N SER A 1243 -13.47 -34.76 13.17
CA SER A 1243 -14.49 -34.30 12.22
C SER A 1243 -13.99 -34.06 10.79
N GLN A 1244 -12.69 -33.92 10.51
CA GLN A 1244 -12.11 -33.81 9.16
C GLN A 1244 -10.59 -34.13 9.18
N ALA A 1245 -10.08 -34.83 8.16
CA ALA A 1245 -8.65 -35.14 7.99
C ALA A 1245 -8.07 -34.45 6.73
N ASP A 1246 -6.89 -33.83 6.87
CA ASP A 1246 -6.12 -33.22 5.77
C ASP A 1246 -5.17 -34.25 5.15
N ALA A 1247 -5.39 -34.57 3.86
CA ALA A 1247 -4.61 -35.57 3.13
C ALA A 1247 -3.15 -35.16 2.87
N GLY A 1248 -2.79 -33.88 2.99
CA GLY A 1248 -1.48 -33.36 2.62
C GLY A 1248 -0.43 -33.29 3.74
N VAL A 1249 -0.85 -33.36 5.01
CA VAL A 1249 0.05 -33.19 6.19
C VAL A 1249 -0.12 -34.32 7.22
N ALA A 1250 -1.29 -34.96 7.30
CA ALA A 1250 -1.55 -36.02 8.28
C ALA A 1250 -1.10 -37.44 7.83
N LEU A 1251 -0.66 -37.60 6.58
CA LEU A 1251 -0.45 -38.91 5.93
C LEU A 1251 0.99 -39.15 5.39
N GLY A 1252 2.01 -38.47 5.95
CA GLY A 1252 3.40 -38.72 5.53
C GLY A 1252 4.35 -37.58 5.88
N VAL A 1253 5.51 -37.92 6.43
CA VAL A 1253 6.53 -36.94 6.83
C VAL A 1253 7.21 -36.32 5.60
N VAL A 1254 7.21 -34.98 5.51
CA VAL A 1254 7.93 -34.22 4.48
C VAL A 1254 9.42 -34.13 4.82
N VAL A 1255 10.30 -34.52 3.89
CA VAL A 1255 11.76 -34.33 4.02
C VAL A 1255 12.15 -32.96 3.48
N GLU A 1256 12.91 -32.16 4.25
CA GLU A 1256 13.48 -30.89 3.79
C GLU A 1256 14.52 -31.14 2.69
N GLY A 1257 14.27 -30.61 1.49
CA GLY A 1257 15.19 -30.70 0.35
C GLY A 1257 16.48 -29.90 0.58
N LYS A 1258 17.62 -30.39 0.08
CA LYS A 1258 18.88 -29.63 0.15
C LYS A 1258 18.91 -28.58 -0.95
N VAL A 1259 18.86 -27.31 -0.56
CA VAL A 1259 19.08 -26.16 -1.46
C VAL A 1259 20.48 -26.27 -2.07
N LYS A 1260 20.60 -26.17 -3.41
CA LYS A 1260 21.89 -26.17 -4.11
C LYS A 1260 22.80 -25.06 -3.54
N PRO A 1261 23.99 -25.37 -3.02
CA PRO A 1261 25.02 -24.37 -2.81
C PRO A 1261 25.67 -24.02 -4.15
N ASP A 1262 25.82 -22.72 -4.44
CA ASP A 1262 26.47 -22.24 -5.65
C ASP A 1262 27.91 -22.78 -5.77
N LYS A 1263 28.27 -23.23 -6.98
CA LYS A 1263 29.59 -23.75 -7.33
C LYS A 1263 30.67 -22.65 -7.17
N VAL A 1264 31.59 -22.86 -6.23
CA VAL A 1264 32.94 -22.27 -6.27
C VAL A 1264 33.97 -23.40 -6.30
N SER A 1265 34.91 -23.31 -7.23
CA SER A 1265 35.98 -24.29 -7.55
C SER A 1265 36.98 -24.53 -6.41
N PRO A 1266 37.73 -25.66 -6.42
CA PRO A 1266 38.39 -26.18 -5.22
C PRO A 1266 39.84 -25.70 -5.07
N HIS A 1267 40.23 -25.23 -3.89
CA HIS A 1267 41.59 -25.39 -3.40
C HIS A 1267 41.71 -25.53 -1.88
N ARG A 1268 42.30 -26.68 -1.51
CA ARG A 1268 43.17 -27.02 -0.37
C ARG A 1268 42.60 -27.14 1.06
N ALA A 1269 42.73 -28.39 1.52
CA ALA A 1269 42.70 -28.91 2.88
C ALA A 1269 43.68 -28.24 3.88
N ALA A 1270 43.25 -28.19 5.15
CA ALA A 1270 43.95 -28.63 6.38
C ALA A 1270 43.16 -28.11 7.61
N GLY A 1271 42.64 -28.98 8.49
CA GLY A 1271 43.20 -29.23 9.84
C GLY A 1271 42.92 -28.07 10.83
N HIS A 1272 42.07 -28.18 11.84
CA HIS A 1272 42.21 -29.06 13.02
C HIS A 1272 40.93 -29.10 13.88
N HIS A 1273 40.66 -30.29 14.45
CA HIS A 1273 40.18 -30.63 15.82
C HIS A 1273 39.78 -29.47 16.75
N ARG A 1274 38.78 -29.51 17.63
CA ARG A 1274 37.96 -30.51 18.37
C ARG A 1274 36.83 -29.65 18.98
N LEU A 1275 35.58 -30.07 19.15
CA LEU A 1275 35.04 -31.19 19.91
C LEU A 1275 33.62 -31.48 19.39
#